data_AF-C1H9J0-F1
#
_entry.id   AF-C1H9J0-F1
#
_cell.length_a   1.000
_cell.length_b   1.000
_cell.length_c   1.000
_cell.angle_alpha   90.00
_cell.angle_beta   90.00
_cell.angle_gamma   90.00
#
_symmetry.space_group_name_H-M   'P 1'
#
loop_
_entity.id
_entity.type
_entity.pdbx_description
1 polymer ?
#
loop_
_entity_poly.entity_id
_entity_poly.type
_entity_poly.pdbx_seq_one_letter_code
_entity_poly.pdbx_strand_id
1 'polypeptide(L)'
;MVFKYISSPWRLGGLALLAAIFLFTPIASAGPLVNAALTASFNAAPYLVELLETAAEENSTSYFPLLDHIAEGAFTEITTERDLYERFTQILQDNGHLTDPESISSFKFALSLRSTAPRIEAHYQYYHTSVEPSLVVAQDAVCTVWVYYDGYQYCSPNLEYAQQSVSGDQHERVLPFDRVLGDPSLPALVLYADVTSPMFSGFHQVLSRKAREGQFSYRIRYRSSGTEASKPIFVSGYGVELALKRTDYVVIDDRDAEQSVMKDTDAAKITLAPVDDAKNEPPTDLKPLSASEVSTLGINAASFVMSSDDPLATLLRLSQDFPRHSSAIAGRNATPEFIKEFHENQAAQLPVGLNIMWINGMQIDPNNIDPFFLLSHLRQERKVINRFREFGLSARQAVGLFSNPAVSKTQASDESLRYQYGDEIEGEGVIIWMNNLEKDHRYDGWTKSLKSLLKPVYPGQLPPIRRDIHNVVIPVDLASSKDIAIVVQNMQTLVKRRIPIRFGFVPLLQNPNSLEQARVAHYLLDTHGIEALVTYLQASFTANKTASPDQASFTAALKDHKARDGHNPLAFKDVLTSENYDPILASTKSYLERLAIEGREPTFFVNGVAFVRDENFMQYMISAVSNDMETIQRAVFEGDLEEDVWVPSYFLQGALRTRNPLLIPEDPSTVRTVDLNKMYENNKDIFDTLLRIPATSKSENSMLDWTSIILIADLQSESGVKQLRYLLELHGKHPGVEILLLHNGEASSVSKGLLSRLHSVRHGRDLDPAAVAATLDALVSGEDAQDAPGLDANLATAYWNSLQELVREIGIGAGEHGMVINSRTVGPLPSSTVFDALDLEYMFAYERSKRTGVLAQAALDLGLEDKISDPLSLAKLLSLLSLSTATNIPEGILNSVSNVRSNLYEKWNGTHSAISISNSDDPSIYIIAAVDPATETAQRCIPILKVLSELNGVNLKIFLTPREVIKELPIKRFYQYVLKSTPSFSEDGSIAKPQATFHGIPGDALLNLGMDVPHSWLVAPKESIYDLDNIKLSSLKEGANVDALYELEHILIEGHSWDVTRRTAPRGVQLLLGTEKNPHFADTIIMANLGYFQFKAQPGCWKITLKPGQSERIFRLDSVGGKGHRPTPGDENNDVALLSFRGKTLYPRLSRRPGHETDDVLDPDSKPSSAKDYLSKGLSFASSVLSSVTGPKEKHADINIFSVASGHLYERMLNIMMVSVMKHTSHSVKFWFIEQFLSPSFKTFLPHLAAEYGFSYEMVTYKWPNWLHEQQEKQRIIWGYKILFLDVLFPLSLDKVIFVDADQIVRTDMYELVTLDLEGAPYGFTPMCDSRTSMEGFRFWKQGYWKKFLKGLPYHISALYVVDLNQFRAIAAGDRLRGQYHTLAVDPNSLSNLDQDLPNNMQRVLPIKSLPQDWLWCETWCSDEALKTAKTIDLCNNPLTKEPKLDRARRQIPEWTVYDEEIAAVQRRVLEGKKGKEDSEEGRESDGKKERKKDEL
;
A
#
# COMPACT_ATOMS: atom_id res chain seq x y z
N MET A 1 -94.92 8.90 40.27
CA MET A 1 -95.23 7.57 40.81
C MET A 1 -93.99 6.70 40.70
N VAL A 2 -93.50 6.22 41.86
CA VAL A 2 -92.71 4.99 42.16
C VAL A 2 -91.43 4.74 41.33
N PHE A 3 -90.17 4.96 41.76
CA PHE A 3 -89.30 4.57 42.90
C PHE A 3 -88.48 3.24 42.79
N LYS A 4 -87.16 3.38 43.06
CA LYS A 4 -86.10 2.40 43.48
C LYS A 4 -85.45 1.53 42.40
N TYR A 5 -84.13 1.25 42.35
CA TYR A 5 -83.07 1.16 43.38
C TYR A 5 -81.68 1.63 42.86
N ILE A 6 -80.79 1.92 43.82
CA ILE A 6 -79.41 2.45 43.75
C ILE A 6 -78.37 1.31 43.89
N SER A 7 -77.26 1.35 43.14
CA SER A 7 -75.91 1.00 43.66
C SER A 7 -74.74 1.55 42.80
N SER A 8 -74.10 2.57 43.38
CA SER A 8 -72.73 3.10 43.33
C SER A 8 -71.91 3.38 42.03
N PRO A 9 -71.15 4.51 41.97
CA PRO A 9 -70.60 5.05 40.73
C PRO A 9 -69.06 5.23 40.76
N TRP A 10 -68.29 4.27 40.25
CA TRP A 10 -66.81 4.38 40.15
C TRP A 10 -66.30 3.94 38.76
N ARG A 11 -66.87 4.43 37.64
CA ARG A 11 -66.33 4.14 36.28
C ARG A 11 -66.46 5.25 35.23
N LEU A 12 -66.76 6.50 35.60
CA LEU A 12 -66.84 7.61 34.65
C LEU A 12 -65.71 8.65 34.78
N GLY A 13 -64.76 8.46 35.70
CA GLY A 13 -63.53 9.26 35.79
C GLY A 13 -62.36 8.75 34.94
N GLY A 14 -62.42 7.53 34.38
CA GLY A 14 -61.30 6.92 33.65
C GLY A 14 -61.19 7.31 32.18
N LEU A 15 -62.30 7.60 31.50
CA LEU A 15 -62.30 7.88 30.05
C LEU A 15 -61.99 9.35 29.73
N ALA A 16 -62.33 10.29 30.61
CA ALA A 16 -61.92 11.69 30.47
C ALA A 16 -60.43 11.89 30.80
N LEU A 17 -59.86 11.07 31.70
CA LEU A 17 -58.41 11.09 31.98
C LEU A 17 -57.61 10.50 30.81
N LEU A 18 -58.09 9.43 30.17
CA LEU A 18 -57.44 8.87 28.97
C LEU A 18 -57.49 9.82 27.75
N ALA A 19 -58.59 10.55 27.54
CA ALA A 19 -58.67 11.56 26.48
C ALA A 19 -57.83 12.83 26.78
N ALA A 20 -57.68 13.21 28.06
CA ALA A 20 -56.80 14.30 28.46
C ALA A 20 -55.31 13.92 28.41
N ILE A 21 -54.97 12.65 28.59
CA ILE A 21 -53.59 12.15 28.42
C ILE A 21 -53.17 12.16 26.93
N PHE A 22 -54.09 11.95 25.98
CA PHE A 22 -53.80 12.08 24.55
C PHE A 22 -53.79 13.53 24.02
N LEU A 23 -54.30 14.51 24.79
CA LEU A 23 -54.28 15.94 24.42
C LEU A 23 -53.10 16.72 25.03
N PHE A 24 -52.31 16.08 25.89
CA PHE A 24 -51.12 16.66 26.53
C PHE A 24 -49.85 15.79 26.40
N THR A 25 -49.78 14.90 25.41
CA THR A 25 -48.47 14.51 24.89
C THR A 25 -47.97 15.68 24.03
N PRO A 26 -46.87 16.37 24.39
CA PRO A 26 -46.22 17.21 23.40
C PRO A 26 -45.90 16.26 22.24
N ILE A 27 -46.53 16.49 21.10
CA ILE A 27 -46.02 15.96 19.84
C ILE A 27 -44.71 16.72 19.68
N ALA A 28 -43.66 16.20 20.29
CA ALA A 28 -42.31 16.64 20.01
C ALA A 28 -42.12 16.29 18.54
N SER A 29 -42.28 17.31 17.68
CA SER A 29 -41.96 17.19 16.27
C SER A 29 -40.47 16.92 16.22
N ALA A 30 -40.10 15.67 15.95
CA ALA A 30 -38.72 15.32 15.70
C ALA A 30 -38.22 16.21 14.57
N GLY A 31 -37.11 16.93 14.80
CA GLY A 31 -36.52 17.79 13.78
C GLY A 31 -36.16 17.00 12.51
N PRO A 32 -35.99 17.70 11.37
CA PRO A 32 -35.68 17.06 10.09
C PRO A 32 -34.40 16.22 10.20
N LEU A 33 -34.46 14.99 9.69
CA LEU A 33 -33.34 14.05 9.69
C LEU A 33 -32.55 14.14 8.38
N VAL A 34 -31.26 13.82 8.44
CA VAL A 34 -30.44 13.56 7.26
C VAL A 34 -30.01 12.10 7.29
N ASN A 35 -30.41 11.34 6.27
CA ASN A 35 -30.08 9.92 6.11
C ASN A 35 -29.19 9.72 4.90
N ALA A 36 -28.15 8.92 5.05
CA ALA A 36 -27.25 8.51 3.97
C ALA A 36 -27.01 7.01 4.01
N ALA A 37 -27.19 6.35 2.86
CA ALA A 37 -26.91 4.92 2.68
C ALA A 37 -26.01 4.69 1.46
N LEU A 38 -25.31 3.54 1.45
CA LEU A 38 -24.40 3.15 0.37
C LEU A 38 -24.73 1.74 -0.12
N THR A 39 -24.91 1.59 -1.43
CA THR A 39 -25.09 0.29 -2.11
C THR A 39 -23.88 -0.04 -2.98
N ALA A 40 -23.57 -1.30 -3.23
CA ALA A 40 -22.61 -1.66 -4.28
C ALA A 40 -23.27 -1.78 -5.66
N SER A 41 -22.47 -1.67 -6.73
CA SER A 41 -22.92 -1.80 -8.12
C SER A 41 -23.29 -3.22 -8.55
N PHE A 42 -22.94 -4.22 -7.73
CA PHE A 42 -23.30 -5.63 -7.93
C PHE A 42 -24.42 -6.04 -6.97
N ASN A 43 -25.09 -7.16 -7.26
CA ASN A 43 -26.24 -7.60 -6.50
C ASN A 43 -25.84 -8.41 -5.25
N ALA A 44 -26.73 -8.45 -4.26
CA ALA A 44 -26.60 -9.35 -3.13
C ALA A 44 -26.73 -10.81 -3.60
N ALA A 45 -25.75 -11.63 -3.25
CA ALA A 45 -25.86 -13.08 -3.40
C ALA A 45 -26.85 -13.66 -2.37
N PRO A 46 -27.36 -14.88 -2.59
CA PRO A 46 -28.17 -15.57 -1.59
C PRO A 46 -27.42 -15.64 -0.26
N TYR A 47 -28.09 -15.27 0.83
CA TYR A 47 -27.45 -15.11 2.14
C TYR A 47 -26.81 -16.40 2.67
N LEU A 48 -27.32 -17.58 2.26
CA LEU A 48 -26.72 -18.88 2.56
C LEU A 48 -25.28 -19.00 2.02
N VAL A 49 -25.02 -18.49 0.81
CA VAL A 49 -23.68 -18.54 0.19
C VAL A 49 -22.74 -17.56 0.90
N GLU A 50 -23.25 -16.39 1.32
CA GLU A 50 -22.49 -15.42 2.11
C GLU A 50 -22.09 -15.97 3.48
N LEU A 51 -23.00 -16.67 4.18
CA LEU A 51 -22.70 -17.37 5.42
C LEU A 51 -21.61 -18.45 5.24
N LEU A 52 -21.74 -19.26 4.20
CA LEU A 52 -20.77 -20.31 3.85
C LEU A 52 -19.38 -19.73 3.58
N GLU A 53 -19.29 -18.72 2.72
CA GLU A 53 -18.01 -18.10 2.36
C GLU A 53 -17.37 -17.40 3.56
N THR A 54 -18.17 -16.74 4.41
CA THR A 54 -17.66 -16.03 5.61
C THR A 54 -17.14 -17.01 6.66
N ALA A 55 -17.82 -18.15 6.86
CA ALA A 55 -17.34 -19.21 7.74
C ALA A 55 -16.06 -19.86 7.20
N ALA A 56 -16.01 -20.09 5.88
CA ALA A 56 -14.85 -20.66 5.21
C ALA A 56 -13.66 -19.68 5.10
N GLU A 57 -13.89 -18.37 5.21
CA GLU A 57 -12.84 -17.35 5.30
C GLU A 57 -12.16 -17.38 6.69
N GLU A 58 -12.94 -17.59 7.76
CA GLU A 58 -12.40 -17.78 9.12
C GLU A 58 -11.67 -19.13 9.24
N ASN A 59 -12.32 -20.23 8.83
CA ASN A 59 -11.76 -21.58 8.83
C ASN A 59 -12.04 -22.29 7.50
N SER A 60 -11.02 -22.38 6.64
CA SER A 60 -11.14 -22.96 5.29
C SER A 60 -11.56 -24.43 5.27
N THR A 61 -11.31 -25.18 6.36
CA THR A 61 -11.67 -26.61 6.45
C THR A 61 -13.17 -26.83 6.62
N SER A 62 -13.92 -25.82 7.04
CA SER A 62 -15.37 -25.90 7.26
C SER A 62 -16.18 -25.91 5.96
N TYR A 63 -15.60 -25.47 4.83
CA TYR A 63 -16.30 -25.26 3.57
C TYR A 63 -17.05 -26.50 3.04
N PHE A 64 -16.35 -27.62 2.85
CA PHE A 64 -16.96 -28.84 2.32
C PHE A 64 -17.93 -29.52 3.29
N PRO A 65 -17.62 -29.64 4.60
CA PRO A 65 -18.60 -30.12 5.58
C PRO A 65 -19.90 -29.30 5.62
N LEU A 66 -19.81 -27.97 5.53
CA LEU A 66 -21.00 -27.11 5.49
C LEU A 66 -21.79 -27.29 4.18
N LEU A 67 -21.10 -27.50 3.06
CA LEU A 67 -21.76 -27.85 1.79
C LEU A 67 -22.46 -29.21 1.83
N ASP A 68 -21.90 -30.20 2.53
CA ASP A 68 -22.56 -31.49 2.73
C ASP A 68 -23.91 -31.28 3.45
N HIS A 69 -23.95 -30.47 4.52
CA HIS A 69 -25.19 -30.13 5.22
C HIS A 69 -26.20 -29.35 4.36
N ILE A 70 -25.72 -28.44 3.52
CA ILE A 70 -26.58 -27.75 2.55
C ILE A 70 -27.18 -28.77 1.57
N ALA A 71 -26.37 -29.70 1.05
CA ALA A 71 -26.81 -30.75 0.14
C ALA A 71 -27.75 -31.78 0.80
N GLU A 72 -27.64 -32.02 2.10
CA GLU A 72 -28.55 -32.84 2.91
C GLU A 72 -29.91 -32.17 3.17
N GLY A 73 -30.03 -30.86 2.87
CA GLY A 73 -31.26 -30.11 3.03
C GLY A 73 -31.44 -29.49 4.41
N ALA A 74 -30.37 -29.27 5.18
CA ALA A 74 -30.46 -28.73 6.54
C ALA A 74 -31.08 -27.32 6.65
N PHE A 75 -31.14 -26.59 5.53
CA PHE A 75 -31.61 -25.19 5.46
C PHE A 75 -32.83 -24.97 4.55
N THR A 76 -33.40 -26.02 3.96
CA THR A 76 -34.44 -25.89 2.91
C THR A 76 -35.79 -25.37 3.42
N GLU A 77 -36.12 -25.61 4.69
CA GLU A 77 -37.38 -25.17 5.31
C GLU A 77 -37.31 -23.73 5.85
N ILE A 78 -36.15 -23.09 5.82
CA ILE A 78 -35.93 -21.77 6.43
C ILE A 78 -36.22 -20.67 5.42
N THR A 79 -37.08 -19.72 5.80
CA THR A 79 -37.54 -18.64 4.91
C THR A 79 -36.99 -17.27 5.25
N THR A 80 -36.60 -17.00 6.49
CA THR A 80 -36.06 -15.70 6.91
C THR A 80 -34.54 -15.73 7.02
N GLU A 81 -33.90 -14.59 6.73
CA GLU A 81 -32.44 -14.45 6.80
C GLU A 81 -31.95 -14.55 8.25
N ARG A 82 -32.76 -14.08 9.21
CA ARG A 82 -32.48 -14.22 10.65
C ARG A 82 -32.43 -15.68 11.09
N ASP A 83 -33.48 -16.45 10.82
CA ASP A 83 -33.54 -17.87 11.23
C ASP A 83 -32.44 -18.67 10.55
N LEU A 84 -32.10 -18.31 9.30
CA LEU A 84 -31.00 -18.91 8.56
C LEU A 84 -29.66 -18.66 9.25
N TYR A 85 -29.38 -17.42 9.64
CA TYR A 85 -28.17 -17.05 10.39
C TYR A 85 -28.09 -17.76 11.74
N GLU A 86 -29.19 -17.79 12.51
CA GLU A 86 -29.22 -18.44 13.82
C GLU A 86 -28.96 -19.95 13.70
N ARG A 87 -29.63 -20.62 12.76
CA ARG A 87 -29.44 -22.06 12.51
C ARG A 87 -28.05 -22.39 11.97
N PHE A 88 -27.52 -21.59 11.07
CA PHE A 88 -26.18 -21.78 10.49
C PHE A 88 -25.10 -21.62 11.58
N THR A 89 -25.24 -20.60 12.43
CA THR A 89 -24.32 -20.37 13.56
C THR A 89 -24.36 -21.54 14.54
N GLN A 90 -25.55 -22.09 14.82
CA GLN A 90 -25.68 -23.27 15.67
C GLN A 90 -24.92 -24.48 15.10
N ILE A 91 -25.09 -24.79 13.81
CA ILE A 91 -24.40 -25.92 13.16
C ILE A 91 -22.87 -25.73 13.17
N LEU A 92 -22.39 -24.49 12.95
CA LEU A 92 -20.96 -24.18 13.02
C LEU A 92 -20.35 -24.52 14.38
N GLN A 93 -21.08 -24.23 15.47
CA GLN A 93 -20.65 -24.50 16.83
C GLN A 93 -20.77 -25.98 17.17
N ASP A 94 -21.91 -26.61 16.86
CA ASP A 94 -22.21 -28.01 17.18
C ASP A 94 -21.22 -28.97 16.50
N ASN A 95 -20.81 -28.68 15.26
CA ASN A 95 -19.83 -29.48 14.52
C ASN A 95 -18.37 -29.17 14.86
N GLY A 96 -18.12 -28.21 15.76
CA GLY A 96 -16.79 -27.82 16.18
C GLY A 96 -15.96 -27.09 15.11
N HIS A 97 -16.59 -26.50 14.10
CA HIS A 97 -15.89 -25.74 13.06
C HIS A 97 -15.39 -24.38 13.57
N LEU A 98 -16.19 -23.74 14.43
CA LEU A 98 -15.87 -22.50 15.15
C LEU A 98 -16.34 -22.65 16.60
N THR A 99 -15.42 -23.02 17.49
CA THR A 99 -15.72 -23.28 18.91
C THR A 99 -15.33 -22.13 19.83
N ASP A 100 -14.28 -21.38 19.46
CA ASP A 100 -13.76 -20.32 20.29
C ASP A 100 -14.60 -19.04 20.18
N PRO A 101 -14.88 -18.36 21.30
CA PRO A 101 -15.69 -17.13 21.31
C PRO A 101 -15.09 -16.01 20.44
N GLU A 102 -13.77 -15.99 20.27
CA GLU A 102 -13.06 -15.00 19.46
C GLU A 102 -13.39 -15.19 17.98
N SER A 103 -13.24 -16.40 17.42
CA SER A 103 -13.54 -16.73 16.03
C SER A 103 -15.02 -16.54 15.70
N ILE A 104 -15.92 -16.86 16.64
CA ILE A 104 -17.36 -16.58 16.48
C ILE A 104 -17.60 -15.06 16.40
N SER A 105 -16.98 -14.26 17.27
CA SER A 105 -17.14 -12.79 17.23
C SER A 105 -16.58 -12.19 15.94
N SER A 106 -15.45 -12.70 15.46
CA SER A 106 -14.84 -12.34 14.18
C SER A 106 -15.72 -12.72 12.99
N PHE A 107 -16.30 -13.92 12.99
CA PHE A 107 -17.27 -14.36 11.98
C PHE A 107 -18.48 -13.42 11.93
N LYS A 108 -19.06 -13.07 13.08
CA LYS A 108 -20.20 -12.14 13.15
C LYS A 108 -19.84 -10.75 12.65
N PHE A 109 -18.64 -10.26 12.98
CA PHE A 109 -18.16 -8.98 12.52
C PHE A 109 -17.93 -8.95 11.01
N ALA A 110 -17.31 -9.99 10.45
CA ALA A 110 -17.13 -10.16 9.02
C ALA A 110 -18.47 -10.20 8.27
N LEU A 111 -19.48 -10.85 8.83
CA LEU A 111 -20.83 -10.91 8.29
C LEU A 111 -21.54 -9.54 8.36
N SER A 112 -21.35 -8.79 9.44
CA SER A 112 -21.87 -7.41 9.54
C SER A 112 -21.22 -6.46 8.51
N LEU A 113 -19.98 -6.73 8.13
CA LEU A 113 -19.26 -6.01 7.06
C LEU A 113 -19.60 -6.52 5.66
N ARG A 114 -20.24 -7.70 5.55
CA ARG A 114 -20.45 -8.42 4.30
C ARG A 114 -19.14 -8.67 3.54
N SER A 115 -18.06 -8.97 4.27
CA SER A 115 -16.67 -8.96 3.74
C SER A 115 -16.45 -9.88 2.54
N THR A 116 -17.22 -10.96 2.42
CA THR A 116 -17.10 -12.00 1.39
C THR A 116 -17.96 -11.75 0.14
N ALA A 117 -18.83 -10.74 0.14
CA ALA A 117 -19.66 -10.44 -1.03
C ALA A 117 -18.85 -10.22 -2.34
N PRO A 118 -17.72 -9.49 -2.33
CA PRO A 118 -16.86 -9.37 -3.53
C PRO A 118 -16.30 -10.71 -4.01
N ARG A 119 -16.01 -11.65 -3.10
CA ARG A 119 -15.50 -12.98 -3.46
C ARG A 119 -16.56 -13.77 -4.22
N ILE A 120 -17.82 -13.71 -3.80
CA ILE A 120 -18.93 -14.39 -4.47
C ILE A 120 -19.19 -13.78 -5.85
N GLU A 121 -19.23 -12.45 -5.93
CA GLU A 121 -19.41 -11.74 -7.20
C GLU A 121 -18.29 -12.09 -8.20
N ALA A 122 -17.06 -12.30 -7.73
CA ALA A 122 -15.96 -12.71 -8.59
C ALA A 122 -16.19 -14.08 -9.27
N HIS A 123 -16.90 -15.02 -8.63
CA HIS A 123 -17.31 -16.26 -9.27
C HIS A 123 -18.29 -16.01 -10.41
N TYR A 124 -19.29 -15.15 -10.18
CA TYR A 124 -20.30 -14.80 -11.19
C TYR A 124 -19.67 -14.08 -12.37
N GLN A 125 -18.82 -13.08 -12.11
CA GLN A 125 -18.08 -12.37 -13.15
C GLN A 125 -17.21 -13.33 -13.98
N TYR A 126 -16.49 -14.25 -13.33
CA TYR A 126 -15.64 -15.20 -14.05
C TYR A 126 -16.48 -16.15 -14.93
N TYR A 127 -17.63 -16.61 -14.45
CA TYR A 127 -18.55 -17.42 -15.24
C TYR A 127 -18.99 -16.68 -16.51
N HIS A 128 -19.49 -15.46 -16.38
CA HIS A 128 -20.03 -14.68 -17.52
C HIS A 128 -18.98 -14.19 -18.52
N THR A 129 -17.73 -14.01 -18.08
CA THR A 129 -16.68 -13.39 -18.90
C THR A 129 -15.65 -14.38 -19.45
N SER A 130 -15.49 -15.54 -18.80
CA SER A 130 -14.46 -16.53 -19.18
C SER A 130 -15.06 -17.90 -19.49
N VAL A 131 -16.12 -18.31 -18.77
CA VAL A 131 -16.71 -19.64 -18.96
C VAL A 131 -17.78 -19.65 -20.04
N GLU A 132 -18.75 -18.73 -19.98
CA GLU A 132 -19.84 -18.63 -20.94
C GLU A 132 -19.35 -18.52 -22.41
N PRO A 133 -18.31 -17.72 -22.74
CA PRO A 133 -17.78 -17.65 -24.11
C PRO A 133 -17.08 -18.93 -24.59
N SER A 134 -16.65 -19.81 -23.68
CA SER A 134 -15.97 -21.07 -24.02
C SER A 134 -16.93 -22.19 -24.45
N LEU A 135 -18.23 -22.01 -24.16
CA LEU A 135 -19.32 -22.94 -24.43
C LEU A 135 -20.01 -22.61 -25.76
N VAL A 136 -20.49 -23.63 -26.49
CA VAL A 136 -21.25 -23.40 -27.72
C VAL A 136 -22.65 -22.88 -27.37
N VAL A 137 -23.03 -21.71 -27.92
CA VAL A 137 -24.18 -20.85 -27.56
C VAL A 137 -25.53 -21.57 -27.35
N ALA A 138 -25.76 -22.72 -27.96
CA ALA A 138 -27.09 -23.35 -28.00
C ALA A 138 -27.50 -24.16 -26.75
N GLN A 139 -26.63 -24.37 -25.74
CA GLN A 139 -26.92 -25.30 -24.64
C GLN A 139 -26.73 -24.80 -23.20
N ASP A 140 -26.31 -23.57 -22.94
CA ASP A 140 -26.19 -23.06 -21.55
C ASP A 140 -27.56 -23.06 -20.80
N ALA A 141 -28.65 -23.01 -21.56
CA ALA A 141 -30.02 -23.12 -21.04
C ALA A 141 -30.44 -24.55 -20.62
N VAL A 142 -29.77 -25.60 -21.14
CA VAL A 142 -30.17 -26.99 -20.89
C VAL A 142 -29.57 -27.53 -19.59
N CYS A 143 -28.37 -27.09 -19.25
CA CYS A 143 -27.64 -27.56 -18.07
C CYS A 143 -27.45 -26.43 -17.07
N THR A 144 -28.42 -26.25 -16.17
CA THR A 144 -28.36 -25.25 -15.09
C THR A 144 -27.25 -25.54 -14.08
N VAL A 145 -27.00 -26.83 -13.80
CA VAL A 145 -25.86 -27.33 -13.03
C VAL A 145 -25.04 -28.27 -13.92
N TRP A 146 -23.72 -28.07 -14.00
CA TRP A 146 -22.86 -28.89 -14.86
C TRP A 146 -21.43 -28.99 -14.34
N VAL A 147 -20.75 -30.03 -14.79
CA VAL A 147 -19.39 -30.39 -14.40
C VAL A 147 -18.46 -30.27 -15.61
N TYR A 148 -17.31 -29.63 -15.42
CA TYR A 148 -16.17 -29.72 -16.32
C TYR A 148 -15.24 -30.84 -15.84
N TYR A 149 -14.93 -31.79 -16.73
CA TYR A 149 -13.95 -32.85 -16.49
C TYR A 149 -13.32 -33.30 -17.81
N ASP A 150 -11.99 -33.39 -17.86
CA ASP A 150 -11.21 -33.87 -19.02
C ASP A 150 -11.57 -33.15 -20.35
N GLY A 151 -11.76 -31.82 -20.30
CA GLY A 151 -12.14 -31.04 -21.47
C GLY A 151 -13.60 -31.17 -21.92
N TYR A 152 -14.44 -31.90 -21.19
CA TYR A 152 -15.85 -32.09 -21.52
C TYR A 152 -16.81 -31.54 -20.46
N GLN A 153 -18.00 -31.15 -20.91
CA GLN A 153 -19.14 -30.78 -20.07
C GLN A 153 -20.02 -32.00 -19.79
N TYR A 154 -20.34 -32.23 -18.51
CA TYR A 154 -21.27 -33.25 -18.05
C TYR A 154 -22.43 -32.61 -17.29
N CYS A 155 -23.66 -33.00 -17.61
CA CYS A 155 -24.87 -32.48 -16.97
C CYS A 155 -25.58 -33.52 -16.10
N SER A 156 -24.90 -34.60 -15.73
CA SER A 156 -25.40 -35.60 -14.79
C SER A 156 -24.38 -35.86 -13.67
N PRO A 157 -24.82 -36.11 -12.42
CA PRO A 157 -23.93 -36.38 -11.29
C PRO A 157 -22.98 -37.57 -11.51
N ASN A 158 -23.43 -38.57 -12.26
CA ASN A 158 -22.68 -39.81 -12.46
C ASN A 158 -21.58 -39.71 -13.52
N LEU A 159 -21.53 -38.62 -14.30
CA LEU A 159 -20.59 -38.40 -15.41
C LEU A 159 -20.73 -39.44 -16.54
N GLU A 160 -21.96 -39.92 -16.79
CA GLU A 160 -22.22 -41.00 -17.75
C GLU A 160 -22.05 -40.59 -19.22
N TYR A 161 -22.43 -39.35 -19.56
CA TYR A 161 -22.45 -38.85 -20.94
C TYR A 161 -21.83 -37.46 -21.02
N ALA A 162 -20.73 -37.35 -21.76
CA ALA A 162 -20.13 -36.07 -22.14
C ALA A 162 -21.05 -35.39 -23.17
N GLN A 163 -21.52 -34.19 -22.87
CA GLN A 163 -22.44 -33.44 -23.74
C GLN A 163 -21.70 -32.70 -24.85
N GLN A 164 -20.62 -32.01 -24.50
CA GLN A 164 -19.80 -31.27 -25.46
C GLN A 164 -18.37 -31.07 -24.97
N SER A 165 -17.46 -30.82 -25.91
CA SER A 165 -16.12 -30.32 -25.60
C SER A 165 -16.17 -28.85 -25.18
N VAL A 166 -15.39 -28.49 -24.18
CA VAL A 166 -15.23 -27.12 -23.69
C VAL A 166 -13.88 -26.58 -24.17
N SER A 167 -13.90 -25.39 -24.77
CA SER A 167 -12.73 -24.80 -25.40
C SER A 167 -11.83 -24.11 -24.37
N GLY A 168 -10.59 -24.57 -24.20
CA GLY A 168 -9.53 -23.84 -23.49
C GLY A 168 -9.09 -24.44 -22.14
N ASP A 169 -7.78 -24.43 -21.89
CA ASP A 169 -7.13 -25.00 -20.70
C ASP A 169 -7.39 -24.19 -19.40
N GLN A 170 -8.21 -23.16 -19.45
CA GLN A 170 -8.40 -22.23 -18.33
C GLN A 170 -9.24 -22.84 -17.21
N HIS A 171 -10.07 -23.84 -17.50
CA HIS A 171 -10.93 -24.49 -16.51
C HIS A 171 -10.16 -25.42 -15.56
N GLU A 172 -9.00 -25.94 -15.97
CA GLU A 172 -8.12 -26.78 -15.14
C GLU A 172 -7.28 -25.96 -14.16
N ARG A 173 -7.07 -24.66 -14.44
CA ARG A 173 -6.28 -23.78 -13.57
C ARG A 173 -6.96 -23.54 -12.23
N VAL A 174 -6.16 -23.57 -11.16
CA VAL A 174 -6.60 -23.19 -9.80
C VAL A 174 -6.62 -21.66 -9.71
N LEU A 175 -7.81 -21.11 -9.48
CA LEU A 175 -8.02 -19.67 -9.31
C LEU A 175 -7.93 -19.27 -7.83
N PRO A 176 -7.64 -18.00 -7.50
CA PRO A 176 -7.49 -17.57 -6.11
C PRO A 176 -8.73 -17.75 -5.22
N PHE A 177 -9.93 -17.87 -5.81
CA PHE A 177 -11.16 -18.17 -5.08
C PHE A 177 -11.47 -19.67 -4.95
N ASP A 178 -10.74 -20.55 -5.65
CA ASP A 178 -11.05 -21.98 -5.64
C ASP A 178 -10.71 -22.59 -4.26
N ARG A 179 -11.56 -23.51 -3.81
CA ARG A 179 -11.30 -24.41 -2.69
C ARG A 179 -11.29 -25.84 -3.22
N VAL A 180 -10.23 -26.58 -2.92
CA VAL A 180 -9.97 -27.92 -3.48
C VAL A 180 -10.24 -28.99 -2.42
N LEU A 181 -11.01 -30.01 -2.79
CA LEU A 181 -11.19 -31.26 -2.04
C LEU A 181 -10.43 -32.38 -2.75
N GLY A 182 -9.65 -33.15 -1.99
CA GLY A 182 -8.80 -34.21 -2.53
C GLY A 182 -7.40 -33.72 -2.87
N ASP A 183 -6.59 -34.60 -3.47
CA ASP A 183 -5.20 -34.31 -3.84
C ASP A 183 -5.14 -33.37 -5.07
N PRO A 184 -4.54 -32.18 -4.97
CA PRO A 184 -4.37 -31.25 -6.09
C PRO A 184 -3.57 -31.80 -7.28
N SER A 185 -2.81 -32.88 -7.10
CA SER A 185 -2.04 -33.53 -8.17
C SER A 185 -2.90 -34.34 -9.15
N LEU A 186 -4.13 -34.69 -8.75
CA LEU A 186 -5.08 -35.45 -9.55
C LEU A 186 -5.81 -34.58 -10.59
N PRO A 187 -6.36 -35.17 -11.68
CA PRO A 187 -7.14 -34.45 -12.67
C PRO A 187 -8.24 -33.59 -12.03
N ALA A 188 -8.40 -32.37 -12.52
CA ALA A 188 -9.32 -31.40 -11.92
C ALA A 188 -10.74 -31.57 -12.42
N LEU A 189 -11.69 -31.66 -11.48
CA LEU A 189 -13.13 -31.65 -11.72
C LEU A 189 -13.76 -30.39 -11.14
N VAL A 190 -14.46 -29.62 -11.97
CA VAL A 190 -15.06 -28.33 -11.59
C VAL A 190 -16.56 -28.39 -11.72
N LEU A 191 -17.29 -28.20 -10.63
CA LEU A 191 -18.75 -28.08 -10.63
C LEU A 191 -19.15 -26.59 -10.72
N TYR A 192 -19.90 -26.23 -11.76
CA TYR A 192 -20.56 -24.93 -11.87
C TYR A 192 -22.02 -25.08 -11.44
N ALA A 193 -22.38 -24.47 -10.31
CA ALA A 193 -23.69 -24.63 -9.71
C ALA A 193 -24.14 -23.39 -8.94
N ASP A 194 -25.45 -23.19 -8.89
CA ASP A 194 -26.08 -22.43 -7.81
C ASP A 194 -26.30 -23.37 -6.62
N VAL A 195 -25.67 -23.05 -5.49
CA VAL A 195 -25.72 -23.86 -4.24
C VAL A 195 -27.13 -23.91 -3.66
N THR A 196 -27.98 -22.91 -3.96
CA THR A 196 -29.38 -22.89 -3.53
C THR A 196 -30.29 -23.77 -4.37
N SER A 197 -29.82 -24.22 -5.55
CA SER A 197 -30.61 -25.07 -6.44
C SER A 197 -30.82 -26.46 -5.84
N PRO A 198 -32.04 -27.03 -5.85
CA PRO A 198 -32.26 -28.41 -5.41
C PRO A 198 -31.40 -29.44 -6.15
N MET A 199 -31.06 -29.17 -7.42
CA MET A 199 -30.22 -30.06 -8.22
C MET A 199 -28.77 -30.14 -7.71
N PHE A 200 -28.28 -29.11 -7.02
CA PHE A 200 -26.91 -29.11 -6.47
C PHE A 200 -26.64 -30.32 -5.56
N SER A 201 -27.62 -30.68 -4.72
CA SER A 201 -27.52 -31.78 -3.76
C SER A 201 -27.02 -33.09 -4.39
N GLY A 202 -27.69 -33.52 -5.47
CA GLY A 202 -27.38 -34.77 -6.16
C GLY A 202 -25.99 -34.77 -6.81
N PHE A 203 -25.56 -33.63 -7.37
CA PHE A 203 -24.20 -33.50 -7.89
C PHE A 203 -23.16 -33.53 -6.78
N HIS A 204 -23.35 -32.72 -5.74
CA HIS A 204 -22.37 -32.57 -4.67
C HIS A 204 -22.11 -33.89 -3.94
N GLN A 205 -23.16 -34.61 -3.52
CA GLN A 205 -23.03 -35.88 -2.79
C GLN A 205 -22.27 -36.96 -3.57
N VAL A 206 -22.47 -37.03 -4.90
CA VAL A 206 -21.77 -38.00 -5.75
C VAL A 206 -20.32 -37.60 -5.94
N LEU A 207 -20.06 -36.33 -6.27
CA LEU A 207 -18.72 -35.84 -6.61
C LEU A 207 -17.82 -35.72 -5.38
N SER A 208 -18.33 -35.24 -4.23
CA SER A 208 -17.56 -35.11 -3.00
C SER A 208 -17.09 -36.47 -2.48
N ARG A 209 -17.95 -37.50 -2.56
CA ARG A 209 -17.60 -38.89 -2.26
C ARG A 209 -16.51 -39.42 -3.19
N LYS A 210 -16.68 -39.30 -4.52
CA LYS A 210 -15.67 -39.76 -5.50
C LYS A 210 -14.32 -39.04 -5.33
N ALA A 211 -14.33 -37.76 -4.98
CA ALA A 211 -13.12 -37.00 -4.69
C ALA A 211 -12.40 -37.51 -3.42
N ARG A 212 -13.16 -37.81 -2.35
CA ARG A 212 -12.63 -38.43 -1.12
C ARG A 212 -12.07 -39.84 -1.35
N GLU A 213 -12.60 -40.56 -2.32
CA GLU A 213 -12.06 -41.86 -2.79
C GLU A 213 -10.79 -41.72 -3.65
N GLY A 214 -10.33 -40.50 -3.95
CA GLY A 214 -9.10 -40.24 -4.68
C GLY A 214 -9.22 -40.36 -6.20
N GLN A 215 -10.41 -40.21 -6.77
CA GLN A 215 -10.59 -40.32 -8.22
C GLN A 215 -10.15 -39.05 -8.99
N PHE A 216 -10.35 -37.88 -8.40
CA PHE A 216 -10.04 -36.57 -8.99
C PHE A 216 -9.96 -35.49 -7.89
N SER A 217 -9.42 -34.32 -8.20
CA SER A 217 -9.53 -33.14 -7.35
C SER A 217 -10.84 -32.41 -7.63
N TYR A 218 -11.58 -32.04 -6.59
CA TYR A 218 -12.93 -31.46 -6.73
C TYR A 218 -12.98 -30.01 -6.24
N ARG A 219 -13.59 -29.14 -7.04
CA ARG A 219 -13.85 -27.74 -6.68
C ARG A 219 -15.19 -27.26 -7.22
N ILE A 220 -15.75 -26.25 -6.55
CA ILE A 220 -17.04 -25.65 -6.90
C ILE A 220 -16.81 -24.20 -7.31
N ARG A 221 -17.48 -23.77 -8.38
CA ARG A 221 -17.55 -22.38 -8.82
C ARG A 221 -19.02 -21.97 -8.93
N TYR A 222 -19.35 -20.81 -8.37
CA TYR A 222 -20.74 -20.38 -8.31
C TYR A 222 -21.26 -19.89 -9.65
N ARG A 223 -22.52 -20.21 -9.93
CA ARG A 223 -23.31 -19.69 -11.05
C ARG A 223 -24.57 -19.05 -10.49
N SER A 224 -24.96 -17.89 -11.01
CA SER A 224 -26.24 -17.25 -10.66
C SER A 224 -27.39 -17.94 -11.39
N SER A 225 -28.49 -18.25 -10.69
CA SER A 225 -29.69 -18.87 -11.27
C SER A 225 -30.56 -17.90 -12.07
N GLY A 226 -30.33 -16.58 -11.98
CA GLY A 226 -31.09 -15.55 -12.71
C GLY A 226 -32.58 -15.44 -12.34
N THR A 227 -33.08 -16.30 -11.44
CA THR A 227 -34.49 -16.37 -11.04
C THR A 227 -34.87 -15.46 -9.87
N GLU A 228 -33.90 -14.97 -9.10
CA GLU A 228 -34.16 -14.07 -7.97
C GLU A 228 -34.22 -12.60 -8.41
N ALA A 229 -35.16 -11.85 -7.83
CA ALA A 229 -35.25 -10.41 -8.03
C ALA A 229 -33.94 -9.75 -7.59
N SER A 230 -33.31 -9.00 -8.50
CA SER A 230 -32.07 -8.24 -8.29
C SER A 230 -32.16 -7.35 -7.05
N LYS A 231 -31.64 -7.83 -5.89
CA LYS A 231 -31.58 -7.03 -4.65
C LYS A 231 -30.20 -6.35 -4.56
N PRO A 232 -30.14 -5.03 -4.37
CA PRO A 232 -28.85 -4.35 -4.18
C PRO A 232 -28.24 -4.71 -2.82
N ILE A 233 -26.91 -4.85 -2.78
CA ILE A 233 -26.17 -5.00 -1.51
C ILE A 233 -25.95 -3.63 -0.86
N PHE A 234 -26.51 -3.44 0.33
CA PHE A 234 -26.12 -2.33 1.21
C PHE A 234 -24.83 -2.71 1.95
N VAL A 235 -23.80 -1.87 1.82
CA VAL A 235 -22.49 -2.08 2.43
C VAL A 235 -22.36 -1.29 3.73
N SER A 236 -21.38 -1.63 4.56
CA SER A 236 -21.01 -0.91 5.79
C SER A 236 -19.49 -0.63 5.80
N GLY A 237 -18.98 0.01 6.85
CA GLY A 237 -17.55 0.34 6.96
C GLY A 237 -17.13 1.64 6.29
N TYR A 238 -18.05 2.61 6.22
CA TYR A 238 -17.79 3.97 5.74
C TYR A 238 -18.30 5.01 6.74
N GLY A 239 -17.76 6.22 6.67
CA GLY A 239 -18.23 7.40 7.37
C GLY A 239 -19.03 8.33 6.46
N VAL A 240 -19.92 9.09 7.08
CA VAL A 240 -20.66 10.19 6.44
C VAL A 240 -20.36 11.46 7.21
N GLU A 241 -20.10 12.54 6.49
CA GLU A 241 -19.89 13.86 7.07
C GLU A 241 -20.95 14.86 6.61
N LEU A 242 -21.29 15.80 7.50
CA LEU A 242 -21.99 17.03 7.17
C LEU A 242 -21.06 18.20 7.50
N ALA A 243 -20.33 18.67 6.50
CA ALA A 243 -19.37 19.75 6.63
C ALA A 243 -20.06 21.13 6.60
N LEU A 244 -19.66 22.03 7.49
CA LEU A 244 -20.13 23.41 7.53
C LEU A 244 -19.47 24.21 6.40
N LYS A 245 -20.27 24.76 5.48
CA LYS A 245 -19.75 25.59 4.38
C LYS A 245 -19.28 26.97 4.81
N ARG A 246 -19.79 27.51 5.92
CA ARG A 246 -19.41 28.83 6.45
C ARG A 246 -18.84 28.65 7.85
N THR A 247 -17.58 29.01 8.05
CA THR A 247 -16.89 28.85 9.34
C THR A 247 -16.46 30.18 9.95
N ASP A 248 -16.55 31.24 9.16
CA ASP A 248 -15.97 32.57 9.38
C ASP A 248 -16.59 33.32 10.58
N TYR A 249 -17.83 32.97 10.96
CA TYR A 249 -18.57 33.59 12.06
C TYR A 249 -18.58 32.73 13.34
N VAL A 250 -17.92 31.57 13.32
CA VAL A 250 -17.94 30.67 14.48
C VAL A 250 -16.95 31.11 15.56
N VAL A 251 -15.90 31.85 15.18
CA VAL A 251 -14.93 32.42 16.13
C VAL A 251 -15.02 33.94 16.11
N ILE A 252 -15.34 34.54 17.25
CA ILE A 252 -15.48 35.98 17.43
C ILE A 252 -14.22 36.52 18.16
N ASP A 253 -13.83 37.76 17.84
CA ASP A 253 -12.78 38.48 18.57
C ASP A 253 -13.17 38.63 20.06
N ASP A 254 -12.25 38.34 20.98
CA ASP A 254 -12.51 38.38 22.42
C ASP A 254 -13.08 39.75 22.88
N ARG A 255 -12.80 40.84 22.14
CA ARG A 255 -13.33 42.19 22.42
C ARG A 255 -14.85 42.31 22.21
N ASP A 256 -15.41 41.55 21.28
CA ASP A 256 -16.85 41.54 21.01
C ASP A 256 -17.59 40.54 21.93
N ALA A 257 -16.87 39.54 22.45
CA ALA A 257 -17.42 38.54 23.36
C ALA A 257 -17.79 39.10 24.75
N GLU A 258 -17.08 40.12 25.25
CA GLU A 258 -17.40 40.75 26.56
C GLU A 258 -18.83 41.35 26.62
N GLN A 259 -19.49 41.58 25.49
CA GLN A 259 -20.88 42.07 25.44
C GLN A 259 -21.95 40.96 25.55
N SER A 260 -21.60 39.69 25.31
CA SER A 260 -22.57 38.58 25.28
C SER A 260 -22.68 37.78 26.59
N VAL A 261 -21.71 37.91 27.49
CA VAL A 261 -21.55 37.07 28.71
C VAL A 261 -22.59 37.35 29.82
N MET A 262 -23.45 38.36 29.70
CA MET A 262 -24.40 38.73 30.77
C MET A 262 -25.69 37.87 30.87
N LYS A 263 -25.83 36.71 30.21
CA LYS A 263 -27.13 36.00 30.14
C LYS A 263 -27.25 34.51 30.49
N ASP A 264 -26.19 33.73 30.65
CA ASP A 264 -26.33 32.28 30.97
C ASP A 264 -25.53 31.90 32.23
N THR A 265 -26.15 31.98 33.41
CA THR A 265 -25.65 31.44 34.68
C THR A 265 -26.55 30.34 35.23
N ASP A 266 -26.82 29.30 34.43
CA ASP A 266 -27.41 28.06 34.94
C ASP A 266 -26.47 26.88 34.66
N ALA A 267 -25.61 26.59 35.64
CA ALA A 267 -24.79 25.38 35.70
C ALA A 267 -25.66 24.17 36.07
N ALA A 268 -26.62 23.80 35.21
CA ALA A 268 -27.25 22.49 35.26
C ALA A 268 -26.20 21.43 34.86
N LYS A 269 -26.24 20.24 35.46
CA LYS A 269 -25.40 19.09 35.05
C LYS A 269 -25.63 18.84 33.55
N ILE A 270 -24.70 19.29 32.71
CA ILE A 270 -24.71 19.03 31.27
C ILE A 270 -24.37 17.55 31.08
N THR A 271 -25.40 16.71 31.03
CA THR A 271 -25.31 15.35 30.54
C THR A 271 -25.48 15.43 29.03
N LEU A 272 -24.55 14.89 28.24
CA LEU A 272 -24.80 14.65 26.81
C LEU A 272 -25.93 13.60 26.72
N ALA A 273 -27.17 14.06 26.65
CA ALA A 273 -28.36 13.21 26.67
C ALA A 273 -28.31 12.16 25.52
N PRO A 274 -28.87 10.95 25.71
CA PRO A 274 -28.91 9.93 24.65
C PRO A 274 -29.60 10.44 23.38
N VAL A 275 -29.15 9.93 22.23
CA VAL A 275 -29.63 10.29 20.87
C VAL A 275 -31.14 10.05 20.69
N ASP A 276 -31.73 9.16 21.48
CA ASP A 276 -33.17 8.81 21.42
C ASP A 276 -34.10 9.83 22.10
N ASP A 277 -33.58 10.84 22.80
CA ASP A 277 -34.42 11.90 23.36
C ASP A 277 -34.80 12.92 22.27
N ALA A 278 -35.81 12.56 21.47
CA ALA A 278 -36.53 13.43 20.52
C ALA A 278 -37.20 14.67 21.18
N LYS A 279 -36.87 15.00 22.43
CA LYS A 279 -37.48 16.06 23.25
C LYS A 279 -36.75 17.40 23.15
N ASN A 280 -35.52 17.44 22.65
CA ASN A 280 -34.78 18.70 22.50
C ASN A 280 -35.03 19.26 21.10
N GLU A 281 -35.62 20.46 21.02
CA GLU A 281 -35.72 21.20 19.75
C GLU A 281 -34.31 21.41 19.17
N PRO A 282 -34.10 21.15 17.87
CA PRO A 282 -32.82 21.40 17.22
C PRO A 282 -32.45 22.89 17.35
N PRO A 283 -31.18 23.23 17.65
CA PRO A 283 -30.76 24.61 17.73
C PRO A 283 -30.98 25.32 16.39
N THR A 284 -31.39 26.59 16.42
CA THR A 284 -31.56 27.39 15.20
C THR A 284 -30.22 27.58 14.48
N ASP A 285 -29.16 27.87 15.23
CA ASP A 285 -27.78 28.00 14.74
C ASP A 285 -26.76 27.62 15.84
N LEU A 286 -25.48 27.50 15.47
CA LEU A 286 -24.37 27.25 16.39
C LEU A 286 -24.06 28.51 17.22
N LYS A 287 -23.83 28.33 18.53
CA LYS A 287 -23.34 29.43 19.40
C LYS A 287 -21.88 29.74 19.03
N PRO A 288 -21.53 31.00 18.72
CA PRO A 288 -20.16 31.37 18.42
C PRO A 288 -19.27 31.30 19.66
N LEU A 289 -17.99 31.03 19.45
CA LEU A 289 -16.95 30.93 20.47
C LEU A 289 -15.96 32.10 20.36
N SER A 290 -15.40 32.51 21.48
CA SER A 290 -14.28 33.46 21.51
C SER A 290 -12.94 32.78 21.20
N ALA A 291 -11.93 33.53 20.78
CA ALA A 291 -10.61 32.97 20.48
C ALA A 291 -9.95 32.32 21.70
N SER A 292 -10.16 32.90 22.89
CA SER A 292 -9.69 32.34 24.16
C SER A 292 -10.36 31.01 24.52
N GLU A 293 -11.67 30.88 24.31
CA GLU A 293 -12.42 29.63 24.51
C GLU A 293 -11.97 28.52 23.56
N VAL A 294 -11.73 28.85 22.28
CA VAL A 294 -11.21 27.89 21.30
C VAL A 294 -9.86 27.33 21.73
N SER A 295 -8.99 28.17 22.30
CA SER A 295 -7.63 27.79 22.66
C SER A 295 -7.54 26.61 23.63
N THR A 296 -8.46 26.53 24.61
CA THR A 296 -8.47 25.52 25.67
C THR A 296 -9.43 24.36 25.40
N LEU A 297 -10.16 24.41 24.29
CA LEU A 297 -11.25 23.50 23.97
C LEU A 297 -10.83 22.02 23.97
N GLY A 298 -9.63 21.70 23.48
CA GLY A 298 -9.11 20.34 23.42
C GLY A 298 -8.89 19.71 24.81
N ILE A 299 -8.19 20.42 25.69
CA ILE A 299 -7.93 19.97 27.06
C ILE A 299 -9.25 19.85 27.84
N ASN A 300 -10.15 20.82 27.70
CA ASN A 300 -11.44 20.81 28.37
C ASN A 300 -12.32 19.64 27.88
N ALA A 301 -12.30 19.34 26.58
CA ALA A 301 -12.98 18.19 26.00
C ALA A 301 -12.47 16.86 26.56
N ALA A 302 -11.15 16.66 26.62
CA ALA A 302 -10.57 15.43 27.14
C ALA A 302 -10.89 15.22 28.63
N SER A 303 -10.74 16.27 29.44
CA SER A 303 -11.08 16.21 30.87
C SER A 303 -12.58 15.99 31.09
N PHE A 304 -13.44 16.62 30.28
CA PHE A 304 -14.89 16.39 30.32
C PHE A 304 -15.24 14.92 30.10
N VAL A 305 -14.66 14.29 29.09
CA VAL A 305 -14.84 12.86 28.79
C VAL A 305 -14.43 12.00 29.99
N MET A 306 -13.25 12.24 30.56
CA MET A 306 -12.74 11.45 31.70
C MET A 306 -13.52 11.67 33.00
N SER A 307 -14.22 12.80 33.13
CA SER A 307 -15.10 13.09 34.26
C SER A 307 -16.50 12.45 34.18
N SER A 308 -16.82 11.79 33.07
CA SER A 308 -18.12 11.16 32.83
C SER A 308 -18.20 9.73 33.37
N ASP A 309 -19.42 9.26 33.64
CA ASP A 309 -19.66 7.89 34.14
C ASP A 309 -19.33 6.81 33.09
N ASP A 310 -19.49 7.13 31.80
CA ASP A 310 -19.10 6.28 30.67
C ASP A 310 -18.21 7.08 29.70
N PRO A 311 -16.89 7.07 29.91
CA PRO A 311 -15.95 7.84 29.10
C PRO A 311 -16.01 7.49 27.61
N LEU A 312 -16.13 6.22 27.23
CA LEU A 312 -16.10 5.84 25.82
C LEU A 312 -17.37 6.27 25.08
N ALA A 313 -18.54 6.09 25.68
CA ALA A 313 -19.79 6.56 25.07
C ALA A 313 -19.83 8.10 24.98
N THR A 314 -19.32 8.79 26.01
CA THR A 314 -19.23 10.26 26.02
C THR A 314 -18.26 10.75 24.95
N LEU A 315 -17.11 10.11 24.79
CA LEU A 315 -16.13 10.41 23.74
C LEU A 315 -16.72 10.23 22.34
N LEU A 316 -17.46 9.14 22.11
CA LEU A 316 -18.13 8.88 20.84
C LEU A 316 -19.15 9.98 20.51
N ARG A 317 -20.08 10.27 21.43
CA ARG A 317 -21.10 11.32 21.22
C ARG A 317 -20.48 12.69 20.97
N LEU A 318 -19.44 13.02 21.75
CA LEU A 318 -18.71 14.26 21.58
C LEU A 318 -18.06 14.34 20.19
N SER A 319 -17.41 13.26 19.75
CA SER A 319 -16.75 13.24 18.45
C SER A 319 -17.72 13.39 17.28
N GLN A 320 -18.90 12.76 17.34
CA GLN A 320 -19.90 12.81 16.26
C GLN A 320 -20.50 14.21 16.06
N ASP A 321 -20.85 14.87 17.18
CA ASP A 321 -21.56 16.15 17.19
C ASP A 321 -20.71 17.30 17.76
N PHE A 322 -19.39 17.25 17.56
CA PHE A 322 -18.44 18.18 18.18
C PHE A 322 -18.81 19.67 18.01
N PRO A 323 -19.19 20.16 16.81
CA PRO A 323 -19.57 21.57 16.64
C PRO A 323 -20.73 21.99 17.55
N ARG A 324 -21.73 21.11 17.74
CA ARG A 324 -22.91 21.38 18.59
C ARG A 324 -22.56 21.49 20.07
N HIS A 325 -21.57 20.73 20.53
CA HIS A 325 -21.20 20.66 21.95
C HIS A 325 -20.06 21.61 22.34
N SER A 326 -19.41 22.22 21.36
CA SER A 326 -18.23 23.08 21.54
C SER A 326 -18.43 24.21 22.58
N SER A 327 -19.53 24.96 22.53
CA SER A 327 -19.83 26.03 23.50
C SER A 327 -20.05 25.51 24.93
N ALA A 328 -20.65 24.33 25.07
CA ALA A 328 -20.91 23.74 26.38
C ALA A 328 -19.61 23.26 27.06
N ILE A 329 -18.63 22.83 26.27
CA ILE A 329 -17.34 22.32 26.74
C ILE A 329 -16.39 23.46 27.05
N ALA A 330 -16.39 24.52 26.25
CA ALA A 330 -15.60 25.72 26.49
C ALA A 330 -15.84 26.30 27.89
N GLY A 331 -17.08 26.23 28.39
CA GLY A 331 -17.45 26.70 29.73
C GLY A 331 -16.97 25.82 30.90
N ARG A 332 -16.30 24.69 30.67
CA ARG A 332 -15.75 23.81 31.72
C ARG A 332 -14.24 23.83 31.73
N ASN A 333 -13.64 24.06 32.89
CA ASN A 333 -12.20 23.91 33.08
C ASN A 333 -11.83 22.44 33.32
N ALA A 334 -10.69 22.03 32.79
CA ALA A 334 -10.12 20.72 33.07
C ALA A 334 -9.71 20.53 34.54
N THR A 335 -9.81 19.29 35.01
CA THR A 335 -9.43 18.91 36.37
C THR A 335 -7.91 18.96 36.58
N PRO A 336 -7.43 19.39 37.75
CA PRO A 336 -6.00 19.50 38.01
C PRO A 336 -5.29 18.14 37.98
N GLU A 337 -5.97 17.05 38.34
CA GLU A 337 -5.44 15.69 38.28
C GLU A 337 -5.17 15.24 36.83
N PHE A 338 -6.10 15.56 35.91
CA PHE A 338 -5.94 15.27 34.49
C PHE A 338 -4.73 16.02 33.91
N ILE A 339 -4.64 17.32 34.17
CA ILE A 339 -3.55 18.18 33.64
C ILE A 339 -2.18 17.68 34.14
N LYS A 340 -2.09 17.29 35.40
CA LYS A 340 -0.85 16.78 35.98
C LYS A 340 -0.42 15.49 35.28
N GLU A 341 -1.31 14.51 35.15
CA GLU A 341 -1.02 13.23 34.49
C GLU A 341 -0.68 13.44 33.00
N PHE A 342 -1.39 14.34 32.32
CA PHE A 342 -1.13 14.70 30.94
C PHE A 342 0.30 15.21 30.73
N HIS A 343 0.78 16.15 31.57
CA HIS A 343 2.16 16.64 31.48
C HIS A 343 3.21 15.59 31.87
N GLU A 344 2.91 14.70 32.82
CA GLU A 344 3.79 13.57 33.17
C GLU A 344 3.95 12.61 31.98
N ASN A 345 2.85 12.29 31.30
CA ASN A 345 2.87 11.43 30.11
C ASN A 345 3.57 12.10 28.93
N GLN A 346 3.36 13.41 28.73
CA GLN A 346 4.09 14.19 27.72
C GLN A 346 5.60 14.15 27.97
N ALA A 347 6.04 14.30 29.23
CA ALA A 347 7.44 14.15 29.62
C ALA A 347 7.97 12.72 29.38
N ALA A 348 7.09 11.71 29.48
CA ALA A 348 7.36 10.32 29.14
C ALA A 348 7.20 9.98 27.64
N GLN A 349 7.30 10.99 26.75
CA GLN A 349 7.29 10.88 25.29
C GLN A 349 5.96 10.45 24.66
N LEU A 350 4.83 10.62 25.35
CA LEU A 350 3.52 10.50 24.70
C LEU A 350 3.33 11.67 23.72
N PRO A 351 3.16 11.43 22.42
CA PRO A 351 2.97 12.50 21.45
C PRO A 351 1.64 13.24 21.68
N VAL A 352 1.70 14.57 21.68
CA VAL A 352 0.53 15.44 21.88
C VAL A 352 -0.09 15.83 20.54
N GLY A 353 -1.42 15.78 20.44
CA GLY A 353 -2.15 16.22 19.26
C GLY A 353 -2.08 15.27 18.05
N LEU A 354 -1.54 14.06 18.22
CA LEU A 354 -1.47 13.04 17.19
C LEU A 354 -2.44 11.90 17.51
N ASN A 355 -3.01 11.32 16.45
CA ASN A 355 -3.84 10.13 16.54
C ASN A 355 -3.02 8.93 16.09
N ILE A 356 -2.75 7.99 16.99
CA ILE A 356 -1.90 6.82 16.73
C ILE A 356 -2.58 5.58 17.31
N MET A 357 -2.54 4.46 16.59
CA MET A 357 -3.07 3.18 17.03
C MET A 357 -1.97 2.12 16.97
N TRP A 358 -1.87 1.32 18.02
CA TRP A 358 -1.03 0.13 18.10
C TRP A 358 -1.90 -1.11 18.31
N ILE A 359 -1.60 -2.19 17.58
CA ILE A 359 -2.19 -3.51 17.78
C ILE A 359 -1.06 -4.49 18.09
N ASN A 360 -1.08 -5.10 19.27
CA ASN A 360 -0.02 -6.01 19.74
C ASN A 360 1.40 -5.42 19.58
N GLY A 361 1.54 -4.13 19.90
CA GLY A 361 2.77 -3.36 19.80
C GLY A 361 3.07 -2.77 18.41
N MET A 362 2.44 -3.26 17.33
CA MET A 362 2.65 -2.77 15.97
C MET A 362 1.86 -1.49 15.73
N GLN A 363 2.51 -0.42 15.28
CA GLN A 363 1.82 0.81 14.92
C GLN A 363 1.09 0.64 13.58
N ILE A 364 -0.19 1.01 13.56
CA ILE A 364 -1.03 0.94 12.35
C ILE A 364 -0.96 2.29 11.62
N ASP A 365 -0.71 2.23 10.31
CA ASP A 365 -0.78 3.40 9.43
C ASP A 365 -2.18 4.03 9.51
N PRO A 366 -2.32 5.35 9.75
CA PRO A 366 -3.59 6.05 9.75
C PRO A 366 -4.48 5.78 8.53
N ASN A 367 -3.89 5.53 7.35
CA ASN A 367 -4.61 5.21 6.11
C ASN A 367 -5.22 3.80 6.11
N ASN A 368 -4.68 2.89 6.91
CA ASN A 368 -5.14 1.51 7.06
C ASN A 368 -6.10 1.33 8.27
N ILE A 369 -6.50 2.42 8.94
CA ILE A 369 -7.52 2.38 9.99
C ILE A 369 -8.90 2.32 9.33
N ASP A 370 -9.19 1.17 8.73
CA ASP A 370 -10.50 0.81 8.17
C ASP A 370 -10.95 -0.58 8.66
N PRO A 371 -12.27 -0.84 8.77
CA PRO A 371 -12.78 -2.09 9.34
C PRO A 371 -12.35 -3.35 8.57
N PHE A 372 -12.16 -3.26 7.26
CA PHE A 372 -11.80 -4.40 6.42
C PHE A 372 -10.33 -4.77 6.62
N PHE A 373 -9.43 -3.77 6.66
CA PHE A 373 -8.03 -3.98 7.03
C PHE A 373 -7.95 -4.59 8.43
N LEU A 374 -8.62 -3.97 9.40
CA LEU A 374 -8.57 -4.38 10.81
C LEU A 374 -9.10 -5.80 10.99
N LEU A 375 -10.20 -6.20 10.34
CA LEU A 375 -10.67 -7.59 10.38
C LEU A 375 -9.59 -8.59 9.92
N SER A 376 -8.97 -8.33 8.76
CA SER A 376 -7.93 -9.22 8.23
C SER A 376 -6.66 -9.23 9.09
N HIS A 377 -6.29 -8.08 9.65
CA HIS A 377 -5.14 -7.93 10.52
C HIS A 377 -5.36 -8.64 11.87
N LEU A 378 -6.53 -8.49 12.48
CA LEU A 378 -6.90 -9.17 13.73
C LEU A 378 -6.94 -10.69 13.56
N ARG A 379 -7.45 -11.19 12.42
CA ARG A 379 -7.37 -12.62 12.07
C ARG A 379 -5.92 -13.11 11.98
N GLN A 380 -5.04 -12.33 11.35
CA GLN A 380 -3.63 -12.67 11.23
C GLN A 380 -2.92 -12.64 12.60
N GLU A 381 -3.17 -11.62 13.42
CA GLU A 381 -2.61 -11.53 14.77
C GLU A 381 -3.07 -12.69 15.66
N ARG A 382 -4.35 -13.08 15.61
CA ARG A 382 -4.82 -14.27 16.34
C ARG A 382 -4.15 -15.55 15.85
N LYS A 383 -3.95 -15.72 14.55
CA LYS A 383 -3.19 -16.86 14.01
C LYS A 383 -1.76 -16.87 14.52
N VAL A 384 -1.11 -15.71 14.62
CA VAL A 384 0.23 -15.58 15.20
C VAL A 384 0.19 -15.96 16.68
N ILE A 385 -0.65 -15.32 17.49
CA ILE A 385 -0.75 -15.56 18.94
C ILE A 385 -1.09 -17.02 19.25
N ASN A 386 -1.97 -17.66 18.48
CA ASN A 386 -2.32 -19.06 18.68
C ASN A 386 -1.12 -20.00 18.46
N ARG A 387 -0.20 -19.70 17.53
CA ARG A 387 1.06 -20.46 17.39
C ARG A 387 1.95 -20.35 18.63
N PHE A 388 1.94 -19.21 19.31
CA PHE A 388 2.67 -19.05 20.57
C PHE A 388 1.95 -19.74 21.74
N ARG A 389 0.62 -19.80 21.73
CA ARG A 389 -0.16 -20.61 22.68
C ARG A 389 0.09 -22.11 22.49
N GLU A 390 0.22 -22.57 21.24
CA GLU A 390 0.61 -23.95 20.90
C GLU A 390 2.01 -24.27 21.45
N PHE A 391 2.95 -23.31 21.40
CA PHE A 391 4.27 -23.42 22.05
C PHE A 391 4.19 -23.39 23.59
N GLY A 392 3.10 -22.89 24.19
CA GLY A 392 2.86 -22.86 25.64
C GLY A 392 3.03 -21.50 26.31
N LEU A 393 3.02 -20.40 25.54
CA LEU A 393 3.06 -19.01 26.02
C LEU A 393 1.65 -18.39 26.04
N SER A 394 1.34 -17.56 27.03
CA SER A 394 0.09 -16.78 27.02
C SER A 394 0.13 -15.66 25.98
N ALA A 395 -1.03 -15.12 25.63
CA ALA A 395 -1.09 -14.00 24.67
C ALA A 395 -0.30 -12.79 25.18
N ARG A 396 -0.39 -12.49 26.49
CA ARG A 396 0.38 -11.42 27.13
C ARG A 396 1.89 -11.66 27.04
N GLN A 397 2.35 -12.88 27.27
CA GLN A 397 3.77 -13.22 27.17
C GLN A 397 4.28 -13.10 25.73
N ALA A 398 3.48 -13.55 24.75
CA ALA A 398 3.80 -13.42 23.34
C ALA A 398 3.91 -11.95 22.91
N VAL A 399 2.94 -11.11 23.25
CA VAL A 399 2.99 -9.66 22.95
C VAL A 399 4.18 -8.98 23.64
N GLY A 400 4.44 -9.32 24.91
CA GLY A 400 5.60 -8.83 25.64
C GLY A 400 6.93 -9.21 24.97
N LEU A 401 7.01 -10.42 24.38
CA LEU A 401 8.20 -10.89 23.68
C LEU A 401 8.47 -10.07 22.41
N PHE A 402 7.44 -9.82 21.60
CA PHE A 402 7.62 -9.11 20.32
C PHE A 402 7.88 -7.63 20.50
N SER A 403 7.30 -7.04 21.54
CA SER A 403 7.39 -5.61 21.83
C SER A 403 8.52 -5.25 22.81
N ASN A 404 9.33 -6.24 23.22
CA ASN A 404 10.45 -6.03 24.12
C ASN A 404 11.48 -5.04 23.49
N PRO A 405 11.96 -4.03 24.24
CA PRO A 405 12.89 -3.03 23.72
C PRO A 405 14.15 -3.59 23.07
N ALA A 406 14.67 -4.73 23.52
CA ALA A 406 15.84 -5.38 22.93
C ALA A 406 15.54 -5.86 21.49
N VAL A 407 14.37 -6.44 21.28
CA VAL A 407 13.88 -6.88 19.96
C VAL A 407 13.60 -5.68 19.07
N SER A 408 12.85 -4.70 19.57
CA SER A 408 12.48 -3.50 18.82
C SER A 408 13.71 -2.69 18.39
N LYS A 409 14.70 -2.53 19.27
CA LYS A 409 15.94 -1.81 18.97
C LYS A 409 16.68 -2.47 17.82
N THR A 410 16.77 -3.80 17.83
CA THR A 410 17.50 -4.54 16.80
C THR A 410 16.79 -4.49 15.45
N GLN A 411 15.45 -4.49 15.46
CA GLN A 411 14.64 -4.32 14.24
C GLN A 411 14.70 -2.89 13.69
N ALA A 412 14.74 -1.88 14.57
CA ALA A 412 14.80 -0.48 14.16
C ALA A 412 16.22 -0.02 13.78
N SER A 413 17.25 -0.67 14.31
CA SER A 413 18.63 -0.34 14.02
C SER A 413 19.06 -0.95 12.69
N ASP A 414 19.16 -0.12 11.66
CA ASP A 414 19.96 -0.43 10.46
C ASP A 414 21.46 -0.25 10.75
N GLU A 415 21.92 -0.74 11.91
CA GLU A 415 23.34 -0.79 12.24
C GLU A 415 23.96 -1.90 11.38
N SER A 416 24.33 -1.50 10.17
CA SER A 416 25.05 -2.30 9.21
C SER A 416 26.38 -2.74 9.82
N LEU A 417 26.73 -4.01 9.65
CA LEU A 417 28.02 -4.51 10.11
C LEU A 417 29.14 -3.83 9.35
N ARG A 418 30.21 -3.53 10.09
CA ARG A 418 31.41 -2.94 9.54
C ARG A 418 32.45 -4.03 9.32
N TYR A 419 33.16 -3.90 8.22
CA TYR A 419 34.27 -4.75 7.83
C TYR A 419 35.57 -3.97 7.89
N GLN A 420 36.66 -4.67 8.17
CA GLN A 420 37.99 -4.11 8.17
C GLN A 420 38.42 -3.86 6.71
N TYR A 421 38.05 -2.69 6.19
CA TYR A 421 38.26 -2.28 4.80
C TYR A 421 39.70 -1.81 4.50
N GLY A 422 40.55 -1.67 5.52
CA GLY A 422 41.96 -1.33 5.33
C GLY A 422 42.74 -2.46 4.64
N ASP A 423 43.89 -2.10 4.06
CA ASP A 423 44.83 -2.99 3.37
C ASP A 423 46.05 -3.39 4.24
N GLU A 424 45.98 -3.12 5.55
CA GLU A 424 47.00 -3.47 6.55
C GLU A 424 47.29 -4.98 6.59
N ILE A 425 46.25 -5.80 6.39
CA ILE A 425 46.35 -7.27 6.39
C ILE A 425 47.15 -7.77 5.19
N GLU A 426 47.05 -7.07 4.06
CA GLU A 426 47.68 -7.42 2.79
C GLU A 426 49.08 -6.79 2.59
N GLY A 427 49.57 -6.04 3.58
CA GLY A 427 50.88 -5.40 3.55
C GLY A 427 50.90 -3.97 3.02
N GLU A 428 49.73 -3.30 2.97
CA GLU A 428 49.52 -1.95 2.43
C GLU A 428 49.79 -1.78 0.92
N GLY A 429 49.18 -0.76 0.31
CA GLY A 429 49.41 -0.37 -1.08
C GLY A 429 48.42 -0.97 -2.08
N VAL A 430 47.46 -1.77 -1.62
CA VAL A 430 46.34 -2.26 -2.43
C VAL A 430 45.36 -1.12 -2.72
N ILE A 431 45.07 -0.27 -1.72
CA ILE A 431 44.15 0.84 -1.87
C ILE A 431 44.88 2.05 -2.45
N ILE A 432 44.43 2.51 -3.63
CA ILE A 432 44.97 3.70 -4.28
C ILE A 432 44.20 4.93 -3.77
N TRP A 433 44.80 5.65 -2.83
CA TRP A 433 44.23 6.87 -2.24
C TRP A 433 44.38 8.10 -3.15
N MET A 434 43.28 8.82 -3.37
CA MET A 434 43.22 10.06 -4.19
C MET A 434 43.58 11.33 -3.41
N ASN A 435 43.42 11.31 -2.09
CA ASN A 435 43.71 12.43 -1.20
C ASN A 435 44.13 11.96 0.19
N ASN A 436 44.80 12.86 0.91
CA ASN A 436 45.14 12.70 2.32
C ASN A 436 44.80 13.99 3.07
N LEU A 437 43.73 13.94 3.89
CA LEU A 437 43.20 15.11 4.59
C LEU A 437 44.18 15.73 5.59
N GLU A 438 45.12 14.95 6.12
CA GLU A 438 46.06 15.42 7.14
C GLU A 438 47.37 15.96 6.54
N LYS A 439 47.84 15.35 5.44
CA LYS A 439 49.15 15.63 4.84
C LYS A 439 49.10 16.53 3.60
N ASP A 440 48.00 16.57 2.86
CA ASP A 440 47.95 17.37 1.64
C ASP A 440 47.87 18.87 1.93
N HIS A 441 48.68 19.66 1.21
CA HIS A 441 48.67 21.13 1.28
C HIS A 441 47.30 21.76 1.01
N ARG A 442 46.43 21.06 0.28
CA ARG A 442 45.06 21.50 -0.06
C ARG A 442 44.21 21.82 1.17
N TYR A 443 44.52 21.20 2.31
CA TYR A 443 43.75 21.29 3.56
C TYR A 443 44.49 22.06 4.66
N ASP A 444 45.61 22.74 4.36
CA ASP A 444 46.44 23.42 5.35
C ASP A 444 45.69 24.46 6.20
N GLY A 445 44.66 25.10 5.63
CA GLY A 445 43.85 26.11 6.32
C GLY A 445 42.78 25.58 7.28
N TRP A 446 42.59 24.26 7.36
CA TRP A 446 41.58 23.65 8.23
C TRP A 446 42.13 23.32 9.62
N THR A 447 41.27 23.37 10.63
CA THR A 447 41.63 23.01 12.01
C THR A 447 41.83 21.50 12.16
N LYS A 448 42.72 21.10 13.07
CA LYS A 448 42.94 19.69 13.46
C LYS A 448 42.08 19.25 14.66
N SER A 449 41.36 20.19 15.28
CA SER A 449 40.67 19.91 16.54
C SER A 449 39.30 19.27 16.34
N LEU A 450 39.03 18.15 17.00
CA LEU A 450 37.75 17.41 16.92
C LEU A 450 36.58 18.22 17.49
N LYS A 451 36.83 19.06 18.49
CA LYS A 451 35.83 19.97 19.07
C LYS A 451 35.20 20.92 18.04
N SER A 452 35.83 21.15 16.89
CA SER A 452 35.21 21.95 15.83
C SER A 452 34.02 21.28 15.16
N LEU A 453 33.88 19.96 15.26
CA LEU A 453 32.75 19.21 14.70
C LEU A 453 31.43 19.56 15.38
N LEU A 454 31.47 20.03 16.62
CA LEU A 454 30.30 20.48 17.39
C LEU A 454 29.78 21.87 16.97
N LYS A 455 30.48 22.55 16.06
CA LYS A 455 30.03 23.86 15.56
C LYS A 455 28.86 23.65 14.60
N PRO A 456 27.79 24.45 14.72
CA PRO A 456 26.66 24.35 13.81
C PRO A 456 27.07 24.65 12.36
N VAL A 457 26.63 23.79 11.45
CA VAL A 457 26.79 23.88 9.99
C VAL A 457 25.42 23.86 9.31
N TYR A 458 25.34 24.30 8.07
CA TYR A 458 24.09 24.17 7.31
C TYR A 458 23.70 22.69 7.16
N PRO A 459 22.40 22.35 7.24
CA PRO A 459 21.95 20.96 7.07
C PRO A 459 22.48 20.33 5.79
N GLY A 460 23.04 19.12 5.90
CA GLY A 460 23.66 18.37 4.78
C GLY A 460 25.09 18.80 4.42
N GLN A 461 25.65 19.84 5.07
CA GLN A 461 27.04 20.23 4.86
C GLN A 461 27.97 19.56 5.87
N LEU A 462 29.06 18.95 5.39
CA LEU A 462 30.10 18.39 6.26
C LEU A 462 31.05 19.48 6.79
N PRO A 463 31.32 19.52 8.11
CA PRO A 463 32.25 20.48 8.70
C PRO A 463 33.68 20.27 8.16
N PRO A 464 34.37 21.33 7.69
CA PRO A 464 35.73 21.23 7.20
C PRO A 464 36.71 20.98 8.36
N ILE A 465 37.44 19.86 8.31
CA ILE A 465 38.41 19.47 9.34
C ILE A 465 39.61 18.76 8.71
N ARG A 466 40.81 19.04 9.24
CA ARG A 466 42.09 18.47 8.79
C ARG A 466 42.40 17.19 9.58
N ARG A 467 41.47 16.25 9.57
CA ARG A 467 41.55 14.94 10.25
C ARG A 467 41.01 13.86 9.34
N ASP A 468 41.57 12.66 9.45
CA ASP A 468 41.00 11.48 8.83
C ASP A 468 39.78 11.01 9.65
N ILE A 469 38.59 10.99 9.04
CA ILE A 469 37.33 10.60 9.72
C ILE A 469 36.52 9.67 8.83
N HIS A 470 36.23 10.11 7.60
CA HIS A 470 35.43 9.35 6.65
C HIS A 470 36.27 8.85 5.49
N ASN A 471 36.28 7.54 5.32
CA ASN A 471 37.01 6.81 4.30
C ASN A 471 36.03 6.08 3.39
N VAL A 472 36.16 6.32 2.08
CA VAL A 472 35.34 5.68 1.04
C VAL A 472 36.26 4.92 0.09
N VAL A 473 36.06 3.60 -0.01
CA VAL A 473 36.86 2.71 -0.87
C VAL A 473 35.96 2.10 -1.94
N ILE A 474 36.23 2.41 -3.20
CA ILE A 474 35.41 1.98 -4.34
C ILE A 474 36.19 0.99 -5.21
N PRO A 475 35.69 -0.23 -5.49
CA PRO A 475 36.29 -1.11 -6.48
C PRO A 475 36.04 -0.59 -7.89
N VAL A 476 37.08 -0.59 -8.72
CA VAL A 476 37.06 -0.03 -10.07
C VAL A 476 37.72 -1.01 -11.04
N ASP A 477 37.00 -1.45 -12.06
CA ASP A 477 37.63 -2.14 -13.19
C ASP A 477 38.32 -1.12 -14.10
N LEU A 478 39.66 -1.12 -14.10
CA LEU A 478 40.47 -0.22 -14.93
C LEU A 478 40.43 -0.55 -16.43
N ALA A 479 39.80 -1.66 -16.83
CA ALA A 479 39.48 -1.93 -18.24
C ALA A 479 38.08 -1.38 -18.64
N SER A 480 37.24 -1.01 -17.68
CA SER A 480 35.88 -0.51 -17.93
C SER A 480 35.84 1.02 -18.06
N SER A 481 35.32 1.51 -19.18
CA SER A 481 35.12 2.95 -19.40
C SER A 481 34.13 3.56 -18.38
N LYS A 482 33.09 2.80 -18.02
CA LYS A 482 32.07 3.21 -17.04
C LYS A 482 32.68 3.42 -15.65
N ASP A 483 33.61 2.56 -15.26
CA ASP A 483 34.25 2.61 -13.94
C ASP A 483 35.36 3.68 -13.89
N ILE A 484 36.14 3.85 -14.96
CA ILE A 484 37.10 4.96 -15.05
C ILE A 484 36.40 6.33 -14.96
N ALA A 485 35.19 6.47 -15.51
CA ALA A 485 34.41 7.69 -15.37
C ALA A 485 34.14 8.03 -13.88
N ILE A 486 33.94 7.05 -13.02
CA ILE A 486 33.73 7.28 -11.58
C ILE A 486 34.97 7.91 -10.95
N VAL A 487 36.17 7.42 -11.29
CA VAL A 487 37.42 7.97 -10.77
C VAL A 487 37.67 9.39 -11.29
N VAL A 488 37.59 9.57 -12.61
CA VAL A 488 38.02 10.80 -13.28
C VAL A 488 36.96 11.90 -13.21
N GLN A 489 35.67 11.57 -13.29
CA GLN A 489 34.59 12.56 -13.27
C GLN A 489 34.03 12.77 -11.86
N ASN A 490 33.84 11.71 -11.05
CA ASN A 490 33.19 11.84 -9.74
C ASN A 490 34.22 12.06 -8.63
N MET A 491 35.09 11.10 -8.37
CA MET A 491 36.05 11.16 -7.25
C MET A 491 37.02 12.34 -7.40
N GLN A 492 37.61 12.53 -8.59
CA GLN A 492 38.51 13.66 -8.83
C GLN A 492 37.82 15.01 -8.60
N THR A 493 36.55 15.15 -9.00
CA THR A 493 35.79 16.39 -8.81
C THR A 493 35.51 16.64 -7.33
N LEU A 494 35.11 15.62 -6.57
CA LEU A 494 34.84 15.75 -5.13
C LEU A 494 36.11 16.13 -4.36
N VAL A 495 37.24 15.50 -4.70
CA VAL A 495 38.56 15.83 -4.12
C VAL A 495 38.96 17.27 -4.47
N LYS A 496 38.80 17.70 -5.73
CA LYS A 496 39.08 19.09 -6.16
C LYS A 496 38.19 20.11 -5.44
N ARG A 497 36.94 19.75 -5.14
CA ARG A 497 36.00 20.58 -4.36
C ARG A 497 36.30 20.63 -2.86
N ARG A 498 37.34 19.93 -2.39
CA ARG A 498 37.74 19.87 -0.97
C ARG A 498 36.59 19.39 -0.07
N ILE A 499 35.91 18.31 -0.47
CA ILE A 499 35.00 17.59 0.43
C ILE A 499 35.86 16.90 1.51
N PRO A 500 35.49 16.96 2.82
CA PRO A 500 36.27 16.37 3.92
C PRO A 500 36.06 14.84 4.02
N ILE A 501 36.28 14.13 2.90
CA ILE A 501 36.20 12.67 2.80
C ILE A 501 37.47 12.18 2.11
N ARG A 502 38.06 11.10 2.60
CA ARG A 502 39.21 10.43 1.99
C ARG A 502 38.71 9.37 1.01
N PHE A 503 39.02 9.56 -0.27
CA PHE A 503 38.58 8.68 -1.34
C PHE A 503 39.73 7.77 -1.77
N GLY A 504 39.49 6.47 -1.80
CA GLY A 504 40.38 5.45 -2.34
C GLY A 504 39.65 4.55 -3.33
N PHE A 505 40.40 3.91 -4.23
CA PHE A 505 39.86 2.87 -5.08
C PHE A 505 40.78 1.65 -5.15
N VAL A 506 40.19 0.48 -5.41
CA VAL A 506 40.91 -0.79 -5.55
C VAL A 506 40.68 -1.33 -6.97
N PRO A 507 41.74 -1.67 -7.72
CA PRO A 507 41.59 -2.26 -9.05
C PRO A 507 40.91 -3.63 -8.99
N LEU A 508 39.85 -3.84 -9.78
CA LEU A 508 39.28 -5.16 -10.00
C LEU A 508 40.14 -5.96 -10.99
N LEU A 509 40.35 -7.25 -10.72
CA LEU A 509 41.23 -8.14 -11.49
C LEU A 509 40.44 -9.25 -12.21
N GLN A 510 39.31 -8.91 -12.83
CA GLN A 510 38.38 -9.91 -13.42
C GLN A 510 38.87 -10.53 -14.73
N ASN A 511 39.69 -9.79 -15.49
CA ASN A 511 40.13 -10.20 -16.82
C ASN A 511 41.61 -9.83 -17.05
N PRO A 512 42.29 -10.44 -18.05
CA PRO A 512 43.72 -10.21 -18.28
C PRO A 512 44.06 -8.73 -18.49
N ASN A 513 43.20 -7.99 -19.19
CA ASN A 513 43.42 -6.56 -19.46
C ASN A 513 43.33 -5.70 -18.19
N SER A 514 42.39 -6.01 -17.30
CA SER A 514 42.25 -5.33 -16.01
C SER A 514 43.49 -5.54 -15.12
N LEU A 515 44.10 -6.72 -15.19
CA LEU A 515 45.35 -7.03 -14.50
C LEU A 515 46.53 -6.24 -15.08
N GLU A 516 46.64 -6.14 -16.40
CA GLU A 516 47.67 -5.32 -17.04
C GLU A 516 47.49 -3.83 -16.73
N GLN A 517 46.26 -3.32 -16.75
CA GLN A 517 45.95 -1.94 -16.35
C GLN A 517 46.31 -1.67 -14.90
N ALA A 518 46.00 -2.59 -13.98
CA ALA A 518 46.38 -2.48 -12.58
C ALA A 518 47.91 -2.43 -12.41
N ARG A 519 48.66 -3.24 -13.16
CA ARG A 519 50.13 -3.21 -13.17
C ARG A 519 50.67 -1.83 -13.59
N VAL A 520 50.13 -1.27 -14.68
CA VAL A 520 50.50 0.09 -15.13
C VAL A 520 50.12 1.14 -14.09
N ALA A 521 48.99 0.99 -13.42
CA ALA A 521 48.53 1.92 -12.40
C ALA A 521 49.44 1.95 -11.18
N HIS A 522 49.82 0.77 -10.64
CA HIS A 522 50.77 0.68 -9.52
C HIS A 522 52.15 1.21 -9.90
N TYR A 523 52.64 0.92 -11.11
CA TYR A 523 53.91 1.49 -11.60
C TYR A 523 53.88 3.03 -11.63
N LEU A 524 52.82 3.62 -12.19
CA LEU A 524 52.70 5.08 -12.27
C LEU A 524 52.60 5.70 -10.88
N LEU A 525 51.83 5.08 -9.97
CA LEU A 525 51.67 5.55 -8.60
C LEU A 525 52.98 5.55 -7.81
N ASP A 526 53.74 4.47 -7.90
CA ASP A 526 54.99 4.26 -7.17
C ASP A 526 56.09 5.19 -7.71
N THR A 527 56.31 5.15 -9.03
CA THR A 527 57.43 5.82 -9.71
C THR A 527 57.19 7.32 -9.93
N HIS A 528 55.96 7.72 -10.30
CA HIS A 528 55.64 9.09 -10.74
C HIS A 528 54.61 9.80 -9.84
N GLY A 529 53.88 9.06 -9.00
CA GLY A 529 52.86 9.60 -8.11
C GLY A 529 51.44 9.64 -8.69
N ILE A 530 50.48 10.02 -7.85
CA ILE A 530 49.05 9.93 -8.14
C ILE A 530 48.59 10.83 -9.29
N GLU A 531 49.19 12.01 -9.47
CA GLU A 531 48.82 12.92 -10.57
C GLU A 531 49.13 12.30 -11.94
N ALA A 532 50.24 11.58 -12.06
CA ALA A 532 50.58 10.84 -13.27
C ALA A 532 49.54 9.75 -13.57
N LEU A 533 49.14 8.99 -12.55
CA LEU A 533 48.10 7.97 -12.68
C LEU A 533 46.76 8.56 -13.12
N VAL A 534 46.30 9.64 -12.48
CA VAL A 534 45.03 10.28 -12.83
C VAL A 534 45.10 10.87 -14.25
N THR A 535 46.24 11.43 -14.64
CA THR A 535 46.46 11.93 -16.01
C THR A 535 46.41 10.81 -17.04
N TYR A 536 46.98 9.65 -16.73
CA TYR A 536 46.89 8.45 -17.56
C TYR A 536 45.44 7.98 -17.73
N LEU A 537 44.69 7.84 -16.63
CA LEU A 537 43.29 7.42 -16.66
C LEU A 537 42.43 8.41 -17.44
N GLN A 538 42.67 9.72 -17.26
CA GLN A 538 41.95 10.77 -17.96
C GLN A 538 42.28 10.78 -19.46
N ALA A 539 43.55 10.60 -19.85
CA ALA A 539 43.95 10.48 -21.24
C ALA A 539 43.34 9.24 -21.91
N SER A 540 43.41 8.08 -21.24
CA SER A 540 42.84 6.82 -21.72
C SER A 540 41.31 6.92 -21.88
N PHE A 541 40.62 7.54 -20.92
CA PHE A 541 39.19 7.80 -20.98
C PHE A 541 38.82 8.73 -22.15
N THR A 542 39.52 9.84 -22.31
CA THR A 542 39.23 10.83 -23.37
C THR A 542 39.53 10.27 -24.76
N ALA A 543 40.54 9.40 -24.88
CA ALA A 543 40.87 8.69 -26.11
C ALA A 543 39.96 7.48 -26.38
N ASN A 544 39.06 7.14 -25.46
CA ASN A 544 38.19 5.96 -25.51
C ASN A 544 38.96 4.63 -25.65
N LYS A 545 40.14 4.56 -25.02
CA LYS A 545 41.07 3.41 -25.04
C LYS A 545 41.31 2.86 -23.63
N THR A 546 40.22 2.62 -22.90
CA THR A 546 40.28 2.10 -21.52
C THR A 546 40.40 0.58 -21.48
N ALA A 547 39.89 -0.12 -22.50
CA ALA A 547 39.78 -1.57 -22.53
C ALA A 547 41.11 -2.33 -22.44
N SER A 548 42.22 -1.70 -22.78
CA SER A 548 43.57 -2.24 -22.63
C SER A 548 44.57 -1.10 -22.38
N PRO A 549 45.74 -1.39 -21.80
CA PRO A 549 46.78 -0.39 -21.59
C PRO A 549 47.21 0.28 -22.90
N ASP A 550 47.16 1.61 -22.95
CA ASP A 550 47.50 2.38 -24.14
C ASP A 550 48.82 3.14 -23.97
N GLN A 551 49.77 2.87 -24.85
CA GLN A 551 51.10 3.47 -24.81
C GLN A 551 51.07 4.99 -25.01
N ALA A 552 50.16 5.52 -25.83
CA ALA A 552 50.07 6.97 -26.06
C ALA A 552 49.60 7.71 -24.78
N SER A 553 48.60 7.16 -24.10
CA SER A 553 48.10 7.65 -22.82
C SER A 553 49.17 7.57 -21.74
N PHE A 554 49.94 6.47 -21.69
CA PHE A 554 51.08 6.32 -20.78
C PHE A 554 52.15 7.38 -21.05
N THR A 555 52.53 7.59 -22.31
CA THR A 555 53.54 8.60 -22.69
C THR A 555 53.06 10.02 -22.36
N ALA A 556 51.76 10.30 -22.54
CA ALA A 556 51.17 11.58 -22.18
C ALA A 556 51.24 11.85 -20.67
N ALA A 557 50.97 10.82 -19.85
CA ALA A 557 51.04 10.94 -18.39
C ALA A 557 52.47 11.25 -17.88
N LEU A 558 53.51 10.74 -18.54
CA LEU A 558 54.90 10.96 -18.17
C LEU A 558 55.44 12.35 -18.54
N LYS A 559 54.77 13.08 -19.45
CA LYS A 559 55.32 14.31 -20.06
C LYS A 559 55.57 15.42 -19.03
N ASP A 560 54.69 15.54 -18.05
CA ASP A 560 54.72 16.59 -17.02
C ASP A 560 55.11 16.07 -15.62
N HIS A 561 55.35 14.75 -15.46
CA HIS A 561 55.56 14.12 -14.15
C HIS A 561 56.92 13.40 -14.09
N LYS A 562 57.87 13.97 -13.35
CA LYS A 562 59.21 13.37 -13.14
C LYS A 562 59.13 12.15 -12.22
N ALA A 563 60.04 11.20 -12.44
CA ALA A 563 60.22 10.07 -11.54
C ALA A 563 60.67 10.56 -10.15
N ARG A 564 60.16 9.91 -9.10
CA ARG A 564 60.54 10.17 -7.71
C ARG A 564 61.97 9.74 -7.43
N ASP A 565 62.60 10.40 -6.47
CA ASP A 565 63.96 10.07 -6.05
C ASP A 565 64.08 8.58 -5.68
N GLY A 566 65.10 7.91 -6.23
CA GLY A 566 65.37 6.49 -6.01
C GLY A 566 64.70 5.52 -7.01
N HIS A 567 63.86 5.99 -7.92
CA HIS A 567 63.17 5.12 -8.89
C HIS A 567 63.73 5.27 -10.31
N ASN A 568 63.95 4.14 -10.99
CA ASN A 568 64.39 4.11 -12.38
C ASN A 568 63.17 3.99 -13.31
N PRO A 569 62.94 4.94 -14.23
CA PRO A 569 61.81 4.87 -15.16
C PRO A 569 61.97 3.73 -16.17
N LEU A 570 60.92 2.92 -16.31
CA LEU A 570 60.82 1.79 -17.24
C LEU A 570 60.10 2.19 -18.54
N ALA A 571 60.39 1.50 -19.64
CA ALA A 571 59.62 1.66 -20.88
C ALA A 571 58.28 0.92 -20.77
N PHE A 572 57.26 1.36 -21.50
CA PHE A 572 55.89 0.82 -21.41
C PHE A 572 55.79 -0.72 -21.52
N LYS A 573 56.55 -1.33 -22.44
CA LYS A 573 56.58 -2.80 -22.59
C LYS A 573 57.22 -3.51 -21.40
N ASP A 574 58.22 -2.89 -20.78
CA ASP A 574 58.91 -3.44 -19.62
C ASP A 574 58.03 -3.34 -18.37
N VAL A 575 57.19 -2.30 -18.27
CA VAL A 575 56.18 -2.19 -17.19
C VAL A 575 55.18 -3.34 -17.26
N LEU A 576 54.70 -3.68 -18.46
CA LEU A 576 53.72 -4.76 -18.63
C LEU A 576 54.29 -6.15 -18.28
N THR A 577 55.60 -6.34 -18.38
CA THR A 577 56.29 -7.63 -18.13
C THR A 577 57.05 -7.68 -16.80
N SER A 578 57.08 -6.58 -16.05
CA SER A 578 57.82 -6.48 -14.79
C SER A 578 57.14 -7.29 -13.67
N GLU A 579 57.87 -8.28 -13.15
CA GLU A 579 57.44 -9.10 -12.00
C GLU A 579 57.44 -8.34 -10.66
N ASN A 580 58.06 -7.14 -10.58
CA ASN A 580 58.13 -6.35 -9.34
C ASN A 580 56.75 -6.01 -8.74
N TYR A 581 55.70 -6.01 -9.55
CA TYR A 581 54.34 -5.69 -9.14
C TYR A 581 53.44 -6.93 -8.95
N ASP A 582 53.95 -8.13 -9.20
CA ASP A 582 53.17 -9.35 -8.96
C ASP A 582 52.82 -9.57 -7.48
N PRO A 583 53.68 -9.22 -6.49
CA PRO A 583 53.30 -9.28 -5.08
C PRO A 583 52.11 -8.38 -4.75
N ILE A 584 52.09 -7.13 -5.24
CA ILE A 584 50.98 -6.20 -4.96
C ILE A 584 49.69 -6.63 -5.65
N LEU A 585 49.78 -7.22 -6.85
CA LEU A 585 48.62 -7.78 -7.55
C LEU A 585 48.07 -9.03 -6.83
N ALA A 586 48.94 -9.89 -6.28
CA ALA A 586 48.53 -11.01 -5.44
C ALA A 586 47.87 -10.54 -4.13
N SER A 587 48.44 -9.53 -3.47
CA SER A 587 47.82 -8.85 -2.32
C SER A 587 46.47 -8.24 -2.69
N THR A 588 46.35 -7.61 -3.86
CA THR A 588 45.08 -7.05 -4.37
C THR A 588 44.04 -8.14 -4.55
N LYS A 589 44.42 -9.29 -5.13
CA LYS A 589 43.52 -10.44 -5.27
C LYS A 589 43.08 -10.98 -3.90
N SER A 590 44.01 -11.12 -2.95
CA SER A 590 43.69 -11.52 -1.57
C SER A 590 42.70 -10.55 -0.90
N TYR A 591 42.87 -9.24 -1.11
CA TYR A 591 41.94 -8.23 -0.59
C TYR A 591 40.53 -8.37 -1.21
N LEU A 592 40.44 -8.57 -2.52
CA LEU A 592 39.17 -8.74 -3.24
C LEU A 592 38.42 -10.00 -2.80
N GLU A 593 39.14 -11.12 -2.61
CA GLU A 593 38.60 -12.39 -2.12
C GLU A 593 38.14 -12.26 -0.66
N ARG A 594 38.98 -11.69 0.22
CA ARG A 594 38.67 -11.50 1.65
C ARG A 594 37.38 -10.72 1.89
N LEU A 595 37.12 -9.71 1.06
CA LEU A 595 35.95 -8.84 1.18
C LEU A 595 34.81 -9.21 0.21
N ALA A 596 34.94 -10.32 -0.54
CA ALA A 596 33.96 -10.84 -1.49
C ALA A 596 33.45 -9.78 -2.49
N ILE A 597 34.38 -9.05 -3.11
CA ILE A 597 34.09 -7.94 -4.03
C ILE A 597 33.84 -8.43 -5.48
N GLU A 598 34.29 -9.65 -5.82
CA GLU A 598 34.30 -10.21 -7.19
C GLU A 598 32.91 -10.59 -7.77
N GLY A 599 31.82 -10.18 -7.13
CA GLY A 599 30.46 -10.44 -7.59
C GLY A 599 30.10 -9.70 -8.90
N ARG A 600 28.96 -10.09 -9.50
CA ARG A 600 28.38 -9.38 -10.65
C ARG A 600 28.15 -7.88 -10.38
N GLU A 601 27.84 -7.55 -9.13
CA GLU A 601 27.65 -6.18 -8.66
C GLU A 601 28.74 -5.88 -7.61
N PRO A 602 29.77 -5.10 -7.94
CA PRO A 602 30.87 -4.83 -7.03
C PRO A 602 30.42 -3.98 -5.84
N THR A 603 30.96 -4.28 -4.67
CA THR A 603 30.59 -3.68 -3.38
C THR A 603 31.60 -2.62 -2.97
N PHE A 604 31.16 -1.41 -2.60
CA PHE A 604 32.03 -0.35 -2.08
C PHE A 604 31.86 -0.18 -0.57
N PHE A 605 32.83 0.45 0.07
CA PHE A 605 32.87 0.58 1.52
C PHE A 605 32.90 2.05 1.97
N VAL A 606 32.11 2.37 3.00
CA VAL A 606 32.12 3.66 3.70
C VAL A 606 32.37 3.40 5.18
N ASN A 607 33.55 3.75 5.70
CA ASN A 607 33.95 3.47 7.09
C ASN A 607 33.66 2.01 7.52
N GLY A 608 33.89 1.07 6.60
CA GLY A 608 33.67 -0.36 6.80
C GLY A 608 32.27 -0.87 6.48
N VAL A 609 31.26 -0.02 6.31
CA VAL A 609 29.93 -0.47 5.87
C VAL A 609 29.96 -0.82 4.38
N ALA A 610 29.47 -2.00 4.03
CA ALA A 610 29.42 -2.49 2.65
C ALA A 610 28.12 -2.05 1.95
N PHE A 611 28.24 -1.51 0.74
CA PHE A 611 27.11 -1.12 -0.11
C PHE A 611 27.30 -1.63 -1.53
N VAL A 612 26.22 -2.10 -2.14
CA VAL A 612 26.21 -2.45 -3.56
C VAL A 612 26.38 -1.19 -4.42
N ARG A 613 27.25 -1.23 -5.43
CA ARG A 613 27.46 -0.11 -6.36
C ARG A 613 26.42 -0.11 -7.48
N ASP A 614 25.24 0.43 -7.20
CA ASP A 614 24.20 0.70 -8.19
C ASP A 614 24.22 2.18 -8.66
N GLU A 615 23.18 2.64 -9.38
CA GLU A 615 23.09 4.04 -9.82
C GLU A 615 22.94 5.04 -8.67
N ASN A 616 22.46 4.59 -7.50
CA ASN A 616 22.22 5.40 -6.31
C ASN A 616 23.36 5.36 -5.30
N PHE A 617 24.50 4.73 -5.63
CA PHE A 617 25.63 4.56 -4.70
C PHE A 617 26.09 5.87 -4.02
N MET A 618 25.98 7.01 -4.70
CA MET A 618 26.29 8.33 -4.16
C MET A 618 25.34 8.75 -3.03
N GLN A 619 24.04 8.43 -3.13
CA GLN A 619 23.07 8.68 -2.07
C GLN A 619 23.35 7.79 -0.85
N TYR A 620 23.66 6.50 -1.06
CA TYR A 620 24.05 5.60 0.02
C TYR A 620 25.29 6.13 0.76
N MET A 621 26.30 6.58 0.01
CA MET A 621 27.49 7.20 0.60
C MET A 621 27.15 8.45 1.42
N ILE A 622 26.33 9.37 0.90
CA ILE A 622 25.97 10.60 1.61
C ILE A 622 25.20 10.30 2.90
N SER A 623 24.25 9.36 2.83
CA SER A 623 23.46 8.93 3.99
C SER A 623 24.35 8.33 5.07
N ALA A 624 25.21 7.37 4.69
CA ALA A 624 26.15 6.71 5.59
C ALA A 624 27.10 7.72 6.27
N VAL A 625 27.69 8.63 5.49
CA VAL A 625 28.59 9.66 6.03
C VAL A 625 27.86 10.62 6.99
N SER A 626 26.60 10.96 6.71
CA SER A 626 25.81 11.84 7.58
C SER A 626 25.50 11.18 8.92
N ASN A 627 25.09 9.90 8.90
CA ASN A 627 24.83 9.12 10.12
C ASN A 627 26.11 8.91 10.94
N ASP A 628 27.23 8.62 10.26
CA ASP A 628 28.54 8.47 10.89
C ASP A 628 29.01 9.79 11.54
N MET A 629 28.72 10.93 10.91
CA MET A 629 29.05 12.25 11.46
C MET A 629 28.27 12.54 12.74
N GLU A 630 26.97 12.25 12.80
CA GLU A 630 26.17 12.40 14.03
C GLU A 630 26.71 11.51 15.16
N THR A 631 27.12 10.29 14.83
CA THR A 631 27.71 9.34 15.78
C THR A 631 29.01 9.89 16.39
N ILE A 632 29.92 10.40 15.55
CA ILE A 632 31.17 11.00 16.00
C ILE A 632 30.92 12.29 16.78
N GLN A 633 29.99 13.14 16.35
CA GLN A 633 29.63 14.36 17.09
C GLN A 633 29.12 14.02 18.49
N ARG A 634 28.30 12.97 18.63
CA ARG A 634 27.85 12.49 19.95
C ARG A 634 29.03 12.01 20.80
N ALA A 635 29.89 11.15 20.26
CA ALA A 635 31.06 10.64 20.98
C ALA A 635 32.02 11.76 21.41
N VAL A 636 32.22 12.78 20.57
CA VAL A 636 33.02 13.98 20.92
C VAL A 636 32.33 14.82 22.00
N PHE A 637 31.00 14.93 21.98
CA PHE A 637 30.23 15.65 23.00
C PHE A 637 30.25 14.96 24.36
N GLU A 638 30.13 13.63 24.37
CA GLU A 638 30.16 12.79 25.57
C GLU A 638 31.58 12.62 26.14
N GLY A 639 32.61 12.86 25.31
CA GLY A 639 34.02 12.79 25.70
C GLY A 639 34.65 11.42 25.51
N ASP A 640 34.01 10.53 24.74
CA ASP A 640 34.48 9.17 24.46
C ASP A 640 35.66 9.14 23.47
N LEU A 641 35.84 10.21 22.69
CA LEU A 641 36.93 10.36 21.73
C LEU A 641 38.00 11.32 22.25
N GLU A 642 39.21 10.78 22.47
CA GLU A 642 40.41 11.59 22.74
C GLU A 642 40.84 12.36 21.49
N GLU A 643 41.53 13.49 21.69
CA GLU A 643 41.86 14.40 20.60
C GLU A 643 42.86 13.79 19.62
N ASP A 644 43.77 12.91 20.06
CA ASP A 644 44.86 12.31 19.27
C ASP A 644 44.54 10.94 18.66
N VAL A 645 43.34 10.41 18.88
CA VAL A 645 42.88 9.14 18.28
C VAL A 645 42.74 9.23 16.76
N TRP A 646 43.07 8.14 16.06
CA TRP A 646 42.71 7.94 14.64
C TRP A 646 41.22 7.61 14.56
N VAL A 647 40.39 8.62 14.30
CA VAL A 647 38.92 8.54 14.38
C VAL A 647 38.29 7.33 13.67
N PRO A 648 38.75 6.87 12.50
CA PRO A 648 38.20 5.68 11.85
C PRO A 648 38.31 4.39 12.70
N SER A 649 39.24 4.31 13.66
CA SER A 649 39.35 3.17 14.58
C SER A 649 38.10 3.01 15.46
N TYR A 650 37.38 4.09 15.73
CA TYR A 650 36.12 4.07 16.48
C TYR A 650 35.06 3.24 15.74
N PHE A 651 34.93 3.44 14.42
CA PHE A 651 34.04 2.65 13.58
C PHE A 651 34.53 1.21 13.39
N LEU A 652 35.85 1.01 13.33
CA LEU A 652 36.45 -0.30 13.09
C LEU A 652 36.53 -1.17 14.36
N GLN A 653 36.15 -0.65 15.52
CA GLN A 653 36.10 -1.42 16.76
C GLN A 653 35.01 -2.48 16.67
N GLY A 654 35.41 -3.75 16.62
CA GLY A 654 34.50 -4.89 16.40
C GLY A 654 34.19 -5.18 14.92
N ALA A 655 34.84 -4.51 13.98
CA ALA A 655 34.68 -4.80 12.56
C ALA A 655 35.22 -6.19 12.19
N LEU A 656 34.51 -6.87 11.29
CA LEU A 656 34.87 -8.21 10.85
C LEU A 656 36.01 -8.18 9.84
N ARG A 657 36.94 -9.15 9.91
CA ARG A 657 38.10 -9.20 9.00
C ARG A 657 37.76 -9.68 7.60
N THR A 658 36.84 -10.63 7.50
CA THR A 658 36.38 -11.22 6.24
C THR A 658 34.89 -10.90 6.04
N ARG A 659 34.46 -10.78 4.78
CA ARG A 659 33.06 -10.58 4.42
C ARG A 659 32.57 -11.80 3.64
N ASN A 660 31.57 -12.49 4.18
CA ASN A 660 30.86 -13.55 3.48
C ASN A 660 29.36 -13.21 3.41
N PRO A 661 28.86 -12.69 2.27
CA PRO A 661 27.49 -12.20 2.14
C PRO A 661 26.42 -13.32 2.20
N LEU A 662 26.82 -14.59 2.04
CA LEU A 662 25.90 -15.73 2.18
C LEU A 662 25.54 -15.97 3.65
N LEU A 663 26.52 -15.80 4.55
CA LEU A 663 26.36 -16.00 5.99
C LEU A 663 25.93 -14.73 6.73
N ILE A 664 26.40 -13.56 6.30
CA ILE A 664 26.02 -12.28 6.89
C ILE A 664 25.37 -11.44 5.78
N PRO A 665 24.03 -11.35 5.76
CA PRO A 665 23.33 -10.64 4.69
C PRO A 665 23.52 -9.14 4.87
N GLU A 666 23.68 -8.42 3.76
CA GLU A 666 23.77 -6.95 3.78
C GLU A 666 22.44 -6.30 4.15
N ASP A 667 21.35 -6.88 3.63
CA ASP A 667 19.98 -6.49 3.97
C ASP A 667 19.36 -7.61 4.84
N PRO A 668 19.11 -7.35 6.14
CA PRO A 668 18.48 -8.31 7.04
C PRO A 668 17.15 -8.85 6.54
N SER A 669 16.43 -8.07 5.73
CA SER A 669 15.15 -8.50 5.18
C SER A 669 15.29 -9.70 4.23
N THR A 670 16.47 -9.93 3.63
CA THR A 670 16.71 -11.04 2.68
C THR A 670 16.80 -12.42 3.35
N VAL A 671 16.90 -12.45 4.68
CA VAL A 671 16.96 -13.68 5.48
C VAL A 671 15.73 -14.55 5.24
N ARG A 672 15.93 -15.78 4.77
CA ARG A 672 14.87 -16.79 4.65
C ARG A 672 14.70 -17.51 5.99
N THR A 673 13.49 -17.48 6.53
CA THR A 673 13.13 -18.17 7.76
C THR A 673 12.23 -19.36 7.45
N VAL A 674 12.53 -20.50 8.06
CA VAL A 674 11.69 -21.71 8.02
C VAL A 674 10.85 -21.80 9.29
N ASP A 675 9.60 -22.23 9.15
CA ASP A 675 8.68 -22.47 10.27
C ASP A 675 9.04 -23.78 10.97
N LEU A 676 10.11 -23.74 11.77
CA LEU A 676 10.61 -24.90 12.49
C LEU A 676 9.60 -25.47 13.46
N ASN A 677 8.75 -24.64 14.08
CA ASN A 677 7.73 -25.14 14.98
C ASN A 677 6.73 -26.04 14.24
N LYS A 678 6.21 -25.56 13.11
CA LYS A 678 5.29 -26.35 12.29
C LYS A 678 5.94 -27.62 11.73
N MET A 679 7.18 -27.53 11.27
CA MET A 679 7.93 -28.71 10.78
C MET A 679 8.12 -29.75 11.88
N TYR A 680 8.44 -29.31 13.11
CA TYR A 680 8.58 -30.17 14.27
C TYR A 680 7.25 -30.84 14.63
N GLU A 681 6.14 -30.12 14.59
CA GLU A 681 4.80 -30.69 14.85
C GLU A 681 4.40 -31.73 13.80
N ASN A 682 4.61 -31.43 12.52
CA ASN A 682 4.30 -32.34 11.42
C ASN A 682 5.16 -33.62 11.42
N ASN A 683 6.43 -33.49 11.83
CA ASN A 683 7.43 -34.55 11.73
C ASN A 683 8.06 -34.90 13.08
N LYS A 684 7.27 -34.87 14.16
CA LYS A 684 7.78 -35.02 15.53
C LYS A 684 8.62 -36.28 15.73
N ASP A 685 8.14 -37.41 15.23
CA ASP A 685 8.83 -38.70 15.32
C ASP A 685 10.22 -38.67 14.65
N ILE A 686 10.34 -37.93 13.54
CA ILE A 686 11.59 -37.76 12.81
C ILE A 686 12.54 -36.84 13.58
N PHE A 687 12.05 -35.69 14.07
CA PHE A 687 12.88 -34.76 14.83
C PHE A 687 13.36 -35.35 16.16
N ASP A 688 12.57 -36.17 16.83
CA ASP A 688 12.93 -36.81 18.09
C ASP A 688 14.00 -37.91 17.90
N THR A 689 14.12 -38.45 16.69
CA THR A 689 15.15 -39.43 16.31
C THR A 689 16.32 -38.83 15.52
N LEU A 690 16.27 -37.54 15.20
CA LEU A 690 17.30 -36.85 14.42
C LEU A 690 18.63 -36.81 15.17
N LEU A 691 19.67 -37.39 14.56
CA LEU A 691 21.02 -37.46 15.12
C LEU A 691 21.56 -36.06 15.35
N ARG A 692 22.10 -35.84 16.55
CA ARG A 692 22.66 -34.55 16.94
C ARG A 692 23.91 -34.67 17.80
N ILE A 693 24.70 -33.61 17.77
CA ILE A 693 25.73 -33.32 18.77
C ILE A 693 25.11 -32.32 19.75
N PRO A 694 24.79 -32.72 20.99
CA PRO A 694 24.04 -31.88 21.91
C PRO A 694 24.90 -30.73 22.45
N ALA A 695 24.25 -29.62 22.79
CA ALA A 695 24.91 -28.53 23.51
C ALA A 695 25.35 -29.00 24.92
N THR A 696 26.55 -28.62 25.33
CA THR A 696 27.19 -29.03 26.60
C THR A 696 27.47 -27.85 27.54
N SER A 697 27.11 -26.62 27.16
CA SER A 697 27.29 -25.42 27.99
C SER A 697 26.63 -25.57 29.36
N LYS A 698 27.34 -25.13 30.41
CA LYS A 698 26.90 -25.12 31.81
C LYS A 698 26.95 -23.71 32.44
N SER A 699 26.90 -22.65 31.64
CA SER A 699 26.89 -21.28 32.15
C SER A 699 25.59 -20.99 32.90
N GLU A 700 25.61 -20.06 33.88
CA GLU A 700 24.43 -19.69 34.66
C GLU A 700 23.25 -19.30 33.77
N ASN A 701 23.51 -18.57 32.68
CA ASN A 701 22.53 -18.23 31.64
C ASN A 701 22.87 -18.94 30.33
N SER A 702 22.89 -20.29 30.35
CA SER A 702 23.21 -21.13 29.19
C SER A 702 22.42 -20.76 27.92
N MET A 703 21.19 -20.25 28.07
CA MET A 703 20.34 -19.81 26.96
C MET A 703 20.98 -18.71 26.09
N LEU A 704 21.78 -17.80 26.67
CA LEU A 704 22.44 -16.72 25.91
C LEU A 704 23.53 -17.23 24.95
N ASP A 705 24.02 -18.45 25.16
CA ASP A 705 25.05 -19.08 24.35
C ASP A 705 24.49 -20.17 23.43
N TRP A 706 23.18 -20.44 23.49
CA TRP A 706 22.56 -21.50 22.70
C TRP A 706 22.41 -21.12 21.22
N THR A 707 22.71 -22.07 20.35
CA THR A 707 22.46 -21.98 18.91
C THR A 707 22.27 -23.39 18.36
N SER A 708 21.26 -23.61 17.54
CA SER A 708 20.99 -24.91 16.91
C SER A 708 21.32 -24.82 15.42
N ILE A 709 22.12 -25.75 14.89
CA ILE A 709 22.53 -25.77 13.48
C ILE A 709 22.11 -27.10 12.86
N ILE A 710 21.24 -27.08 11.86
CA ILE A 710 20.92 -28.25 11.05
C ILE A 710 21.80 -28.21 9.80
N LEU A 711 22.76 -29.14 9.70
CA LEU A 711 23.60 -29.30 8.53
C LEU A 711 22.89 -30.17 7.49
N ILE A 712 22.70 -29.65 6.28
CA ILE A 712 22.14 -30.36 5.14
C ILE A 712 23.23 -30.48 4.08
N ALA A 713 23.88 -31.63 4.02
CA ALA A 713 24.97 -31.86 3.07
C ALA A 713 25.08 -33.32 2.69
N ASP A 714 25.74 -33.62 1.57
CA ASP A 714 26.21 -34.97 1.33
C ASP A 714 27.39 -35.25 2.28
N LEU A 715 27.09 -35.82 3.44
CA LEU A 715 28.08 -36.21 4.46
C LEU A 715 29.09 -37.26 3.95
N GLN A 716 28.92 -37.88 2.78
CA GLN A 716 29.93 -38.74 2.18
C GLN A 716 30.89 -37.98 1.26
N SER A 717 30.49 -36.81 0.76
CA SER A 717 31.32 -35.96 -0.08
C SER A 717 32.47 -35.33 0.73
N GLU A 718 33.58 -35.00 0.04
CA GLU A 718 34.72 -34.33 0.67
C GLU A 718 34.33 -32.98 1.27
N SER A 719 33.47 -32.22 0.58
CA SER A 719 32.96 -30.93 1.06
C SER A 719 32.04 -31.07 2.26
N GLY A 720 31.15 -32.06 2.28
CA GLY A 720 30.28 -32.35 3.44
C GLY A 720 31.07 -32.77 4.68
N VAL A 721 32.09 -33.62 4.50
CA VAL A 721 33.02 -34.02 5.58
C VAL A 721 33.79 -32.81 6.13
N LYS A 722 34.32 -31.96 5.25
CA LYS A 722 35.00 -30.71 5.66
C LYS A 722 34.06 -29.79 6.43
N GLN A 723 32.84 -29.61 5.96
CA GLN A 723 31.86 -28.74 6.62
C GLN A 723 31.50 -29.25 8.03
N LEU A 724 31.29 -30.55 8.20
CA LEU A 724 31.05 -31.15 9.51
C LEU A 724 32.25 -30.98 10.45
N ARG A 725 33.49 -31.10 9.94
CA ARG A 725 34.70 -30.88 10.73
C ARG A 725 34.82 -29.44 11.23
N TYR A 726 34.54 -28.43 10.39
CA TYR A 726 34.55 -27.03 10.83
C TYR A 726 33.43 -26.72 11.84
N LEU A 727 32.27 -27.38 11.72
CA LEU A 727 31.22 -27.27 12.73
C LEU A 727 31.61 -27.90 14.07
N LEU A 728 32.35 -29.02 14.08
CA LEU A 728 32.91 -29.59 15.31
C LEU A 728 33.91 -28.64 15.97
N GLU A 729 34.74 -27.96 15.18
CA GLU A 729 35.66 -26.94 15.69
C GLU A 729 34.90 -25.77 16.33
N LEU A 730 33.82 -25.30 15.68
CA LEU A 730 32.91 -24.29 16.23
C LEU A 730 32.30 -24.77 17.55
N HIS A 731 31.78 -26.00 17.62
CA HIS A 731 31.22 -26.58 18.84
C HIS A 731 32.25 -26.66 19.97
N GLY A 732 33.50 -27.01 19.64
CA GLY A 732 34.60 -27.04 20.61
C GLY A 732 34.90 -25.67 21.21
N LYS A 733 34.83 -24.60 20.41
CA LYS A 733 34.98 -23.21 20.88
C LYS A 733 33.74 -22.69 21.62
N HIS A 734 32.55 -23.08 21.17
CA HIS A 734 31.26 -22.64 21.68
C HIS A 734 30.40 -23.85 22.07
N PRO A 735 30.52 -24.36 23.31
CA PRO A 735 29.80 -25.55 23.78
C PRO A 735 28.27 -25.41 23.77
N GLY A 736 27.74 -24.20 23.63
CA GLY A 736 26.30 -23.93 23.49
C GLY A 736 25.72 -24.24 22.11
N VAL A 737 26.57 -24.54 21.12
CA VAL A 737 26.12 -24.86 19.76
C VAL A 737 25.70 -26.32 19.67
N GLU A 738 24.45 -26.59 19.32
CA GLU A 738 23.93 -27.92 18.96
C GLU A 738 24.03 -28.11 17.44
N ILE A 739 24.42 -29.31 16.99
CA ILE A 739 24.53 -29.63 15.56
C ILE A 739 23.63 -30.83 15.25
N LEU A 740 22.63 -30.67 14.38
CA LEU A 740 21.78 -31.74 13.86
C LEU A 740 22.21 -32.11 12.43
N LEU A 741 22.14 -33.39 12.10
CA LEU A 741 22.67 -33.92 10.84
C LEU A 741 21.56 -34.39 9.89
N LEU A 742 21.51 -33.81 8.69
CA LEU A 742 20.68 -34.26 7.58
C LEU A 742 21.56 -34.60 6.36
N HIS A 743 21.64 -35.90 6.04
CA HIS A 743 22.33 -36.36 4.84
C HIS A 743 21.50 -36.05 3.58
N ASN A 744 22.08 -35.37 2.60
CA ASN A 744 21.46 -35.05 1.32
C ASN A 744 22.28 -35.58 0.13
N GLY A 745 22.43 -36.90 0.03
CA GLY A 745 23.14 -37.59 -1.06
C GLY A 745 22.36 -38.79 -1.62
N GLU A 746 22.93 -39.50 -2.59
CA GLU A 746 22.27 -40.65 -3.20
C GLU A 746 22.12 -41.83 -2.21
N ALA A 747 20.88 -42.32 -2.06
CA ALA A 747 20.44 -43.35 -1.12
C ALA A 747 21.17 -44.71 -1.24
N SER A 748 21.78 -45.00 -2.39
CA SER A 748 22.48 -46.25 -2.67
C SER A 748 23.89 -46.34 -2.05
N SER A 749 24.45 -45.23 -1.58
CA SER A 749 25.83 -45.14 -1.08
C SER A 749 26.01 -45.46 0.42
N VAL A 750 24.94 -45.66 1.18
CA VAL A 750 25.00 -45.74 2.66
C VAL A 750 25.72 -46.99 3.19
N SER A 751 25.83 -48.04 2.37
CA SER A 751 26.21 -49.37 2.83
C SER A 751 27.68 -49.56 3.26
N LYS A 752 28.60 -48.63 2.93
CA LYS A 752 30.04 -48.75 3.25
C LYS A 752 30.74 -47.40 3.50
N GLY A 753 30.28 -46.60 4.46
CA GLY A 753 30.88 -45.27 4.67
C GLY A 753 30.65 -44.62 6.04
N LEU A 754 30.91 -43.31 6.11
CA LEU A 754 30.77 -42.47 7.31
C LEU A 754 29.39 -42.60 7.97
N LEU A 755 28.33 -42.64 7.16
CA LEU A 755 26.95 -42.64 7.60
C LEU A 755 26.58 -43.82 8.50
N SER A 756 27.08 -45.02 8.19
CA SER A 756 26.83 -46.21 9.01
C SER A 756 27.62 -46.17 10.31
N ARG A 757 28.85 -45.62 10.30
CA ARG A 757 29.66 -45.40 11.51
C ARG A 757 29.01 -44.37 12.44
N LEU A 758 28.61 -43.20 11.93
CA LEU A 758 27.89 -42.18 12.70
C LEU A 758 26.62 -42.75 13.33
N HIS A 759 25.87 -43.54 12.56
CA HIS A 759 24.70 -44.22 13.11
C HIS A 759 25.10 -45.23 14.21
N SER A 760 26.18 -46.00 14.06
CA SER A 760 26.59 -47.00 15.06
C SER A 760 27.12 -46.42 16.38
N VAL A 761 27.74 -45.23 16.37
CA VAL A 761 28.32 -44.59 17.57
C VAL A 761 27.32 -43.76 18.38
N ARG A 762 26.03 -43.78 18.01
CA ARG A 762 24.98 -43.00 18.68
C ARG A 762 24.62 -43.56 20.07
N HIS A 763 24.36 -42.67 21.01
CA HIS A 763 23.70 -42.98 22.28
C HIS A 763 22.28 -42.40 22.26
N GLY A 764 21.32 -43.22 21.84
CA GLY A 764 19.98 -42.74 21.53
C GLY A 764 20.02 -41.88 20.26
N ARG A 765 19.71 -40.58 20.38
CA ARG A 765 19.86 -39.59 19.29
C ARG A 765 21.16 -38.78 19.38
N ASP A 766 21.87 -38.86 20.51
CA ASP A 766 23.03 -38.02 20.78
C ASP A 766 24.31 -38.70 20.28
N LEU A 767 25.19 -37.90 19.68
CA LEU A 767 26.52 -38.27 19.23
C LEU A 767 27.54 -37.56 20.11
N ASP A 768 28.49 -38.32 20.64
CA ASP A 768 29.63 -37.75 21.35
C ASP A 768 30.57 -37.04 20.35
N PRO A 769 30.87 -35.74 20.50
CA PRO A 769 31.69 -35.00 19.55
C PRO A 769 33.09 -35.60 19.38
N ALA A 770 33.68 -36.20 20.42
CA ALA A 770 34.97 -36.88 20.31
C ALA A 770 34.88 -38.15 19.46
N ALA A 771 33.81 -38.94 19.61
CA ALA A 771 33.54 -40.10 18.75
C ALA A 771 33.31 -39.70 17.28
N VAL A 772 32.62 -38.58 17.01
CA VAL A 772 32.43 -38.07 15.65
C VAL A 772 33.77 -37.65 15.03
N ALA A 773 34.59 -36.88 15.76
CA ALA A 773 35.91 -36.47 15.30
C ALA A 773 36.81 -37.67 14.98
N ALA A 774 36.86 -38.67 15.87
CA ALA A 774 37.60 -39.91 15.64
C ALA A 774 37.10 -40.66 14.39
N THR A 775 35.78 -40.66 14.15
CA THR A 775 35.19 -41.28 12.95
C THR A 775 35.61 -40.57 11.67
N LEU A 776 35.66 -39.22 11.70
CA LEU A 776 36.12 -38.40 10.59
C LEU A 776 37.62 -38.57 10.33
N ASP A 777 38.44 -38.68 11.36
CA ASP A 777 39.89 -38.87 11.24
C ASP A 777 40.24 -40.26 10.71
N ALA A 778 39.52 -41.30 11.14
CA ALA A 778 39.64 -42.64 10.58
C ALA A 778 39.29 -42.68 9.08
N LEU A 779 38.34 -41.85 8.64
CA LEU A 779 37.97 -41.73 7.23
C LEU A 779 39.09 -41.07 6.40
N VAL A 780 39.68 -39.98 6.92
CA VAL A 780 40.79 -39.27 6.25
C VAL A 780 42.07 -40.12 6.22
N SER A 781 42.30 -40.92 7.26
CA SER A 781 43.48 -41.79 7.38
C SER A 781 43.42 -43.04 6.48
N GLY A 782 42.27 -43.30 5.84
CA GLY A 782 42.09 -44.44 4.94
C GLY A 782 42.07 -45.80 5.65
N GLU A 783 41.74 -45.85 6.95
CA GLU A 783 41.61 -47.12 7.66
C GLU A 783 40.40 -47.92 7.13
N ASP A 784 40.70 -49.03 6.44
CA ASP A 784 39.72 -49.95 5.87
C ASP A 784 38.68 -50.39 6.91
N ALA A 785 37.42 -50.18 6.58
CA ALA A 785 36.26 -50.33 7.45
C ALA A 785 35.85 -51.80 7.75
N GLN A 786 36.79 -52.74 7.84
CA GLN A 786 36.44 -54.15 7.99
C GLN A 786 36.17 -54.62 9.43
N ASP A 787 36.56 -53.87 10.47
CA ASP A 787 36.58 -54.41 11.85
C ASP A 787 35.80 -53.61 12.92
N ALA A 788 34.75 -52.86 12.57
CA ALA A 788 33.85 -52.27 13.58
C ALA A 788 32.68 -53.24 13.88
N PRO A 789 32.60 -53.86 15.08
CA PRO A 789 31.56 -54.82 15.41
C PRO A 789 30.21 -54.10 15.59
N GLY A 790 29.16 -54.54 14.88
CA GLY A 790 27.78 -54.05 15.08
C GLY A 790 27.22 -53.11 14.01
N LEU A 791 27.89 -52.94 12.86
CA LEU A 791 27.41 -52.13 11.74
C LEU A 791 26.26 -52.80 10.98
N ASP A 792 25.01 -52.50 11.36
CA ASP A 792 23.83 -52.87 10.58
C ASP A 792 23.55 -51.82 9.49
N ALA A 793 24.24 -51.95 8.36
CA ALA A 793 24.20 -51.01 7.24
C ALA A 793 22.79 -50.80 6.67
N ASN A 794 21.91 -51.81 6.75
CA ASN A 794 20.54 -51.72 6.26
C ASN A 794 19.68 -50.79 7.14
N LEU A 795 19.84 -50.87 8.46
CA LEU A 795 19.15 -49.96 9.39
C LEU A 795 19.60 -48.52 9.21
N ALA A 796 20.90 -48.29 9.03
CA ALA A 796 21.42 -46.95 8.75
C ALA A 796 20.84 -46.40 7.43
N THR A 797 20.77 -47.22 6.38
CA THR A 797 20.20 -46.81 5.09
C THR A 797 18.72 -46.42 5.21
N ALA A 798 17.93 -47.23 5.93
CA ALA A 798 16.51 -46.94 6.17
C ALA A 798 16.33 -45.63 6.94
N TYR A 799 17.17 -45.39 7.96
CA TYR A 799 17.17 -44.16 8.76
C TYR A 799 17.47 -42.91 7.91
N TRP A 800 18.56 -42.88 7.15
CA TRP A 800 18.91 -41.70 6.35
C TRP A 800 17.90 -41.43 5.23
N ASN A 801 17.25 -42.48 4.70
CA ASN A 801 16.19 -42.33 3.70
C ASN A 801 14.92 -41.73 4.29
N SER A 802 14.55 -42.04 5.54
CA SER A 802 13.37 -41.43 6.17
C SER A 802 13.53 -39.92 6.39
N LEU A 803 14.77 -39.41 6.42
CA LEU A 803 15.05 -37.98 6.62
C LEU A 803 14.89 -37.13 5.34
N GLN A 804 14.82 -37.75 4.16
CA GLN A 804 14.75 -37.02 2.88
C GLN A 804 13.49 -36.16 2.73
N GLU A 805 12.40 -36.57 3.38
CA GLU A 805 11.17 -35.78 3.40
C GLU A 805 11.38 -34.41 4.06
N LEU A 806 12.17 -34.38 5.14
CA LEU A 806 12.51 -33.15 5.85
C LEU A 806 13.37 -32.22 4.99
N VAL A 807 14.33 -32.76 4.23
CA VAL A 807 15.17 -31.98 3.31
C VAL A 807 14.32 -31.29 2.24
N ARG A 808 13.34 -32.03 1.68
CA ARG A 808 12.40 -31.50 0.70
C ARG A 808 11.50 -30.40 1.29
N GLU A 809 11.04 -30.55 2.53
CA GLU A 809 10.22 -29.55 3.22
C GLU A 809 11.01 -28.26 3.52
N ILE A 810 12.32 -28.34 3.80
CA ILE A 810 13.20 -27.17 3.96
C ILE A 810 13.43 -26.44 2.61
N GLY A 811 13.27 -27.14 1.48
CA GLY A 811 13.38 -26.57 0.14
C GLY A 811 14.80 -26.63 -0.45
N ILE A 812 15.61 -27.61 -0.05
CA ILE A 812 16.92 -27.89 -0.64
C ILE A 812 16.80 -29.08 -1.60
N GLY A 813 17.33 -28.93 -2.82
CA GLY A 813 17.30 -29.98 -3.84
C GLY A 813 18.22 -31.16 -3.51
N ALA A 814 17.99 -32.32 -4.13
CA ALA A 814 18.82 -33.51 -3.92
C ALA A 814 20.28 -33.25 -4.33
N GLY A 815 21.24 -33.52 -3.44
CA GLY A 815 22.67 -33.31 -3.69
C GLY A 815 23.16 -31.86 -3.52
N GLU A 816 22.26 -30.92 -3.24
CA GLU A 816 22.62 -29.54 -2.90
C GLU A 816 23.01 -29.43 -1.42
N HIS A 817 23.83 -28.43 -1.09
CA HIS A 817 24.22 -28.16 0.29
C HIS A 817 23.41 -27.00 0.87
N GLY A 818 23.27 -26.98 2.20
CA GLY A 818 22.77 -25.84 2.93
C GLY A 818 22.78 -26.07 4.43
N MET A 819 22.37 -25.04 5.17
CA MET A 819 22.32 -25.08 6.62
C MET A 819 21.08 -24.35 7.11
N VAL A 820 20.46 -24.85 8.18
CA VAL A 820 19.48 -24.09 8.94
C VAL A 820 20.12 -23.68 10.27
N ILE A 821 20.40 -22.39 10.42
CA ILE A 821 20.98 -21.81 11.64
C ILE A 821 19.84 -21.22 12.45
N ASN A 822 19.53 -21.86 13.56
CA ASN A 822 18.30 -21.68 14.31
C ASN A 822 17.11 -21.80 13.36
N SER A 823 16.45 -20.70 12.99
CA SER A 823 15.36 -20.69 12.01
C SER A 823 15.74 -20.20 10.61
N ARG A 824 16.99 -19.76 10.41
CA ARG A 824 17.49 -19.21 9.14
C ARG A 824 17.97 -20.27 8.18
N THR A 825 17.50 -20.25 6.94
CA THR A 825 18.07 -21.09 5.89
C THR A 825 19.16 -20.37 5.12
N VAL A 826 20.33 -20.98 5.02
CA VAL A 826 21.42 -20.61 4.12
C VAL A 826 21.51 -21.67 3.03
N GLY A 827 20.93 -21.38 1.88
CA GLY A 827 20.90 -22.25 0.72
C GLY A 827 19.72 -21.98 -0.23
N PRO A 828 19.63 -22.72 -1.35
CA PRO A 828 20.52 -23.81 -1.75
C PRO A 828 21.92 -23.32 -2.16
N LEU A 829 22.95 -24.11 -1.84
CA LEU A 829 24.36 -23.84 -2.16
C LEU A 829 24.92 -24.89 -3.12
N PRO A 830 25.84 -24.51 -4.02
CA PRO A 830 26.62 -25.47 -4.80
C PRO A 830 27.38 -26.42 -3.88
N SER A 831 27.46 -27.70 -4.24
CA SER A 831 28.11 -28.76 -3.43
C SER A 831 29.62 -28.54 -3.19
N SER A 832 30.26 -27.67 -3.97
CA SER A 832 31.66 -27.27 -3.78
C SER A 832 31.87 -26.21 -2.69
N THR A 833 30.79 -25.59 -2.20
CA THR A 833 30.87 -24.48 -1.23
C THR A 833 31.10 -25.06 0.16
N VAL A 834 32.16 -24.58 0.83
CA VAL A 834 32.51 -24.95 2.21
C VAL A 834 32.83 -23.68 2.99
N PHE A 835 32.21 -23.51 4.15
CA PHE A 835 32.50 -22.43 5.09
C PHE A 835 33.54 -22.89 6.10
N ASP A 836 34.61 -22.12 6.27
CA ASP A 836 35.65 -22.40 7.24
C ASP A 836 35.22 -22.08 8.69
N ALA A 837 36.09 -22.39 9.65
CA ALA A 837 35.79 -22.16 11.06
C ALA A 837 35.61 -20.67 11.41
N LEU A 838 36.29 -19.75 10.71
CA LEU A 838 36.22 -18.31 10.99
C LEU A 838 34.90 -17.72 10.50
N ASP A 839 34.49 -18.09 9.29
CA ASP A 839 33.21 -17.74 8.69
C ASP A 839 32.04 -18.20 9.58
N LEU A 840 32.12 -19.42 10.11
CA LEU A 840 31.13 -19.95 11.04
C LEU A 840 31.13 -19.21 12.39
N GLU A 841 32.28 -18.79 12.89
CA GLU A 841 32.41 -18.01 14.13
C GLU A 841 31.79 -16.61 13.98
N TYR A 842 32.00 -15.96 12.83
CA TYR A 842 31.35 -14.68 12.51
C TYR A 842 29.84 -14.81 12.32
N MET A 843 29.39 -15.91 11.68
CA MET A 843 27.97 -16.22 11.58
C MET A 843 27.34 -16.41 12.97
N PHE A 844 28.00 -17.12 13.88
CA PHE A 844 27.54 -17.30 15.25
C PHE A 844 27.45 -15.96 16.00
N ALA A 845 28.47 -15.11 15.89
CA ALA A 845 28.48 -13.78 16.51
C ALA A 845 27.38 -12.87 15.95
N TYR A 846 27.15 -12.91 14.63
CA TYR A 846 26.05 -12.21 13.97
C TYR A 846 24.70 -12.66 14.52
N GLU A 847 24.46 -13.97 14.54
CA GLU A 847 23.16 -14.51 14.92
C GLU A 847 22.87 -14.23 16.40
N ARG A 848 23.89 -14.32 17.27
CA ARG A 848 23.79 -13.94 18.68
C ARG A 848 23.46 -12.47 18.85
N SER A 849 24.18 -11.57 18.18
CA SER A 849 24.02 -10.12 18.36
C SER A 849 22.71 -9.57 17.78
N LYS A 850 22.23 -10.13 16.67
CA LYS A 850 21.05 -9.62 15.96
C LYS A 850 19.77 -10.43 16.18
N ARG A 851 19.85 -11.70 16.63
CA ARG A 851 18.68 -12.60 16.65
C ARG A 851 18.58 -13.43 17.93
N THR A 852 19.35 -14.51 18.07
CA THR A 852 19.21 -15.46 19.19
C THR A 852 19.50 -14.85 20.55
N GLY A 853 20.58 -14.08 20.67
CA GLY A 853 20.93 -13.45 21.95
C GLY A 853 19.93 -12.40 22.38
N VAL A 854 19.34 -11.69 21.42
CA VAL A 854 18.26 -10.72 21.65
C VAL A 854 17.00 -11.41 22.15
N LEU A 855 16.60 -12.53 21.51
CA LEU A 855 15.46 -13.34 21.96
C LEU A 855 15.71 -13.93 23.35
N ALA A 856 16.91 -14.47 23.59
CA ALA A 856 17.27 -15.05 24.88
C ALA A 856 17.22 -13.99 25.99
N GLN A 857 17.75 -12.78 25.75
CA GLN A 857 17.64 -11.68 26.70
C GLN A 857 16.17 -11.30 26.96
N ALA A 858 15.36 -11.17 25.91
CA ALA A 858 13.94 -10.85 26.06
C ALA A 858 13.17 -11.95 26.82
N ALA A 859 13.52 -13.22 26.61
CA ALA A 859 12.93 -14.35 27.34
C ALA A 859 13.31 -14.35 28.83
N LEU A 860 14.57 -14.00 29.15
CA LEU A 860 15.03 -13.83 30.54
C LEU A 860 14.30 -12.66 31.24
N ASP A 861 14.20 -11.50 30.56
CA ASP A 861 13.51 -10.32 31.10
C ASP A 861 12.03 -10.60 31.43
N LEU A 862 11.41 -11.52 30.68
CA LEU A 862 10.01 -11.94 30.85
C LEU A 862 9.84 -13.17 31.75
N GLY A 863 10.93 -13.76 32.25
CA GLY A 863 10.90 -14.96 33.11
C GLY A 863 10.36 -16.21 32.40
N LEU A 864 10.78 -16.45 31.15
CA LEU A 864 10.30 -17.55 30.29
C LEU A 864 11.24 -18.78 30.28
N GLU A 865 12.18 -18.86 31.21
CA GLU A 865 13.22 -19.91 31.24
C GLU A 865 12.62 -21.32 31.31
N ASP A 866 11.58 -21.51 32.12
CA ASP A 866 10.91 -22.79 32.33
C ASP A 866 10.22 -23.33 31.05
N LYS A 867 9.98 -22.48 30.05
CA LYS A 867 9.33 -22.84 28.79
C LYS A 867 10.32 -23.22 27.69
N ILE A 868 11.61 -22.91 27.86
CA ILE A 868 12.65 -23.08 26.84
C ILE A 868 13.73 -24.00 27.40
N SER A 869 13.55 -25.29 27.20
CA SER A 869 14.40 -26.34 27.78
C SER A 869 15.74 -26.56 27.09
N ASP A 870 15.85 -26.22 25.81
CA ASP A 870 16.96 -26.63 24.94
C ASP A 870 17.14 -25.68 23.73
N PRO A 871 18.29 -25.74 23.03
CA PRO A 871 18.57 -24.88 21.88
C PRO A 871 17.55 -24.99 20.75
N LEU A 872 17.01 -26.18 20.47
CA LEU A 872 16.00 -26.38 19.44
C LEU A 872 14.68 -25.71 19.83
N SER A 873 14.31 -25.73 21.11
CA SER A 873 13.16 -25.00 21.66
C SER A 873 13.31 -23.49 21.51
N LEU A 874 14.51 -22.95 21.74
CA LEU A 874 14.80 -21.54 21.45
C LEU A 874 14.72 -21.24 19.94
N ALA A 875 15.22 -22.12 19.08
CA ALA A 875 15.16 -21.96 17.63
C ALA A 875 13.71 -21.99 17.08
N LYS A 876 12.86 -22.86 17.63
CA LYS A 876 11.41 -22.87 17.32
C LYS A 876 10.78 -21.53 17.71
N LEU A 877 11.03 -21.02 18.91
CA LEU A 877 10.50 -19.72 19.33
C LEU A 877 11.02 -18.58 18.44
N LEU A 878 12.29 -18.63 18.04
CA LEU A 878 12.88 -17.66 17.11
C LEU A 878 12.24 -17.72 15.71
N SER A 879 11.88 -18.92 15.22
CA SER A 879 11.14 -19.05 13.97
C SER A 879 9.79 -18.35 14.04
N LEU A 880 9.05 -18.54 15.14
CA LEU A 880 7.75 -17.92 15.34
C LEU A 880 7.88 -16.40 15.41
N LEU A 881 8.87 -15.89 16.16
CA LEU A 881 9.16 -14.46 16.26
C LEU A 881 9.51 -13.88 14.88
N SER A 882 10.45 -14.49 14.16
CA SER A 882 10.94 -13.98 12.87
C SER A 882 9.83 -13.98 11.81
N LEU A 883 8.97 -15.01 11.79
CA LEU A 883 7.83 -15.07 10.88
C LEU A 883 6.73 -14.07 11.25
N SER A 884 6.57 -13.73 12.53
CA SER A 884 5.59 -12.73 12.98
C SER A 884 5.97 -11.28 12.61
N THR A 885 7.25 -11.04 12.30
CA THR A 885 7.81 -9.72 11.98
C THR A 885 8.19 -9.57 10.51
N ALA A 886 8.21 -10.66 9.74
CA ALA A 886 8.59 -10.65 8.33
C ALA A 886 7.49 -10.02 7.45
N THR A 887 7.86 -9.07 6.59
CA THR A 887 6.96 -8.47 5.59
C THR A 887 7.44 -8.73 4.17
N ASN A 888 6.48 -8.90 3.26
CA ASN A 888 6.72 -9.04 1.82
C ASN A 888 6.59 -7.71 1.06
N ILE A 889 6.36 -6.60 1.78
CA ILE A 889 6.21 -5.25 1.25
C ILE A 889 7.50 -4.48 1.58
N PRO A 890 8.24 -3.98 0.58
CA PRO A 890 9.43 -3.19 0.81
C PRO A 890 9.12 -1.91 1.58
N GLU A 891 9.96 -1.57 2.55
CA GLU A 891 9.89 -0.28 3.24
C GLU A 891 10.11 0.86 2.22
N GLY A 892 9.27 1.90 2.28
CA GLY A 892 9.38 3.10 1.44
C GLY A 892 8.53 3.16 0.18
N ILE A 893 7.83 2.09 -0.22
CA ILE A 893 6.87 2.15 -1.36
C ILE A 893 5.58 2.86 -0.96
N LEU A 894 5.13 2.59 0.26
CA LEU A 894 4.09 3.34 0.92
C LEU A 894 4.80 4.06 2.08
N ASN A 895 4.30 5.19 2.55
CA ASN A 895 4.74 5.78 3.83
C ASN A 895 4.33 4.89 5.03
N SER A 896 4.32 3.58 4.82
CA SER A 896 3.91 2.56 5.77
C SER A 896 4.84 2.64 6.96
N VAL A 897 4.22 2.81 8.12
CA VAL A 897 4.90 2.81 9.40
C VAL A 897 5.71 1.53 9.54
N SER A 898 6.91 1.65 10.13
CA SER A 898 7.78 0.52 10.41
C SER A 898 7.01 -0.58 11.15
N ASN A 899 7.26 -1.85 10.78
CA ASN A 899 6.63 -3.01 11.44
C ASN A 899 7.24 -3.31 12.82
N VAL A 900 8.14 -2.46 13.31
CA VAL A 900 8.71 -2.54 14.65
C VAL A 900 7.60 -2.48 15.67
N ARG A 901 7.52 -3.53 16.49
CA ARG A 901 6.58 -3.59 17.61
C ARG A 901 7.21 -2.92 18.82
N SER A 902 6.49 -2.03 19.49
CA SER A 902 6.99 -1.29 20.66
C SER A 902 6.04 -1.42 21.85
N ASN A 903 6.57 -1.38 23.06
CA ASN A 903 5.82 -1.33 24.32
C ASN A 903 5.95 0.03 25.05
N LEU A 904 6.30 1.10 24.33
CA LEU A 904 6.55 2.42 24.93
C LEU A 904 5.39 2.90 25.82
N TYR A 905 4.16 2.52 25.44
CA TYR A 905 2.93 2.85 26.14
C TYR A 905 2.79 2.27 27.56
N GLU A 906 3.63 1.30 27.94
CA GLU A 906 3.64 0.76 29.32
C GLU A 906 4.24 1.75 30.32
N LYS A 907 5.00 2.75 29.85
CA LYS A 907 5.57 3.81 30.70
C LYS A 907 4.55 4.88 31.09
N TRP A 908 3.43 4.97 30.38
CA TRP A 908 2.45 6.04 30.56
C TRP A 908 1.43 5.68 31.65
N ASN A 909 1.16 6.64 32.52
CA ASN A 909 0.08 6.52 33.49
C ASN A 909 -1.27 6.74 32.80
N GLY A 910 -2.30 6.03 33.23
CA GLY A 910 -3.62 6.08 32.60
C GLY A 910 -4.78 6.23 33.57
N THR A 911 -4.52 6.67 34.82
CA THR A 911 -5.55 6.78 35.86
C THR A 911 -6.60 7.85 35.58
N HIS A 912 -6.18 8.99 35.01
CA HIS A 912 -7.04 10.13 34.73
C HIS A 912 -7.06 10.51 33.25
N SER A 913 -6.12 10.02 32.44
CA SER A 913 -5.97 10.36 31.03
C SER A 913 -6.25 9.21 30.05
N ALA A 914 -6.57 8.01 30.55
CA ALA A 914 -6.83 6.84 29.70
C ALA A 914 -8.13 6.10 30.01
N ILE A 915 -8.82 5.66 28.96
CA ILE A 915 -9.99 4.78 29.00
C ILE A 915 -9.48 3.34 28.82
N SER A 916 -9.86 2.41 29.68
CA SER A 916 -9.44 0.99 29.58
C SER A 916 -10.64 0.06 29.62
N ILE A 917 -10.76 -0.82 28.63
CA ILE A 917 -11.85 -1.80 28.49
C ILE A 917 -11.23 -3.15 28.15
N SER A 918 -11.59 -4.19 28.90
CA SER A 918 -11.19 -5.58 28.61
C SER A 918 -12.41 -6.47 28.69
N ASN A 919 -12.57 -7.37 27.71
CA ASN A 919 -13.68 -8.32 27.67
C ASN A 919 -13.25 -9.79 27.89
N SER A 920 -11.96 -10.02 28.11
CA SER A 920 -11.36 -11.33 28.40
C SER A 920 -10.26 -11.19 29.44
N ASP A 921 -9.99 -12.28 30.17
CA ASP A 921 -8.91 -12.40 31.16
C ASP A 921 -7.53 -12.64 30.50
N ASP A 922 -7.49 -13.35 29.36
CA ASP A 922 -6.30 -13.52 28.50
C ASP A 922 -6.63 -13.07 27.06
N PRO A 923 -6.70 -11.75 26.81
CA PRO A 923 -7.06 -11.22 25.50
C PRO A 923 -5.95 -11.52 24.48
N SER A 924 -6.32 -12.06 23.32
CA SER A 924 -5.42 -12.29 22.19
C SER A 924 -4.97 -11.00 21.50
N ILE A 925 -5.77 -9.93 21.63
CA ILE A 925 -5.57 -8.65 20.94
C ILE A 925 -5.48 -7.52 21.95
N TYR A 926 -4.38 -6.77 21.92
CA TYR A 926 -4.15 -5.55 22.68
C TYR A 926 -4.15 -4.34 21.74
N ILE A 927 -5.16 -3.50 21.85
CA ILE A 927 -5.30 -2.24 21.10
C ILE A 927 -4.98 -1.09 22.03
N ILE A 928 -3.91 -0.36 21.72
CA ILE A 928 -3.55 0.89 22.40
C ILE A 928 -3.75 2.03 21.42
N ALA A 929 -4.50 3.06 21.78
CA ALA A 929 -4.71 4.23 20.94
C ALA A 929 -4.34 5.50 21.70
N ALA A 930 -3.63 6.42 21.07
CA ALA A 930 -3.51 7.82 21.50
C ALA A 930 -4.40 8.65 20.58
N VAL A 931 -5.32 9.43 21.13
CA VAL A 931 -6.36 10.14 20.36
C VAL A 931 -6.51 11.56 20.89
N ASP A 932 -6.48 12.55 19.99
CA ASP A 932 -6.90 13.92 20.28
C ASP A 932 -8.40 14.06 19.99
N PRO A 933 -9.27 14.23 21.02
CA PRO A 933 -10.72 14.38 20.82
C PRO A 933 -11.11 15.56 19.92
N ALA A 934 -10.23 16.55 19.77
CA ALA A 934 -10.44 17.73 18.96
C ALA A 934 -9.78 17.59 17.56
N THR A 935 -9.89 16.42 16.94
CA THR A 935 -9.43 16.18 15.55
C THR A 935 -10.46 15.44 14.71
N GLU A 936 -10.47 15.73 13.41
CA GLU A 936 -11.36 15.04 12.46
C GLU A 936 -11.05 13.55 12.32
N THR A 937 -9.78 13.16 12.43
CA THR A 937 -9.36 11.74 12.41
C THR A 937 -9.92 10.96 13.60
N ALA A 938 -10.06 11.61 14.77
CA ALA A 938 -10.67 10.98 15.94
C ALA A 938 -12.14 10.64 15.69
N GLN A 939 -12.89 11.47 14.95
CA GLN A 939 -14.30 11.19 14.60
C GLN A 939 -14.46 9.87 13.84
N ARG A 940 -13.46 9.48 13.04
CA ARG A 940 -13.40 8.19 12.35
C ARG A 940 -12.92 7.06 13.27
N CYS A 941 -11.84 7.29 14.02
CA CYS A 941 -11.19 6.23 14.81
C CYS A 941 -12.03 5.76 16.00
N ILE A 942 -12.71 6.67 16.70
CA ILE A 942 -13.46 6.36 17.93
C ILE A 942 -14.61 5.36 17.68
N PRO A 943 -15.48 5.53 16.67
CA PRO A 943 -16.51 4.54 16.34
C PRO A 943 -15.93 3.16 16.01
N ILE A 944 -14.82 3.10 15.27
CA ILE A 944 -14.15 1.84 14.94
C ILE A 944 -13.64 1.16 16.22
N LEU A 945 -12.94 1.90 17.08
CA LEU A 945 -12.45 1.40 18.36
C LEU A 945 -13.59 0.90 19.26
N LYS A 946 -14.74 1.60 19.27
CA LYS A 946 -15.93 1.16 20.00
C LYS A 946 -16.39 -0.21 19.52
N VAL A 947 -16.52 -0.41 18.21
CA VAL A 947 -16.95 -1.70 17.65
C VAL A 947 -15.92 -2.79 17.91
N LEU A 948 -14.63 -2.50 17.78
CA LEU A 948 -13.57 -3.48 18.06
C LEU A 948 -13.54 -3.90 19.53
N SER A 949 -13.85 -3.00 20.46
CA SER A 949 -13.92 -3.32 21.90
C SER A 949 -15.02 -4.34 22.25
N GLU A 950 -16.02 -4.51 21.37
CA GLU A 950 -17.12 -5.46 21.54
C GLU A 950 -16.76 -6.88 21.07
N LEU A 951 -15.67 -7.05 20.33
CA LEU A 951 -15.21 -8.36 19.86
C LEU A 951 -14.53 -9.14 20.98
N ASN A 952 -14.85 -10.41 21.16
CA ASN A 952 -14.26 -11.23 22.23
C ASN A 952 -12.74 -11.36 22.08
N GLY A 953 -12.02 -11.31 23.20
CA GLY A 953 -10.56 -11.46 23.24
C GLY A 953 -9.80 -10.15 22.98
N VAL A 954 -10.47 -9.00 23.14
CA VAL A 954 -9.89 -7.66 22.89
C VAL A 954 -9.72 -6.90 24.20
N ASN A 955 -8.53 -6.33 24.37
CA ASN A 955 -8.21 -5.32 25.36
C ASN A 955 -7.98 -3.98 24.64
N LEU A 956 -8.75 -2.96 25.00
CA LEU A 956 -8.66 -1.62 24.45
C LEU A 956 -8.22 -0.63 25.52
N LYS A 957 -7.18 0.15 25.23
CA LYS A 957 -6.75 1.29 26.04
C LYS A 957 -6.60 2.54 25.17
N ILE A 958 -7.33 3.61 25.49
CA ILE A 958 -7.31 4.88 24.75
C ILE A 958 -6.75 5.97 25.65
N PHE A 959 -5.60 6.55 25.30
CA PHE A 959 -5.04 7.75 25.92
C PHE A 959 -5.57 9.00 25.21
N LEU A 960 -6.05 9.97 25.98
CA LEU A 960 -6.51 11.25 25.44
C LEU A 960 -5.35 12.25 25.39
N THR A 961 -4.96 12.67 24.19
CA THR A 961 -3.77 13.50 23.93
C THR A 961 -4.11 14.81 23.23
N PRO A 962 -4.92 15.70 23.85
CA PRO A 962 -5.36 16.94 23.22
C PRO A 962 -4.22 17.92 22.97
N ARG A 963 -4.32 18.71 21.90
CA ARG A 963 -3.45 19.89 21.73
C ARG A 963 -3.68 20.92 22.83
N GLU A 964 -2.59 21.49 23.34
CA GLU A 964 -2.65 22.52 24.39
C GLU A 964 -3.24 23.84 23.90
N VAL A 965 -2.94 24.23 22.66
CA VAL A 965 -3.38 25.49 22.08
C VAL A 965 -3.96 25.24 20.70
N ILE A 966 -5.22 25.64 20.54
CA ILE A 966 -5.96 25.55 19.28
C ILE A 966 -6.24 26.98 18.77
N LYS A 967 -5.89 27.28 17.52
CA LYS A 967 -6.02 28.63 16.93
C LYS A 967 -7.36 28.87 16.23
N GLU A 968 -7.93 27.81 15.68
CA GLU A 968 -9.18 27.82 14.93
C GLU A 968 -10.04 26.66 15.37
N LEU A 969 -11.35 26.73 15.14
CA LEU A 969 -12.22 25.59 15.46
C LEU A 969 -11.72 24.33 14.74
N PRO A 970 -11.36 23.27 15.48
CA PRO A 970 -10.56 22.18 14.93
C PRO A 970 -11.40 21.14 14.17
N ILE A 971 -12.72 21.10 14.42
CA ILE A 971 -13.66 20.20 13.75
C ILE A 971 -14.80 21.06 13.20
N LYS A 972 -14.95 21.06 11.88
CA LYS A 972 -15.91 21.89 11.14
C LYS A 972 -17.04 21.05 10.51
N ARG A 973 -17.24 19.82 11.00
CA ARG A 973 -18.19 18.85 10.46
C ARG A 973 -18.88 18.03 11.55
N PHE A 974 -20.11 17.58 11.26
CA PHE A 974 -20.75 16.47 11.97
C PHE A 974 -20.33 15.17 11.29
N TYR A 975 -20.25 14.08 12.05
CA TYR A 975 -19.74 12.81 11.54
C TYR A 975 -20.49 11.61 12.11
N GLN A 976 -20.83 10.66 11.26
CA GLN A 976 -21.43 9.37 11.64
C GLN A 976 -20.71 8.24 10.91
N TYR A 977 -20.36 7.17 11.63
CA TYR A 977 -19.68 6.01 11.05
C TYR A 977 -20.61 4.80 11.04
N VAL A 978 -20.80 4.20 9.87
CA VAL A 978 -21.75 3.11 9.66
C VAL A 978 -21.05 1.77 9.88
N LEU A 979 -21.03 1.31 11.13
CA LEU A 979 -20.39 0.04 11.51
C LEU A 979 -21.10 -0.59 12.73
N LYS A 980 -21.21 -1.92 12.72
CA LYS A 980 -21.70 -2.73 13.85
C LYS A 980 -20.80 -3.95 14.04
N SER A 981 -20.76 -4.48 15.26
CA SER A 981 -19.99 -5.69 15.61
C SER A 981 -20.70 -6.98 15.20
N THR A 982 -22.03 -6.95 15.04
CA THR A 982 -22.87 -8.11 14.72
C THR A 982 -23.97 -7.72 13.72
N PRO A 983 -24.43 -8.65 12.86
CA PRO A 983 -25.51 -8.39 11.92
C PRO A 983 -26.80 -8.01 12.65
N SER A 984 -27.49 -7.00 12.14
CA SER A 984 -28.80 -6.58 12.63
C SER A 984 -29.91 -6.96 11.67
N PHE A 985 -31.06 -7.34 12.20
CA PHE A 985 -32.23 -7.76 11.42
C PHE A 985 -33.42 -6.83 11.70
N SER A 986 -34.23 -6.62 10.67
CA SER A 986 -35.51 -5.91 10.71
C SER A 986 -36.60 -6.79 11.37
N GLU A 987 -37.76 -6.20 11.66
CA GLU A 987 -38.88 -6.93 12.29
C GLU A 987 -39.42 -8.08 11.42
N ASP A 988 -39.27 -8.00 10.10
CA ASP A 988 -39.65 -9.02 9.13
C ASP A 988 -38.61 -10.16 8.99
N GLY A 989 -37.50 -10.10 9.75
CA GLY A 989 -36.42 -11.09 9.71
C GLY A 989 -35.42 -10.90 8.56
N SER A 990 -35.57 -9.84 7.75
CA SER A 990 -34.58 -9.44 6.75
C SER A 990 -33.38 -8.74 7.38
N ILE A 991 -32.24 -8.73 6.70
CA ILE A 991 -31.06 -7.98 7.14
C ILE A 991 -31.38 -6.48 7.13
N ALA A 992 -31.13 -5.81 8.25
CA ALA A 992 -31.36 -4.38 8.39
C ALA A 992 -30.37 -3.58 7.53
N LYS A 993 -30.86 -2.50 6.92
CA LYS A 993 -30.07 -1.64 6.03
C LYS A 993 -29.07 -0.79 6.83
N PRO A 994 -27.75 -0.95 6.63
CA PRO A 994 -26.77 -0.05 7.24
C PRO A 994 -26.89 1.36 6.63
N GLN A 995 -27.14 2.36 7.48
CA GLN A 995 -27.24 3.76 7.08
C GLN A 995 -26.72 4.68 8.20
N ALA A 996 -26.26 5.87 7.80
CA ALA A 996 -25.98 6.97 8.72
C ALA A 996 -27.24 7.83 8.87
N THR A 997 -27.61 8.15 10.11
CA THR A 997 -28.71 9.06 10.42
C THR A 997 -28.20 10.16 11.34
N PHE A 998 -28.43 11.42 10.96
CA PHE A 998 -28.07 12.59 11.74
C PHE A 998 -29.32 13.19 12.41
N HIS A 999 -29.21 13.50 13.70
CA HIS A 999 -30.27 14.07 14.52
C HIS A 999 -29.84 15.41 15.13
N GLY A 1000 -30.78 16.33 15.33
CA GLY A 1000 -30.52 17.58 16.06
C GLY A 1000 -29.49 18.49 15.39
N ILE A 1001 -29.48 18.51 14.05
CA ILE A 1001 -28.60 19.36 13.23
C ILE A 1001 -29.16 20.79 13.16
N PRO A 1002 -28.31 21.84 13.19
CA PRO A 1002 -28.78 23.22 13.13
C PRO A 1002 -29.58 23.54 11.86
N GLY A 1003 -30.72 24.21 12.03
CA GLY A 1003 -31.68 24.47 10.94
C GLY A 1003 -31.14 25.40 9.85
N ASP A 1004 -30.43 26.46 10.22
CA ASP A 1004 -29.99 27.52 9.30
C ASP A 1004 -28.57 27.35 8.73
N ALA A 1005 -27.80 26.38 9.25
CA ALA A 1005 -26.48 26.07 8.75
C ALA A 1005 -26.53 25.53 7.32
N LEU A 1006 -25.60 25.99 6.47
CA LEU A 1006 -25.41 25.46 5.12
C LEU A 1006 -24.40 24.31 5.18
N LEU A 1007 -24.85 23.12 4.78
CA LEU A 1007 -24.11 21.87 4.94
C LEU A 1007 -23.78 21.24 3.58
N ASN A 1008 -22.62 20.60 3.51
CA ASN A 1008 -22.20 19.74 2.41
C ASN A 1008 -22.13 18.30 2.92
N LEU A 1009 -22.81 17.38 2.24
CA LEU A 1009 -22.78 15.96 2.57
C LEU A 1009 -21.62 15.28 1.83
N GLY A 1010 -20.69 14.72 2.61
CA GLY A 1010 -19.52 14.01 2.10
C GLY A 1010 -19.49 12.55 2.58
N MET A 1011 -18.77 11.72 1.82
CA MET A 1011 -18.56 10.30 2.13
C MET A 1011 -17.08 10.07 2.45
N ASP A 1012 -16.80 9.56 3.65
CA ASP A 1012 -15.46 9.12 4.08
C ASP A 1012 -15.37 7.60 3.90
N VAL A 1013 -14.80 7.17 2.79
CA VAL A 1013 -14.81 5.76 2.35
C VAL A 1013 -13.40 5.19 2.31
N PRO A 1014 -13.23 3.85 2.43
CA PRO A 1014 -11.94 3.21 2.21
C PRO A 1014 -11.26 3.67 0.91
N HIS A 1015 -9.93 3.76 0.91
CA HIS A 1015 -9.20 4.32 -0.23
C HIS A 1015 -9.48 3.59 -1.55
N SER A 1016 -9.60 2.27 -1.49
CA SER A 1016 -9.89 1.40 -2.63
C SER A 1016 -11.27 1.63 -3.25
N TRP A 1017 -12.13 2.47 -2.67
CA TRP A 1017 -13.51 2.66 -3.12
C TRP A 1017 -13.67 3.93 -3.97
N LEU A 1018 -14.36 3.76 -5.10
CA LEU A 1018 -14.89 4.85 -5.91
C LEU A 1018 -16.40 4.90 -5.73
N VAL A 1019 -16.86 5.99 -5.10
CA VAL A 1019 -18.25 6.17 -4.68
C VAL A 1019 -18.79 7.45 -5.31
N ALA A 1020 -20.02 7.37 -5.80
CA ALA A 1020 -20.74 8.51 -6.35
C ALA A 1020 -22.21 8.53 -5.88
N PRO A 1021 -22.85 9.71 -5.84
CA PRO A 1021 -24.27 9.79 -5.49
C PRO A 1021 -25.13 9.17 -6.60
N LYS A 1022 -26.07 8.31 -6.21
CA LYS A 1022 -26.95 7.56 -7.12
C LYS A 1022 -28.38 8.10 -7.14
N GLU A 1023 -28.94 8.40 -5.97
CA GLU A 1023 -30.32 8.88 -5.83
C GLU A 1023 -30.44 9.91 -4.71
N SER A 1024 -30.91 11.11 -5.07
CA SER A 1024 -31.40 12.12 -4.13
C SER A 1024 -32.11 13.23 -4.91
N ILE A 1025 -33.15 13.80 -4.31
CA ILE A 1025 -33.87 14.98 -4.84
C ILE A 1025 -33.26 16.30 -4.37
N TYR A 1026 -32.41 16.26 -3.34
CA TYR A 1026 -31.83 17.44 -2.71
C TYR A 1026 -30.43 17.72 -3.25
N ASP A 1027 -30.02 18.99 -3.17
CA ASP A 1027 -28.65 19.38 -3.47
C ASP A 1027 -27.75 19.00 -2.29
N LEU A 1028 -27.04 17.87 -2.43
CA LEU A 1028 -26.14 17.34 -1.39
C LEU A 1028 -24.99 18.29 -1.06
N ASP A 1029 -24.66 19.21 -1.95
CA ASP A 1029 -23.62 20.20 -1.72
C ASP A 1029 -24.15 21.41 -0.94
N ASN A 1030 -25.46 21.67 -0.96
CA ASN A 1030 -26.08 22.88 -0.40
C ASN A 1030 -27.32 22.55 0.44
N ILE A 1031 -27.16 21.71 1.46
CA ILE A 1031 -28.26 21.33 2.36
C ILE A 1031 -28.53 22.48 3.35
N LYS A 1032 -29.80 22.91 3.42
CA LYS A 1032 -30.29 23.85 4.45
C LYS A 1032 -31.62 23.34 5.02
N LEU A 1033 -31.60 22.86 6.26
CA LEU A 1033 -32.75 22.16 6.86
C LEU A 1033 -33.97 23.08 7.06
N SER A 1034 -33.77 24.37 7.33
CA SER A 1034 -34.86 25.35 7.46
C SER A 1034 -35.62 25.62 6.15
N SER A 1035 -35.10 25.18 5.02
CA SER A 1035 -35.77 25.28 3.71
C SER A 1035 -36.65 24.07 3.37
N LEU A 1036 -36.60 23.01 4.18
CA LEU A 1036 -37.39 21.79 3.99
C LEU A 1036 -38.85 22.03 4.42
N LYS A 1037 -39.75 21.24 3.84
CA LYS A 1037 -41.15 21.21 4.29
C LYS A 1037 -41.22 20.54 5.67
N GLU A 1038 -42.18 20.94 6.51
CA GLU A 1038 -42.41 20.29 7.81
C GLU A 1038 -42.62 18.77 7.62
N GLY A 1039 -41.89 17.98 8.40
CA GLY A 1039 -41.90 16.51 8.33
C GLY A 1039 -41.08 15.90 7.19
N ALA A 1040 -40.40 16.69 6.35
CA ALA A 1040 -39.52 16.17 5.31
C ALA A 1040 -38.11 15.87 5.85
N ASN A 1041 -37.56 14.72 5.44
CA ASN A 1041 -36.18 14.34 5.69
C ASN A 1041 -35.36 14.48 4.40
N VAL A 1042 -34.04 14.56 4.57
CA VAL A 1042 -33.07 14.48 3.47
C VAL A 1042 -32.60 13.04 3.38
N ASP A 1043 -32.99 12.35 2.32
CA ASP A 1043 -32.53 10.98 2.03
C ASP A 1043 -31.55 11.01 0.85
N ALA A 1044 -30.39 10.38 1.03
CA ALA A 1044 -29.35 10.28 0.01
C ALA A 1044 -28.86 8.82 -0.11
N LEU A 1045 -28.88 8.29 -1.34
CA LEU A 1045 -28.33 6.98 -1.68
C LEU A 1045 -27.09 7.16 -2.55
N TYR A 1046 -25.97 6.63 -2.08
CA TYR A 1046 -24.71 6.53 -2.81
C TYR A 1046 -24.51 5.12 -3.38
N GLU A 1047 -23.65 5.02 -4.39
CA GLU A 1047 -23.23 3.76 -4.97
C GLU A 1047 -21.71 3.61 -4.97
N LEU A 1048 -21.23 2.46 -4.51
CA LEU A 1048 -19.87 1.97 -4.73
C LEU A 1048 -19.82 1.36 -6.13
N GLU A 1049 -19.35 2.15 -7.09
CA GLU A 1049 -19.33 1.80 -8.51
C GLU A 1049 -18.16 0.88 -8.84
N HIS A 1050 -16.99 1.16 -8.25
CA HIS A 1050 -15.75 0.46 -8.54
C HIS A 1050 -14.90 0.29 -7.29
N ILE A 1051 -14.12 -0.79 -7.31
CA ILE A 1051 -13.06 -1.09 -6.33
C ILE A 1051 -11.73 -1.12 -7.08
N LEU A 1052 -10.71 -0.48 -6.50
CA LEU A 1052 -9.41 -0.30 -7.16
C LEU A 1052 -8.59 -1.59 -7.22
N ILE A 1053 -7.97 -1.80 -8.39
CA ILE A 1053 -6.76 -2.61 -8.54
C ILE A 1053 -5.63 -1.62 -8.75
N GLU A 1054 -4.72 -1.53 -7.79
CA GLU A 1054 -3.59 -0.59 -7.84
C GLU A 1054 -2.26 -1.32 -7.71
N GLY A 1055 -1.16 -0.66 -8.03
CA GLY A 1055 0.15 -1.28 -7.81
C GLY A 1055 1.33 -0.39 -8.07
N HIS A 1056 2.50 -0.94 -7.73
CA HIS A 1056 3.80 -0.30 -7.78
C HIS A 1056 4.73 -1.13 -8.66
N SER A 1057 4.97 -0.65 -9.87
CA SER A 1057 5.72 -1.38 -10.88
C SER A 1057 7.22 -1.10 -10.82
N TRP A 1058 8.02 -2.11 -11.13
CA TRP A 1058 9.48 -2.04 -11.05
C TRP A 1058 10.14 -2.56 -12.34
N ASP A 1059 11.08 -1.79 -12.89
CA ASP A 1059 11.99 -2.26 -13.95
C ASP A 1059 13.11 -3.07 -13.29
N VAL A 1060 13.10 -4.38 -13.44
CA VAL A 1060 14.11 -5.31 -12.89
C VAL A 1060 15.50 -5.06 -13.50
N THR A 1061 15.55 -4.53 -14.72
CA THR A 1061 16.80 -4.30 -15.47
C THR A 1061 17.52 -3.06 -14.98
N ARG A 1062 16.78 -1.96 -14.77
CA ARG A 1062 17.34 -0.67 -14.35
C ARG A 1062 17.17 -0.37 -12.85
N ARG A 1063 16.36 -1.15 -12.13
CA ARG A 1063 15.96 -0.89 -10.74
C ARG A 1063 15.32 0.48 -10.53
N THR A 1064 14.42 0.86 -11.44
CA THR A 1064 13.68 2.13 -11.42
C THR A 1064 12.21 1.94 -11.76
N ALA A 1065 11.38 2.95 -11.47
CA ALA A 1065 9.98 2.96 -11.92
C ALA A 1065 9.89 3.05 -13.47
N PRO A 1066 9.17 2.13 -14.15
CA PRO A 1066 9.04 2.11 -15.60
C PRO A 1066 7.98 3.11 -16.09
N ARG A 1067 8.25 4.41 -15.91
CA ARG A 1067 7.32 5.50 -16.25
C ARG A 1067 6.89 5.46 -17.72
N GLY A 1068 5.63 5.78 -17.99
CA GLY A 1068 5.08 5.88 -19.35
C GLY A 1068 4.69 4.55 -19.99
N VAL A 1069 5.02 3.40 -19.37
CA VAL A 1069 4.52 2.10 -19.81
C VAL A 1069 3.00 2.08 -19.72
N GLN A 1070 2.38 1.59 -20.77
CA GLN A 1070 0.92 1.53 -20.94
C GLN A 1070 0.41 0.11 -20.64
N LEU A 1071 -0.56 0.00 -19.75
CA LEU A 1071 -1.15 -1.27 -19.30
C LEU A 1071 -2.61 -1.36 -19.75
N LEU A 1072 -3.05 -2.59 -20.04
CA LEU A 1072 -4.44 -2.94 -20.33
C LEU A 1072 -4.94 -3.92 -19.25
N LEU A 1073 -6.14 -3.68 -18.75
CA LEU A 1073 -6.92 -4.62 -17.95
C LEU A 1073 -8.03 -5.21 -18.84
N GLY A 1074 -8.21 -6.52 -18.79
CA GLY A 1074 -9.26 -7.18 -19.57
C GLY A 1074 -9.64 -8.56 -19.05
N THR A 1075 -10.60 -9.16 -19.75
CA THR A 1075 -11.06 -10.54 -19.60
C THR A 1075 -10.97 -11.25 -20.94
N GLU A 1076 -11.27 -12.55 -21.00
CA GLU A 1076 -11.30 -13.28 -22.28
C GLU A 1076 -12.42 -12.77 -23.21
N LYS A 1077 -13.58 -12.39 -22.67
CA LYS A 1077 -14.68 -11.78 -23.44
C LYS A 1077 -14.37 -10.35 -23.90
N ASN A 1078 -13.72 -9.55 -23.05
CA ASN A 1078 -13.32 -8.19 -23.39
C ASN A 1078 -11.84 -7.95 -23.01
N PRO A 1079 -10.89 -8.18 -23.94
CA PRO A 1079 -9.46 -8.03 -23.69
C PRO A 1079 -9.02 -6.59 -23.37
N HIS A 1080 -9.82 -5.59 -23.72
CA HIS A 1080 -9.57 -4.18 -23.43
C HIS A 1080 -10.76 -3.59 -22.67
N PHE A 1081 -10.81 -3.85 -21.37
CA PHE A 1081 -11.82 -3.29 -20.48
C PHE A 1081 -11.44 -1.89 -19.97
N ALA A 1082 -10.18 -1.72 -19.56
CA ALA A 1082 -9.64 -0.44 -19.13
C ALA A 1082 -8.16 -0.32 -19.48
N ASP A 1083 -7.68 0.90 -19.62
CA ASP A 1083 -6.28 1.22 -19.84
C ASP A 1083 -5.76 2.26 -18.85
N THR A 1084 -4.44 2.24 -18.62
CA THR A 1084 -3.78 3.21 -17.74
C THR A 1084 -2.29 3.32 -18.09
N ILE A 1085 -1.62 4.32 -17.54
CA ILE A 1085 -0.16 4.51 -17.66
C ILE A 1085 0.51 4.42 -16.29
N ILE A 1086 1.74 3.89 -16.28
CA ILE A 1086 2.58 3.84 -15.09
C ILE A 1086 3.21 5.23 -14.84
N MET A 1087 3.01 5.76 -13.63
CA MET A 1087 3.56 7.04 -13.19
C MET A 1087 5.05 6.92 -12.81
N ALA A 1088 5.79 8.03 -12.89
CA ALA A 1088 7.19 8.08 -12.45
C ALA A 1088 7.34 7.89 -10.94
N ASN A 1089 6.41 8.43 -10.14
CA ASN A 1089 6.43 8.29 -8.69
C ASN A 1089 6.02 6.87 -8.31
N LEU A 1090 6.98 6.13 -7.71
CA LEU A 1090 6.77 4.78 -7.15
C LEU A 1090 6.28 3.72 -8.16
N GLY A 1091 6.37 4.00 -9.47
CA GLY A 1091 5.80 3.13 -10.50
C GLY A 1091 4.28 2.93 -10.34
N TYR A 1092 3.57 3.93 -9.82
CA TYR A 1092 2.15 3.80 -9.46
C TYR A 1092 1.25 3.65 -10.69
N PHE A 1093 0.24 2.78 -10.58
CA PHE A 1093 -0.90 2.71 -11.51
C PHE A 1093 -2.15 2.27 -10.74
N GLN A 1094 -3.32 2.57 -11.31
CA GLN A 1094 -4.60 2.04 -10.83
C GLN A 1094 -5.55 1.74 -11.99
N PHE A 1095 -6.42 0.76 -11.77
CA PHE A 1095 -7.57 0.43 -12.59
C PHE A 1095 -8.84 0.49 -11.76
N LYS A 1096 -9.92 0.90 -12.42
CA LYS A 1096 -11.29 0.85 -11.88
C LYS A 1096 -11.88 -0.49 -12.30
N ALA A 1097 -12.22 -1.34 -11.34
CA ALA A 1097 -12.75 -2.67 -11.63
C ALA A 1097 -13.91 -3.01 -10.69
N GLN A 1098 -14.66 -4.04 -11.06
CA GLN A 1098 -15.60 -4.71 -10.19
C GLN A 1098 -14.98 -6.03 -9.70
N PRO A 1099 -15.49 -6.63 -8.61
CA PRO A 1099 -15.01 -7.93 -8.16
C PRO A 1099 -15.03 -8.96 -9.30
N GLY A 1100 -13.95 -9.70 -9.46
CA GLY A 1100 -13.74 -10.50 -10.66
C GLY A 1100 -12.33 -11.01 -10.84
N CYS A 1101 -12.19 -11.88 -11.83
CA CYS A 1101 -10.90 -12.31 -12.36
C CYS A 1101 -10.57 -11.53 -13.63
N TRP A 1102 -9.39 -10.93 -13.63
CA TRP A 1102 -8.88 -10.02 -14.63
C TRP A 1102 -7.50 -10.44 -15.09
N LYS A 1103 -7.09 -9.93 -16.25
CA LYS A 1103 -5.75 -10.13 -16.82
C LYS A 1103 -5.12 -8.80 -17.16
N ILE A 1104 -3.88 -8.60 -16.73
CA ILE A 1104 -3.09 -7.41 -17.07
C ILE A 1104 -2.15 -7.74 -18.22
N THR A 1105 -2.16 -6.91 -19.26
CA THR A 1105 -1.24 -7.05 -20.39
C THR A 1105 -0.61 -5.70 -20.75
N LEU A 1106 0.53 -5.73 -21.45
CA LEU A 1106 1.14 -4.53 -22.00
C LEU A 1106 0.33 -4.08 -23.21
N LYS A 1107 0.07 -2.78 -23.34
CA LYS A 1107 -0.59 -2.25 -24.53
C LYS A 1107 0.30 -2.46 -25.77
N PRO A 1108 -0.22 -3.00 -26.88
CA PRO A 1108 0.53 -3.16 -28.12
C PRO A 1108 1.13 -1.83 -28.58
N GLY A 1109 2.44 -1.81 -28.85
CA GLY A 1109 3.18 -0.59 -29.22
C GLY A 1109 4.57 -0.52 -28.61
N GLN A 1110 5.00 0.69 -28.21
CA GLN A 1110 6.33 0.89 -27.62
C GLN A 1110 6.54 0.11 -26.30
N SER A 1111 5.52 0.06 -25.45
CA SER A 1111 5.57 -0.67 -24.18
C SER A 1111 5.90 -2.15 -24.39
N GLU A 1112 5.17 -2.84 -25.27
CA GLU A 1112 5.41 -4.25 -25.59
C GLU A 1112 6.74 -4.50 -26.33
N ARG A 1113 7.21 -3.52 -27.13
CA ARG A 1113 8.50 -3.58 -27.83
C ARG A 1113 9.67 -3.58 -26.85
N ILE A 1114 9.64 -2.67 -25.87
CA ILE A 1114 10.77 -2.42 -24.97
C ILE A 1114 10.73 -3.37 -23.78
N PHE A 1115 9.55 -3.70 -23.27
CA PHE A 1115 9.38 -4.45 -22.02
C PHE A 1115 8.78 -5.84 -22.22
N ARG A 1116 9.03 -6.70 -21.23
CA ARG A 1116 8.33 -7.94 -20.95
C ARG A 1116 7.76 -7.85 -19.53
N LEU A 1117 6.48 -8.14 -19.37
CA LEU A 1117 5.86 -8.29 -18.05
C LEU A 1117 6.20 -9.69 -17.53
N ASP A 1118 7.05 -9.76 -16.50
CA ASP A 1118 7.49 -11.04 -15.92
C ASP A 1118 6.45 -11.60 -14.94
N SER A 1119 5.80 -10.72 -14.19
CA SER A 1119 4.74 -11.06 -13.23
C SER A 1119 3.99 -9.79 -12.83
N VAL A 1120 2.71 -9.94 -12.47
CA VAL A 1120 1.93 -8.86 -11.81
C VAL A 1120 2.24 -8.70 -10.32
N GLY A 1121 3.04 -9.59 -9.73
CA GLY A 1121 3.43 -9.51 -8.31
C GLY A 1121 2.27 -9.68 -7.33
N GLY A 1122 1.31 -10.55 -7.65
CA GLY A 1122 0.07 -10.72 -6.87
C GLY A 1122 0.27 -11.25 -5.44
N LYS A 1123 1.46 -11.81 -5.12
CA LYS A 1123 1.85 -12.33 -3.79
C LYS A 1123 2.79 -11.39 -3.02
N GLY A 1124 3.24 -10.28 -3.62
CA GLY A 1124 4.18 -9.33 -3.01
C GLY A 1124 5.27 -8.86 -3.98
N HIS A 1125 6.20 -8.04 -3.48
CA HIS A 1125 7.28 -7.49 -4.30
C HIS A 1125 8.32 -8.55 -4.67
N ARG A 1126 8.64 -9.46 -3.75
CA ARG A 1126 9.63 -10.52 -3.98
C ARG A 1126 9.08 -11.60 -4.92
N PRO A 1127 9.89 -12.07 -5.89
CA PRO A 1127 9.54 -13.22 -6.70
C PRO A 1127 9.24 -14.42 -5.80
N THR A 1128 8.00 -14.90 -5.88
CA THR A 1128 7.52 -16.03 -5.08
C THR A 1128 7.08 -17.14 -6.04
N PRO A 1129 7.49 -18.41 -5.84
CA PRO A 1129 7.08 -19.51 -6.71
C PRO A 1129 5.55 -19.52 -6.97
N GLY A 1130 5.19 -19.62 -8.25
CA GLY A 1130 3.79 -19.56 -8.71
C GLY A 1130 3.18 -18.17 -8.80
N ASP A 1131 3.96 -17.08 -8.67
CA ASP A 1131 3.51 -15.71 -8.97
C ASP A 1131 3.79 -15.28 -10.43
N GLU A 1132 4.42 -16.14 -11.23
CA GLU A 1132 4.81 -15.92 -12.63
C GLU A 1132 3.59 -16.00 -13.58
N ASN A 1133 2.60 -15.16 -13.32
CA ASN A 1133 1.41 -15.02 -14.16
C ASN A 1133 0.96 -13.56 -14.24
N ASN A 1134 0.00 -13.33 -15.12
CA ASN A 1134 -0.60 -12.02 -15.40
C ASN A 1134 -2.04 -11.90 -14.89
N ASP A 1135 -2.45 -12.85 -14.04
CA ASP A 1135 -3.83 -12.99 -13.60
C ASP A 1135 -4.02 -12.24 -12.27
N VAL A 1136 -5.12 -11.49 -12.17
CA VAL A 1136 -5.46 -10.66 -11.02
C VAL A 1136 -6.87 -11.01 -10.57
N ALA A 1137 -7.02 -11.40 -9.31
CA ALA A 1137 -8.32 -11.63 -8.70
C ALA A 1137 -8.63 -10.53 -7.69
N LEU A 1138 -9.72 -9.81 -7.91
CA LEU A 1138 -10.26 -8.82 -6.99
C LEU A 1138 -11.39 -9.47 -6.18
N LEU A 1139 -11.08 -9.87 -4.94
CA LEU A 1139 -11.95 -10.68 -4.08
C LEU A 1139 -12.37 -9.98 -2.77
N SER A 1140 -11.98 -8.72 -2.56
CA SER A 1140 -12.18 -8.01 -1.30
C SER A 1140 -12.52 -6.55 -1.52
N PHE A 1141 -13.27 -5.97 -0.59
CA PHE A 1141 -13.53 -4.53 -0.53
C PHE A 1141 -12.26 -3.69 -0.36
N ARG A 1142 -11.16 -4.26 0.14
CA ARG A 1142 -9.86 -3.58 0.23
C ARG A 1142 -9.18 -3.31 -1.11
N GLY A 1143 -9.77 -3.77 -2.22
CA GLY A 1143 -9.09 -3.73 -3.51
C GLY A 1143 -8.00 -4.78 -3.62
N LYS A 1144 -7.10 -4.58 -4.59
CA LYS A 1144 -5.92 -5.43 -4.77
C LYS A 1144 -4.70 -4.58 -5.09
N THR A 1145 -3.72 -4.60 -4.19
CA THR A 1145 -2.40 -3.99 -4.42
C THR A 1145 -1.47 -5.01 -5.08
N LEU A 1146 -0.79 -4.58 -6.15
CA LEU A 1146 0.10 -5.38 -6.99
C LEU A 1146 1.52 -4.82 -6.99
N TYR A 1147 2.51 -5.67 -7.26
CA TYR A 1147 3.91 -5.26 -7.40
C TYR A 1147 4.51 -5.76 -8.72
N PRO A 1148 4.03 -5.27 -9.89
CA PRO A 1148 4.46 -5.81 -11.18
C PRO A 1148 5.95 -5.67 -11.42
N ARG A 1149 6.55 -6.71 -12.01
CA ARG A 1149 7.97 -6.77 -12.36
C ARG A 1149 8.09 -6.80 -13.87
N LEU A 1150 8.80 -5.82 -14.41
CA LEU A 1150 9.03 -5.68 -15.85
C LEU A 1150 10.53 -5.79 -16.13
N SER A 1151 10.89 -6.59 -17.11
CA SER A 1151 12.26 -6.64 -17.64
C SER A 1151 12.30 -6.01 -19.02
N ARG A 1152 13.42 -5.37 -19.36
CA ARG A 1152 13.67 -4.84 -20.69
C ARG A 1152 14.08 -5.97 -21.61
N ARG A 1153 13.58 -5.94 -22.85
CA ARG A 1153 13.99 -6.90 -23.87
C ARG A 1153 15.45 -6.64 -24.28
N PRO A 1154 16.22 -7.69 -24.65
CA PRO A 1154 17.59 -7.53 -25.10
C PRO A 1154 17.71 -6.54 -26.27
N GLY A 1155 18.62 -5.57 -26.17
CA GLY A 1155 18.83 -4.51 -27.17
C GLY A 1155 18.00 -3.24 -26.96
N HIS A 1156 17.14 -3.20 -25.95
CA HIS A 1156 16.32 -2.05 -25.58
C HIS A 1156 16.62 -1.55 -24.15
N GLU A 1157 17.83 -1.82 -23.65
CA GLU A 1157 18.27 -1.46 -22.30
C GLU A 1157 18.40 0.06 -22.12
N THR A 1158 18.60 0.82 -23.20
CA THR A 1158 18.76 2.30 -23.19
C THR A 1158 17.53 3.06 -23.67
N ASP A 1159 16.58 2.41 -24.37
CA ASP A 1159 15.42 3.07 -24.95
C ASP A 1159 14.49 3.69 -23.88
N ASP A 1160 13.93 4.87 -24.14
CA ASP A 1160 12.82 5.43 -23.35
C ASP A 1160 11.50 5.10 -24.05
N VAL A 1161 10.50 4.63 -23.30
CA VAL A 1161 9.15 4.33 -23.83
C VAL A 1161 8.40 5.59 -24.25
N LEU A 1162 8.80 6.73 -23.71
CA LEU A 1162 8.19 8.01 -24.03
C LEU A 1162 8.82 8.67 -25.27
N ASP A 1163 9.97 8.18 -25.77
CA ASP A 1163 10.66 8.80 -26.89
C ASP A 1163 10.06 8.34 -28.24
N PRO A 1164 9.38 9.24 -28.99
CA PRO A 1164 8.80 8.89 -30.28
C PRO A 1164 9.85 8.61 -31.36
N ASP A 1165 11.09 9.10 -31.18
CA ASP A 1165 12.16 9.04 -32.18
C ASP A 1165 13.12 7.85 -31.99
N SER A 1166 12.82 6.94 -31.06
CA SER A 1166 13.48 5.64 -30.92
C SER A 1166 13.14 4.69 -32.09
N LYS A 1167 13.40 5.14 -33.32
CA LYS A 1167 13.34 4.35 -34.55
C LYS A 1167 14.60 3.48 -34.66
N PRO A 1168 14.46 2.25 -35.17
CA PRO A 1168 15.54 1.27 -35.16
C PRO A 1168 16.74 1.79 -35.96
N SER A 1169 17.91 1.77 -35.35
CA SER A 1169 19.20 2.19 -35.89
C SER A 1169 19.78 1.21 -36.94
N SER A 1170 18.96 0.35 -37.54
CA SER A 1170 19.42 -0.68 -38.46
C SER A 1170 18.40 -0.97 -39.58
N ALA A 1171 18.85 -0.74 -40.81
CA ALA A 1171 18.16 -1.16 -42.03
C ALA A 1171 18.03 -2.70 -42.17
N LYS A 1172 18.71 -3.50 -41.32
CA LYS A 1172 18.58 -4.97 -41.35
C LYS A 1172 17.29 -5.47 -40.71
N ASP A 1173 16.62 -4.71 -39.84
CA ASP A 1173 15.32 -5.10 -39.29
C ASP A 1173 14.13 -4.83 -40.24
N TYR A 1174 14.36 -4.04 -41.29
CA TYR A 1174 13.41 -3.95 -42.41
C TYR A 1174 13.40 -5.22 -43.27
N LEU A 1175 14.49 -6.00 -43.26
CA LEU A 1175 14.65 -7.21 -44.07
C LEU A 1175 14.19 -8.49 -43.37
N SER A 1176 14.18 -8.55 -42.04
CA SER A 1176 13.55 -9.66 -41.28
C SER A 1176 12.02 -9.59 -41.29
N LYS A 1177 11.43 -8.45 -41.69
CA LYS A 1177 10.00 -8.30 -42.04
C LYS A 1177 9.68 -8.46 -43.53
N GLY A 1178 10.69 -8.70 -44.37
CA GLY A 1178 10.50 -8.93 -45.82
C GLY A 1178 9.77 -10.24 -46.17
N LEU A 1179 9.69 -11.18 -45.23
CA LEU A 1179 8.97 -12.45 -45.37
C LEU A 1179 7.55 -12.43 -44.77
N SER A 1180 7.05 -11.27 -44.31
CA SER A 1180 5.67 -11.07 -43.85
C SER A 1180 4.81 -10.21 -44.79
N PHE A 1181 5.21 -10.05 -46.06
CA PHE A 1181 4.46 -9.29 -47.07
C PHE A 1181 3.14 -9.95 -47.54
N ALA A 1182 2.73 -11.07 -46.91
CA ALA A 1182 1.43 -11.72 -47.06
C ALA A 1182 0.45 -11.42 -45.89
N SER A 1183 0.54 -10.23 -45.29
CA SER A 1183 -0.24 -9.82 -44.10
C SER A 1183 -1.33 -8.77 -44.38
N SER A 1184 -1.84 -8.69 -45.61
CA SER A 1184 -3.15 -8.03 -45.87
C SER A 1184 -4.34 -8.77 -45.24
N VAL A 1185 -4.08 -9.81 -44.43
CA VAL A 1185 -5.03 -10.64 -43.69
C VAL A 1185 -4.85 -10.49 -42.16
N LEU A 1186 -3.94 -9.63 -41.68
CA LEU A 1186 -3.66 -9.43 -40.24
C LEU A 1186 -3.98 -8.02 -39.71
N SER A 1187 -4.84 -7.27 -40.42
CA SER A 1187 -5.45 -6.03 -39.90
C SER A 1187 -6.53 -6.28 -38.84
N SER A 1188 -6.78 -7.52 -38.43
CA SER A 1188 -7.76 -7.89 -37.40
C SER A 1188 -7.20 -7.90 -35.97
N VAL A 1189 -5.89 -7.72 -35.76
CA VAL A 1189 -5.26 -7.82 -34.41
C VAL A 1189 -4.95 -6.46 -33.79
N THR A 1190 -4.91 -5.38 -34.57
CA THR A 1190 -5.12 -4.04 -34.02
C THR A 1190 -6.61 -3.78 -34.09
N GLY A 1191 -7.32 -3.91 -32.97
CA GLY A 1191 -8.74 -3.53 -32.90
C GLY A 1191 -8.96 -2.14 -33.52
N PRO A 1192 -10.17 -1.85 -34.04
CA PRO A 1192 -10.47 -0.55 -34.63
C PRO A 1192 -10.05 0.54 -33.64
N LYS A 1193 -9.24 1.50 -34.08
CA LYS A 1193 -8.97 2.71 -33.28
C LYS A 1193 -10.34 3.27 -32.90
N GLU A 1194 -10.64 3.29 -31.60
CA GLU A 1194 -11.84 3.90 -31.08
C GLU A 1194 -11.90 5.34 -31.60
N LYS A 1195 -12.86 5.60 -32.49
CA LYS A 1195 -13.09 6.95 -32.99
C LYS A 1195 -13.94 7.69 -31.98
N HIS A 1196 -13.31 8.60 -31.24
CA HIS A 1196 -14.01 9.62 -30.47
C HIS A 1196 -14.61 10.69 -31.40
N ALA A 1197 -15.37 11.62 -30.82
CA ALA A 1197 -15.96 12.74 -31.53
C ALA A 1197 -14.90 13.74 -32.03
N ASP A 1198 -15.28 14.58 -32.99
CA ASP A 1198 -14.43 15.64 -33.53
C ASP A 1198 -14.01 16.65 -32.45
N ILE A 1199 -14.93 16.96 -31.53
CA ILE A 1199 -14.73 17.88 -30.40
C ILE A 1199 -14.95 17.10 -29.10
N ASN A 1200 -13.95 17.14 -28.21
CA ASN A 1200 -14.01 16.51 -26.90
C ASN A 1200 -13.86 17.59 -25.81
N ILE A 1201 -14.94 17.83 -25.07
CA ILE A 1201 -14.99 18.85 -24.02
C ILE A 1201 -15.14 18.14 -22.68
N PHE A 1202 -14.34 18.51 -21.69
CA PHE A 1202 -14.55 18.06 -20.32
C PHE A 1202 -14.90 19.21 -19.38
N SER A 1203 -15.72 18.94 -18.39
CA SER A 1203 -16.16 19.92 -17.41
C SER A 1203 -16.51 19.26 -16.07
N VAL A 1204 -16.74 20.08 -15.05
CA VAL A 1204 -17.10 19.66 -13.71
C VAL A 1204 -18.05 20.69 -13.09
N ALA A 1205 -19.05 20.21 -12.35
CA ALA A 1205 -19.96 21.05 -11.58
C ALA A 1205 -20.11 20.47 -10.17
N SER A 1206 -20.41 21.33 -9.20
CA SER A 1206 -20.73 20.97 -7.82
C SER A 1206 -21.89 21.83 -7.36
N GLY A 1207 -23.04 21.19 -7.17
CA GLY A 1207 -24.31 21.80 -6.77
C GLY A 1207 -25.22 22.17 -7.94
N HIS A 1208 -26.52 22.21 -7.67
CA HIS A 1208 -27.58 22.34 -8.68
C HIS A 1208 -27.47 23.63 -9.51
N LEU A 1209 -26.95 24.72 -8.93
CA LEU A 1209 -26.77 25.97 -9.66
C LEU A 1209 -25.74 25.82 -10.78
N TYR A 1210 -24.59 25.21 -10.48
CA TYR A 1210 -23.52 25.01 -11.46
C TYR A 1210 -23.89 23.95 -12.49
N GLU A 1211 -24.66 22.93 -12.10
CA GLU A 1211 -25.22 21.95 -13.04
C GLU A 1211 -26.20 22.57 -14.04
N ARG A 1212 -27.03 23.51 -13.58
CA ARG A 1212 -27.90 24.28 -14.46
C ARG A 1212 -27.08 25.12 -15.45
N MET A 1213 -26.03 25.79 -14.98
CA MET A 1213 -25.13 26.53 -15.85
C MET A 1213 -24.40 25.60 -16.83
N LEU A 1214 -24.00 24.41 -16.38
CA LEU A 1214 -23.37 23.40 -17.21
C LEU A 1214 -24.30 22.93 -18.34
N ASN A 1215 -25.60 22.78 -18.08
CA ASN A 1215 -26.59 22.51 -19.13
C ASN A 1215 -26.61 23.62 -20.19
N ILE A 1216 -26.55 24.88 -19.77
CA ILE A 1216 -26.52 26.03 -20.67
C ILE A 1216 -25.21 26.07 -21.46
N MET A 1217 -24.07 25.79 -20.82
CA MET A 1217 -22.77 25.67 -21.49
C MET A 1217 -22.84 24.62 -22.61
N MET A 1218 -23.34 23.42 -22.32
CA MET A 1218 -23.49 22.36 -23.31
C MET A 1218 -24.39 22.77 -24.49
N VAL A 1219 -25.57 23.33 -24.19
CA VAL A 1219 -26.49 23.80 -25.25
C VAL A 1219 -25.85 24.91 -26.09
N SER A 1220 -25.11 25.83 -25.46
CA SER A 1220 -24.41 26.90 -26.17
C SER A 1220 -23.37 26.35 -27.16
N VAL A 1221 -22.62 25.31 -26.78
CA VAL A 1221 -21.70 24.63 -27.70
C VAL A 1221 -22.46 24.00 -28.86
N MET A 1222 -23.49 23.22 -28.58
CA MET A 1222 -24.25 22.48 -29.60
C MET A 1222 -24.97 23.40 -30.60
N LYS A 1223 -25.34 24.62 -30.20
CA LYS A 1223 -25.96 25.61 -31.10
C LYS A 1223 -24.98 26.27 -32.06
N HIS A 1224 -23.68 26.24 -31.76
CA HIS A 1224 -22.64 26.96 -32.52
C HIS A 1224 -21.66 26.05 -33.26
N THR A 1225 -21.88 24.74 -33.29
CA THR A 1225 -21.05 23.80 -34.06
C THR A 1225 -21.91 22.82 -34.86
N SER A 1226 -21.40 22.42 -36.03
CA SER A 1226 -21.95 21.30 -36.82
C SER A 1226 -21.13 20.02 -36.69
N HIS A 1227 -20.05 20.04 -35.91
CA HIS A 1227 -19.19 18.89 -35.67
C HIS A 1227 -19.73 17.95 -34.60
N SER A 1228 -19.26 16.71 -34.59
CA SER A 1228 -19.63 15.78 -33.53
C SER A 1228 -18.97 16.19 -32.19
N VAL A 1229 -19.75 16.20 -31.11
CA VAL A 1229 -19.29 16.59 -29.77
C VAL A 1229 -19.45 15.44 -28.79
N LYS A 1230 -18.42 15.23 -27.98
CA LYS A 1230 -18.44 14.35 -26.80
C LYS A 1230 -18.11 15.14 -25.55
N PHE A 1231 -19.00 15.09 -24.57
CA PHE A 1231 -18.77 15.68 -23.25
C PHE A 1231 -18.25 14.66 -22.25
N TRP A 1232 -17.24 15.05 -21.48
CA TRP A 1232 -16.62 14.23 -20.46
C TRP A 1232 -16.83 14.88 -19.09
N PHE A 1233 -17.37 14.13 -18.13
CA PHE A 1233 -17.66 14.69 -16.80
C PHE A 1233 -16.99 13.91 -15.69
N ILE A 1234 -16.62 14.61 -14.63
CA ILE A 1234 -16.08 13.99 -13.42
C ILE A 1234 -17.24 13.52 -12.54
N GLU A 1235 -17.41 12.21 -12.48
CA GLU A 1235 -18.64 11.57 -11.99
C GLU A 1235 -19.01 11.92 -10.54
N GLN A 1236 -18.04 11.90 -9.64
CA GLN A 1236 -18.28 11.97 -8.19
C GLN A 1236 -18.76 13.35 -7.68
N PHE A 1237 -18.70 14.40 -8.51
CA PHE A 1237 -19.12 15.75 -8.13
C PHE A 1237 -20.53 16.11 -8.62
N LEU A 1238 -21.09 15.30 -9.53
CA LEU A 1238 -22.40 15.54 -10.12
C LEU A 1238 -23.53 14.95 -9.29
N SER A 1239 -24.65 15.66 -9.23
CA SER A 1239 -25.87 15.24 -8.56
C SER A 1239 -26.59 14.12 -9.34
N PRO A 1240 -27.33 13.26 -8.63
CA PRO A 1240 -28.24 12.28 -9.25
C PRO A 1240 -29.25 12.92 -10.22
N SER A 1241 -29.74 14.11 -9.87
CA SER A 1241 -30.72 14.85 -10.68
C SER A 1241 -30.11 15.25 -12.04
N PHE A 1242 -28.85 15.66 -12.06
CA PHE A 1242 -28.15 15.95 -13.31
C PHE A 1242 -27.87 14.67 -14.11
N LYS A 1243 -27.33 13.63 -13.46
CA LYS A 1243 -27.02 12.34 -14.12
C LYS A 1243 -28.25 11.72 -14.81
N THR A 1244 -29.42 11.77 -14.17
CA THR A 1244 -30.67 11.24 -14.73
C THR A 1244 -31.25 12.09 -15.86
N PHE A 1245 -30.97 13.39 -15.89
CA PHE A 1245 -31.44 14.30 -16.95
C PHE A 1245 -30.55 14.28 -18.21
N LEU A 1246 -29.24 14.06 -18.04
CA LEU A 1246 -28.25 14.12 -19.12
C LEU A 1246 -28.56 13.25 -20.35
N PRO A 1247 -29.05 11.99 -20.23
CA PRO A 1247 -29.41 11.18 -21.40
C PRO A 1247 -30.49 11.82 -22.28
N HIS A 1248 -31.46 12.51 -21.66
CA HIS A 1248 -32.53 13.20 -22.38
C HIS A 1248 -32.01 14.44 -23.11
N LEU A 1249 -31.10 15.18 -22.49
CA LEU A 1249 -30.45 16.32 -23.10
C LEU A 1249 -29.56 15.89 -24.28
N ALA A 1250 -28.80 14.81 -24.10
CA ALA A 1250 -27.96 14.21 -25.15
C ALA A 1250 -28.79 13.79 -26.38
N ALA A 1251 -29.96 13.16 -26.15
CA ALA A 1251 -30.86 12.76 -27.22
C ALA A 1251 -31.48 13.95 -27.97
N GLU A 1252 -31.81 15.05 -27.28
CA GLU A 1252 -32.41 16.25 -27.89
C GLU A 1252 -31.41 17.00 -28.78
N TYR A 1253 -30.15 17.15 -28.33
CA TYR A 1253 -29.14 17.96 -29.02
C TYR A 1253 -28.14 17.16 -29.85
N GLY A 1254 -28.18 15.82 -29.78
CA GLY A 1254 -27.35 14.95 -30.62
C GLY A 1254 -25.88 14.89 -30.24
N PHE A 1255 -25.54 15.02 -28.95
CA PHE A 1255 -24.18 14.82 -28.45
C PHE A 1255 -24.01 13.48 -27.74
N SER A 1256 -22.77 13.03 -27.61
CA SER A 1256 -22.40 11.87 -26.78
C SER A 1256 -21.78 12.34 -25.47
N TYR A 1257 -21.79 11.49 -24.44
CA TYR A 1257 -21.15 11.81 -23.17
C TYR A 1257 -20.53 10.57 -22.53
N GLU A 1258 -19.56 10.81 -21.64
CA GLU A 1258 -18.94 9.76 -20.84
C GLU A 1258 -18.56 10.29 -19.45
N MET A 1259 -18.76 9.45 -18.43
CA MET A 1259 -18.36 9.74 -17.06
C MET A 1259 -16.94 9.19 -16.82
N VAL A 1260 -16.05 10.06 -16.36
CA VAL A 1260 -14.68 9.69 -16.01
C VAL A 1260 -14.42 9.96 -14.54
N THR A 1261 -13.55 9.16 -13.96
CA THR A 1261 -13.10 9.31 -12.59
C THR A 1261 -11.75 8.62 -12.42
N TYR A 1262 -11.04 9.02 -11.38
CA TYR A 1262 -9.73 8.50 -10.98
C TYR A 1262 -9.62 8.68 -9.47
N LYS A 1263 -9.10 7.73 -8.69
CA LYS A 1263 -8.91 7.97 -7.26
C LYS A 1263 -7.64 8.80 -7.04
N TRP A 1264 -7.70 9.77 -6.13
CA TRP A 1264 -6.51 10.47 -5.67
C TRP A 1264 -5.51 9.47 -5.05
N PRO A 1265 -4.27 9.32 -5.54
CA PRO A 1265 -3.36 8.30 -5.03
C PRO A 1265 -2.91 8.53 -3.57
N ASN A 1266 -2.76 7.45 -2.79
CA ASN A 1266 -2.36 7.50 -1.37
C ASN A 1266 -1.04 8.25 -1.09
N TRP A 1267 -0.08 8.20 -2.01
CA TRP A 1267 1.21 8.86 -1.85
C TRP A 1267 1.16 10.37 -2.18
N LEU A 1268 0.09 10.85 -2.83
CA LEU A 1268 -0.05 12.23 -3.25
C LEU A 1268 -0.80 13.02 -2.16
N HIS A 1269 -0.25 14.15 -1.72
CA HIS A 1269 -0.86 14.97 -0.67
C HIS A 1269 -2.32 15.32 -1.00
N GLU A 1270 -3.26 14.89 -0.17
CA GLU A 1270 -4.70 15.10 -0.40
C GLU A 1270 -5.14 16.50 0.05
N GLN A 1271 -6.24 16.99 -0.50
CA GLN A 1271 -6.88 18.24 -0.10
C GLN A 1271 -8.13 17.96 0.72
N GLN A 1272 -8.34 18.70 1.81
CA GLN A 1272 -9.53 18.52 2.67
C GLN A 1272 -10.76 19.23 2.11
N GLU A 1273 -10.60 20.43 1.56
CA GLU A 1273 -11.71 21.21 1.04
C GLU A 1273 -12.14 20.70 -0.35
N LYS A 1274 -13.42 20.33 -0.49
CA LYS A 1274 -14.01 19.83 -1.75
C LYS A 1274 -13.68 20.69 -2.97
N GLN A 1275 -13.67 22.02 -2.81
CA GLN A 1275 -13.32 22.94 -3.89
C GLN A 1275 -11.86 22.75 -4.39
N ARG A 1276 -10.91 22.59 -3.46
CA ARG A 1276 -9.49 22.35 -3.80
C ARG A 1276 -9.29 20.97 -4.40
N ILE A 1277 -10.06 19.98 -3.97
CA ILE A 1277 -10.08 18.65 -4.59
C ILE A 1277 -10.50 18.78 -6.07
N ILE A 1278 -11.62 19.46 -6.37
CA ILE A 1278 -12.09 19.69 -7.74
C ILE A 1278 -11.01 20.35 -8.61
N TRP A 1279 -10.32 21.37 -8.08
CA TRP A 1279 -9.21 22.01 -8.78
C TRP A 1279 -8.05 21.06 -9.06
N GLY A 1280 -7.72 20.18 -8.12
CA GLY A 1280 -6.71 19.13 -8.32
C GLY A 1280 -7.07 18.21 -9.49
N TYR A 1281 -8.33 17.77 -9.56
CA TYR A 1281 -8.82 16.92 -10.65
C TYR A 1281 -8.77 17.58 -12.02
N LYS A 1282 -8.96 18.91 -12.10
CA LYS A 1282 -8.84 19.65 -13.36
C LYS A 1282 -7.43 19.59 -13.96
N ILE A 1283 -6.38 19.40 -13.16
CA ILE A 1283 -5.00 19.56 -13.64
C ILE A 1283 -4.06 18.38 -13.40
N LEU A 1284 -4.17 17.67 -12.27
CA LEU A 1284 -3.17 16.69 -11.83
C LEU A 1284 -3.27 15.33 -12.55
N PHE A 1285 -4.44 14.99 -13.08
CA PHE A 1285 -4.75 13.64 -13.58
C PHE A 1285 -5.07 13.60 -15.08
N LEU A 1286 -4.79 14.66 -15.83
CA LEU A 1286 -5.15 14.76 -17.26
C LEU A 1286 -4.58 13.62 -18.12
N ASP A 1287 -3.43 13.05 -17.76
CA ASP A 1287 -2.80 11.94 -18.47
C ASP A 1287 -3.49 10.58 -18.25
N VAL A 1288 -4.11 10.39 -17.07
CA VAL A 1288 -4.67 9.11 -16.58
C VAL A 1288 -6.19 9.10 -16.43
N LEU A 1289 -6.84 10.26 -16.43
CA LEU A 1289 -8.29 10.40 -16.29
C LEU A 1289 -9.04 9.96 -17.55
N PHE A 1290 -8.43 10.19 -18.72
CA PHE A 1290 -8.98 9.88 -20.03
C PHE A 1290 -8.32 8.62 -20.63
N PRO A 1291 -9.04 7.84 -21.44
CA PRO A 1291 -8.49 6.66 -22.09
C PRO A 1291 -7.32 7.02 -23.01
N LEU A 1292 -6.43 6.06 -23.27
CA LEU A 1292 -5.25 6.28 -24.11
C LEU A 1292 -5.60 6.47 -25.59
N SER A 1293 -6.83 6.20 -25.98
CA SER A 1293 -7.36 6.43 -27.34
C SER A 1293 -7.73 7.89 -27.62
N LEU A 1294 -7.83 8.75 -26.59
CA LEU A 1294 -8.19 10.16 -26.75
C LEU A 1294 -6.94 11.04 -27.00
N ASP A 1295 -6.98 11.81 -28.10
CA ASP A 1295 -5.85 12.63 -28.57
C ASP A 1295 -5.80 14.04 -27.95
N LYS A 1296 -6.93 14.75 -27.94
CA LYS A 1296 -7.08 16.11 -27.39
C LYS A 1296 -8.36 16.23 -26.58
N VAL A 1297 -8.32 17.09 -25.57
CA VAL A 1297 -9.50 17.47 -24.79
C VAL A 1297 -9.47 18.96 -24.47
N ILE A 1298 -10.64 19.58 -24.35
CA ILE A 1298 -10.80 21.00 -24.01
C ILE A 1298 -11.55 21.10 -22.69
N PHE A 1299 -11.00 21.82 -21.72
CA PHE A 1299 -11.74 22.18 -20.51
C PHE A 1299 -12.59 23.42 -20.76
N VAL A 1300 -13.87 23.38 -20.38
CA VAL A 1300 -14.75 24.55 -20.35
C VAL A 1300 -15.42 24.62 -19.00
N ASP A 1301 -15.30 25.74 -18.29
CA ASP A 1301 -15.95 25.91 -16.99
C ASP A 1301 -17.48 25.89 -17.10
N ALA A 1302 -18.15 25.44 -16.03
CA ALA A 1302 -19.59 25.20 -16.04
C ALA A 1302 -20.41 26.47 -16.26
N ASP A 1303 -19.87 27.63 -15.88
CA ASP A 1303 -20.51 28.95 -16.01
C ASP A 1303 -20.11 29.72 -17.27
N GLN A 1304 -19.44 29.08 -18.22
CA GLN A 1304 -19.15 29.69 -19.51
C GLN A 1304 -20.29 29.57 -20.52
N ILE A 1305 -20.35 30.54 -21.43
CA ILE A 1305 -21.16 30.49 -22.65
C ILE A 1305 -20.26 30.54 -23.88
N VAL A 1306 -20.51 29.66 -24.83
CA VAL A 1306 -19.74 29.52 -26.07
C VAL A 1306 -20.54 30.07 -27.26
N ARG A 1307 -19.92 30.95 -28.06
CA ARG A 1307 -20.49 31.59 -29.25
C ARG A 1307 -19.77 31.22 -30.56
N THR A 1308 -18.80 30.33 -30.47
CA THR A 1308 -17.92 29.95 -31.59
C THR A 1308 -18.01 28.45 -31.85
N ASP A 1309 -17.54 28.02 -33.03
CA ASP A 1309 -17.27 26.61 -33.26
C ASP A 1309 -16.00 26.18 -32.51
N MET A 1310 -16.15 25.28 -31.55
CA MET A 1310 -15.04 24.79 -30.71
C MET A 1310 -14.02 23.95 -31.50
N TYR A 1311 -14.35 23.54 -32.73
CA TYR A 1311 -13.41 22.84 -33.62
C TYR A 1311 -12.16 23.69 -33.98
N GLU A 1312 -12.30 25.03 -33.95
CA GLU A 1312 -11.16 25.93 -34.12
C GLU A 1312 -10.08 25.70 -33.05
N LEU A 1313 -10.46 25.38 -31.81
CA LEU A 1313 -9.53 25.13 -30.73
C LEU A 1313 -8.88 23.74 -30.82
N VAL A 1314 -9.61 22.76 -31.38
CA VAL A 1314 -9.09 21.40 -31.64
C VAL A 1314 -7.96 21.45 -32.69
N THR A 1315 -8.15 22.23 -33.75
CA THR A 1315 -7.21 22.34 -34.87
C THR A 1315 -6.08 23.35 -34.65
N LEU A 1316 -6.15 24.16 -33.59
CA LEU A 1316 -5.09 25.09 -33.22
C LEU A 1316 -3.76 24.36 -32.96
N ASP A 1317 -2.69 24.86 -33.58
CA ASP A 1317 -1.33 24.42 -33.32
C ASP A 1317 -0.83 24.97 -31.98
N LEU A 1318 -0.45 24.08 -31.08
CA LEU A 1318 0.11 24.42 -29.77
C LEU A 1318 1.63 24.62 -29.79
N GLU A 1319 2.27 24.53 -30.97
CA GLU A 1319 3.70 24.78 -31.17
C GLU A 1319 4.57 23.86 -30.26
N GLY A 1320 4.12 22.63 -30.05
CA GLY A 1320 4.77 21.63 -29.20
C GLY A 1320 4.50 21.77 -27.69
N ALA A 1321 3.73 22.79 -27.27
CA ALA A 1321 3.28 22.91 -25.89
C ALA A 1321 2.22 21.82 -25.56
N PRO A 1322 2.26 21.22 -24.35
CA PRO A 1322 1.30 20.20 -23.94
C PRO A 1322 -0.12 20.73 -23.75
N TYR A 1323 -0.27 22.03 -23.50
CA TYR A 1323 -1.56 22.68 -23.31
C TYR A 1323 -1.52 24.18 -23.64
N GLY A 1324 -2.69 24.73 -23.97
CA GLY A 1324 -2.89 26.15 -24.25
C GLY A 1324 -3.97 26.77 -23.37
N PHE A 1325 -3.67 27.94 -22.78
CA PHE A 1325 -4.54 28.66 -21.86
C PHE A 1325 -4.72 30.12 -22.32
N THR A 1326 -5.83 30.75 -21.94
CA THR A 1326 -6.07 32.17 -22.21
C THR A 1326 -5.44 33.06 -21.11
N PRO A 1327 -4.69 34.12 -21.45
CA PRO A 1327 -4.14 35.06 -20.46
C PRO A 1327 -5.23 35.94 -19.80
N MET A 1328 -4.92 36.47 -18.61
CA MET A 1328 -5.78 37.47 -17.95
C MET A 1328 -5.97 38.72 -18.83
N CYS A 1329 -7.20 39.18 -18.90
CA CYS A 1329 -7.58 40.33 -19.72
C CYS A 1329 -7.10 41.66 -19.12
N ASP A 1330 -6.43 42.46 -19.94
CA ASP A 1330 -5.81 43.72 -19.53
C ASP A 1330 -6.57 44.99 -19.97
N SER A 1331 -7.65 44.84 -20.75
CA SER A 1331 -8.32 45.97 -21.41
C SER A 1331 -9.11 46.89 -20.47
N ARG A 1332 -9.68 46.39 -19.37
CA ARG A 1332 -10.37 47.25 -18.40
C ARG A 1332 -9.40 47.91 -17.43
N THR A 1333 -9.12 49.20 -17.61
CA THR A 1333 -8.14 49.96 -16.81
C THR A 1333 -8.61 50.28 -15.38
N SER A 1334 -9.92 50.34 -15.14
CA SER A 1334 -10.49 50.65 -13.81
C SER A 1334 -10.19 49.58 -12.75
N MET A 1335 -9.76 48.39 -13.15
CA MET A 1335 -9.52 47.25 -12.27
C MET A 1335 -8.04 46.97 -12.00
N GLU A 1336 -7.13 47.86 -12.42
CA GLU A 1336 -5.68 47.69 -12.28
C GLU A 1336 -5.24 47.39 -10.84
N GLY A 1337 -5.88 48.01 -9.85
CA GLY A 1337 -5.57 47.80 -8.42
C GLY A 1337 -5.83 46.37 -7.91
N PHE A 1338 -6.71 45.62 -8.57
CA PHE A 1338 -7.02 44.22 -8.22
C PHE A 1338 -6.17 43.21 -9.00
N ARG A 1339 -5.30 43.65 -9.93
CA ARG A 1339 -4.43 42.78 -10.75
C ARG A 1339 -3.23 42.29 -9.96
N PHE A 1340 -3.45 41.37 -9.02
CA PHE A 1340 -2.41 40.86 -8.13
C PHE A 1340 -1.22 40.22 -8.87
N TRP A 1341 -1.43 39.66 -10.07
CA TRP A 1341 -0.37 39.06 -10.88
C TRP A 1341 0.63 40.06 -11.46
N LYS A 1342 0.29 41.36 -11.52
CA LYS A 1342 1.18 42.45 -11.98
C LYS A 1342 2.04 43.04 -10.85
N GLN A 1343 1.91 42.53 -9.64
CA GLN A 1343 2.66 42.97 -8.46
C GLN A 1343 3.16 41.78 -7.62
N GLY A 1344 3.88 42.07 -6.54
CA GLY A 1344 4.28 41.07 -5.55
C GLY A 1344 5.08 39.88 -6.11
N TYR A 1345 4.71 38.69 -5.65
CA TYR A 1345 5.35 37.42 -5.99
C TYR A 1345 5.25 37.08 -7.48
N TRP A 1346 4.05 37.08 -8.04
CA TRP A 1346 3.78 36.65 -9.41
C TRP A 1346 4.56 37.47 -10.46
N LYS A 1347 4.61 38.80 -10.32
CA LYS A 1347 5.43 39.64 -11.22
C LYS A 1347 6.91 39.24 -11.21
N LYS A 1348 7.48 39.00 -10.02
CA LYS A 1348 8.90 38.63 -9.84
C LYS A 1348 9.18 37.23 -10.37
N PHE A 1349 8.23 36.30 -10.19
CA PHE A 1349 8.37 34.91 -10.61
C PHE A 1349 8.24 34.74 -12.13
N LEU A 1350 7.19 35.33 -12.72
CA LEU A 1350 6.88 35.19 -14.14
C LEU A 1350 7.86 35.94 -15.05
N LYS A 1351 8.48 37.04 -14.58
CA LYS A 1351 9.49 37.83 -15.32
C LYS A 1351 9.10 38.12 -16.78
N GLY A 1352 7.87 38.56 -17.00
CA GLY A 1352 7.35 38.92 -18.33
C GLY A 1352 6.51 37.83 -19.00
N LEU A 1353 6.47 36.61 -18.44
CA LEU A 1353 5.48 35.63 -18.86
C LEU A 1353 4.06 36.04 -18.40
N PRO A 1354 3.01 35.77 -19.20
CA PRO A 1354 1.65 36.09 -18.83
C PRO A 1354 1.11 35.17 -17.73
N TYR A 1355 0.16 35.68 -16.96
CA TYR A 1355 -0.60 34.89 -15.99
C TYR A 1355 -1.90 34.44 -16.65
N HIS A 1356 -2.11 33.12 -16.73
CA HIS A 1356 -3.21 32.49 -17.46
C HIS A 1356 -4.37 32.09 -16.54
N ILE A 1357 -5.57 31.97 -17.12
CA ILE A 1357 -6.83 31.60 -16.44
C ILE A 1357 -7.19 30.13 -16.71
N SER A 1358 -7.63 29.38 -15.69
CA SER A 1358 -8.04 27.97 -15.79
C SER A 1358 -9.51 27.74 -16.19
N ALA A 1359 -10.21 28.78 -16.68
CA ALA A 1359 -11.62 28.70 -17.06
C ALA A 1359 -11.82 28.04 -18.45
N LEU A 1360 -10.85 28.23 -19.36
CA LEU A 1360 -10.81 27.61 -20.68
C LEU A 1360 -9.37 27.23 -21.03
N TYR A 1361 -9.13 25.97 -21.37
CA TYR A 1361 -7.84 25.51 -21.86
C TYR A 1361 -7.96 24.25 -22.72
N VAL A 1362 -7.01 24.07 -23.63
CA VAL A 1362 -6.89 22.88 -24.49
C VAL A 1362 -5.68 22.06 -24.08
N VAL A 1363 -5.80 20.75 -24.09
CA VAL A 1363 -4.74 19.81 -23.74
C VAL A 1363 -4.51 18.85 -24.90
N ASP A 1364 -3.28 18.79 -25.39
CA ASP A 1364 -2.83 17.75 -26.31
C ASP A 1364 -2.35 16.55 -25.47
N LEU A 1365 -3.22 15.56 -25.29
CA LEU A 1365 -2.98 14.42 -24.40
C LEU A 1365 -1.80 13.57 -24.90
N ASN A 1366 -1.59 13.50 -26.21
CA ASN A 1366 -0.46 12.77 -26.78
C ASN A 1366 0.86 13.44 -26.39
N GLN A 1367 0.97 14.76 -26.61
CA GLN A 1367 2.15 15.52 -26.22
C GLN A 1367 2.32 15.56 -24.69
N PHE A 1368 1.23 15.73 -23.95
CA PHE A 1368 1.20 15.77 -22.49
C PHE A 1368 1.75 14.48 -21.88
N ARG A 1369 1.35 13.31 -22.41
CA ARG A 1369 1.86 11.99 -22.00
C ARG A 1369 3.31 11.79 -22.46
N ALA A 1370 3.65 12.15 -23.70
CA ALA A 1370 5.00 11.97 -24.25
C ALA A 1370 6.09 12.70 -23.45
N ILE A 1371 5.80 13.89 -22.92
CA ILE A 1371 6.78 14.65 -22.10
C ILE A 1371 6.65 14.37 -20.60
N ALA A 1372 5.77 13.46 -20.19
CA ALA A 1372 5.40 13.17 -18.81
C ALA A 1372 5.00 14.44 -18.03
N ALA A 1373 4.15 15.29 -18.62
CA ALA A 1373 3.73 16.54 -17.99
C ALA A 1373 2.95 16.30 -16.68
N GLY A 1374 2.12 15.26 -16.64
CA GLY A 1374 1.36 14.87 -15.43
C GLY A 1374 2.25 14.55 -14.24
N ASP A 1375 3.32 13.75 -14.45
CA ASP A 1375 4.27 13.40 -13.39
C ASP A 1375 4.98 14.65 -12.84
N ARG A 1376 5.38 15.58 -13.71
CA ARG A 1376 6.01 16.83 -13.29
C ARG A 1376 5.06 17.73 -12.49
N LEU A 1377 3.79 17.81 -12.91
CA LEU A 1377 2.76 18.57 -12.19
C LEU A 1377 2.52 17.96 -10.80
N ARG A 1378 2.37 16.64 -10.71
CA ARG A 1378 2.18 15.94 -9.43
C ARG A 1378 3.37 16.11 -8.49
N GLY A 1379 4.60 15.99 -8.99
CA GLY A 1379 5.81 16.20 -8.20
C GLY A 1379 5.93 17.64 -7.66
N GLN A 1380 5.65 18.63 -8.50
CA GLN A 1380 5.68 20.03 -8.06
C GLN A 1380 4.55 20.35 -7.07
N TYR A 1381 3.34 19.86 -7.35
CA TYR A 1381 2.21 20.00 -6.43
C TYR A 1381 2.52 19.39 -5.07
N HIS A 1382 3.04 18.16 -5.04
CA HIS A 1382 3.37 17.47 -3.79
C HIS A 1382 4.36 18.27 -2.92
N THR A 1383 5.32 18.95 -3.56
CA THR A 1383 6.30 19.80 -2.87
C THR A 1383 5.67 21.08 -2.31
N LEU A 1384 4.77 21.72 -3.06
CA LEU A 1384 4.13 22.98 -2.66
C LEU A 1384 3.01 22.78 -1.63
N ALA A 1385 2.22 21.72 -1.79
CA ALA A 1385 1.00 21.46 -1.00
C ALA A 1385 1.25 21.23 0.49
N VAL A 1386 2.50 20.99 0.91
CA VAL A 1386 2.90 20.91 2.32
C VAL A 1386 2.56 22.20 3.09
N ASP A 1387 2.61 23.36 2.42
CA ASP A 1387 2.08 24.61 2.97
C ASP A 1387 0.61 24.78 2.56
N PRO A 1388 -0.36 24.79 3.49
CA PRO A 1388 -1.77 24.98 3.19
C PRO A 1388 -2.09 26.32 2.52
N ASN A 1389 -1.24 27.34 2.73
CA ASN A 1389 -1.42 28.66 2.13
C ASN A 1389 -0.83 28.76 0.71
N SER A 1390 -0.18 27.70 0.23
CA SER A 1390 0.29 27.61 -1.14
C SER A 1390 -0.88 27.39 -2.11
N LEU A 1391 -0.67 27.79 -3.38
CA LEU A 1391 -1.59 27.53 -4.48
C LEU A 1391 -3.02 27.96 -4.14
N SER A 1392 -3.23 29.29 -4.06
CA SER A 1392 -4.51 29.88 -3.72
C SER A 1392 -5.66 29.34 -4.59
N ASN A 1393 -5.41 29.25 -5.90
CA ASN A 1393 -6.26 28.55 -6.87
C ASN A 1393 -5.41 27.47 -7.54
N LEU A 1394 -5.48 26.23 -7.04
CA LEU A 1394 -4.60 25.13 -7.45
C LEU A 1394 -4.55 24.91 -8.98
N ASP A 1395 -5.71 24.89 -9.64
CA ASP A 1395 -5.85 24.64 -11.07
C ASP A 1395 -5.24 25.75 -11.95
N GLN A 1396 -5.12 26.96 -11.42
CA GLN A 1396 -4.56 28.12 -12.13
C GLN A 1396 -3.10 28.38 -11.75
N ASP A 1397 -2.79 28.33 -10.45
CA ASP A 1397 -1.48 28.68 -9.92
C ASP A 1397 -0.42 27.63 -10.28
N LEU A 1398 -0.77 26.35 -10.31
CA LEU A 1398 0.20 25.29 -10.60
C LEU A 1398 0.73 25.35 -12.05
N PRO A 1399 -0.11 25.47 -13.11
CA PRO A 1399 0.39 25.70 -14.47
C PRO A 1399 1.20 27.00 -14.59
N ASN A 1400 0.74 28.09 -13.95
CA ASN A 1400 1.45 29.36 -13.96
C ASN A 1400 2.81 29.30 -13.25
N ASN A 1401 2.95 28.45 -12.22
CA ASN A 1401 4.23 28.17 -11.58
C ASN A 1401 5.17 27.39 -12.50
N MET A 1402 4.63 26.49 -13.32
CA MET A 1402 5.38 25.53 -14.13
C MET A 1402 5.72 25.99 -15.55
N GLN A 1403 5.29 27.18 -16.00
CA GLN A 1403 5.42 27.65 -17.40
C GLN A 1403 6.83 27.52 -18.01
N ARG A 1404 7.88 27.61 -17.20
CA ARG A 1404 9.27 27.50 -17.68
C ARG A 1404 9.69 26.06 -18.00
N VAL A 1405 9.07 25.09 -17.32
CA VAL A 1405 9.35 23.65 -17.46
C VAL A 1405 8.33 22.99 -18.37
N LEU A 1406 7.07 23.43 -18.27
CA LEU A 1406 5.94 23.03 -19.09
C LEU A 1406 5.40 24.29 -19.79
N PRO A 1407 5.82 24.55 -21.04
CA PRO A 1407 5.39 25.71 -21.79
C PRO A 1407 3.87 25.77 -21.93
N ILE A 1408 3.31 26.97 -21.85
CA ILE A 1408 1.89 27.22 -22.11
C ILE A 1408 1.79 27.96 -23.42
N LYS A 1409 0.98 27.45 -24.36
CA LYS A 1409 0.58 28.24 -25.52
C LYS A 1409 -0.47 29.27 -25.09
N SER A 1410 -0.11 30.55 -25.11
CA SER A 1410 -1.08 31.61 -24.84
C SER A 1410 -2.10 31.69 -25.98
N LEU A 1411 -3.37 31.43 -25.66
CA LEU A 1411 -4.48 31.56 -26.59
C LEU A 1411 -4.80 33.03 -26.87
N PRO A 1412 -5.31 33.36 -28.07
CA PRO A 1412 -5.84 34.69 -28.37
C PRO A 1412 -6.87 35.18 -27.33
N GLN A 1413 -6.85 36.47 -26.99
CA GLN A 1413 -7.66 37.03 -25.90
C GLN A 1413 -9.17 36.93 -26.16
N ASP A 1414 -9.60 36.89 -27.42
CA ASP A 1414 -10.98 36.69 -27.84
C ASP A 1414 -11.56 35.34 -27.41
N TRP A 1415 -10.72 34.36 -27.07
CA TRP A 1415 -11.18 33.09 -26.49
C TRP A 1415 -11.75 33.22 -25.09
N LEU A 1416 -11.56 34.33 -24.37
CA LEU A 1416 -12.12 34.48 -23.03
C LEU A 1416 -12.43 35.93 -22.73
N TRP A 1417 -13.72 36.22 -22.53
CA TRP A 1417 -14.18 37.51 -22.04
C TRP A 1417 -14.80 37.38 -20.65
N CYS A 1418 -14.53 38.36 -19.80
CA CYS A 1418 -15.17 38.49 -18.50
C CYS A 1418 -15.38 39.99 -18.22
N GLU A 1419 -16.57 40.38 -17.77
CA GLU A 1419 -16.95 41.78 -17.53
C GLU A 1419 -15.97 42.49 -16.59
N THR A 1420 -15.52 41.78 -15.54
CA THR A 1420 -14.62 42.32 -14.52
C THR A 1420 -13.28 42.78 -15.11
N TRP A 1421 -12.69 42.05 -16.06
CA TRP A 1421 -11.32 42.34 -16.53
C TRP A 1421 -11.25 42.84 -17.97
N CYS A 1422 -12.24 42.52 -18.80
CA CYS A 1422 -12.32 42.93 -20.19
C CYS A 1422 -13.22 44.16 -20.39
N SER A 1423 -12.86 44.99 -21.37
CA SER A 1423 -13.69 46.09 -21.86
C SER A 1423 -14.96 45.59 -22.56
N ASP A 1424 -16.02 46.38 -22.51
CA ASP A 1424 -17.30 46.06 -23.17
C ASP A 1424 -17.16 45.94 -24.69
N GLU A 1425 -16.20 46.66 -25.30
CA GLU A 1425 -15.87 46.54 -26.73
C GLU A 1425 -15.38 45.13 -27.11
N ALA A 1426 -14.66 44.46 -26.20
CA ALA A 1426 -14.11 43.13 -26.43
C ALA A 1426 -15.20 42.04 -26.40
N LEU A 1427 -16.37 42.33 -25.82
CA LEU A 1427 -17.51 41.39 -25.79
C LEU A 1427 -18.02 41.09 -27.21
N LYS A 1428 -17.87 42.03 -28.16
CA LYS A 1428 -18.36 41.87 -29.54
C LYS A 1428 -17.62 40.78 -30.31
N THR A 1429 -16.35 40.57 -30.01
CA THR A 1429 -15.50 39.56 -30.64
C THR A 1429 -15.27 38.35 -29.73
N ALA A 1430 -15.90 38.31 -28.55
CA ALA A 1430 -15.71 37.25 -27.58
C ALA A 1430 -16.27 35.93 -28.10
N LYS A 1431 -15.41 34.90 -28.12
CA LYS A 1431 -15.76 33.53 -28.50
C LYS A 1431 -16.36 32.75 -27.34
N THR A 1432 -15.83 32.93 -26.13
CA THR A 1432 -16.45 32.44 -24.90
C THR A 1432 -16.51 33.52 -23.83
N ILE A 1433 -17.51 33.42 -22.96
CA ILE A 1433 -17.79 34.39 -21.90
C ILE A 1433 -17.81 33.66 -20.56
N ASP A 1434 -16.98 34.11 -19.63
CA ASP A 1434 -16.87 33.62 -18.25
C ASP A 1434 -17.56 34.57 -17.24
N LEU A 1435 -18.31 33.99 -16.31
CA LEU A 1435 -19.07 34.70 -15.27
C LEU A 1435 -18.24 34.90 -13.99
N CYS A 1436 -17.04 35.43 -14.20
CA CYS A 1436 -16.06 35.80 -13.18
C CYS A 1436 -16.61 36.66 -12.04
N ASN A 1437 -16.08 36.51 -10.82
CA ASN A 1437 -16.46 37.34 -9.67
C ASN A 1437 -16.01 38.80 -9.82
N ASN A 1438 -16.82 39.74 -9.35
CA ASN A 1438 -16.49 41.17 -9.36
C ASN A 1438 -16.19 41.63 -7.92
N PRO A 1439 -14.95 42.03 -7.58
CA PRO A 1439 -14.61 42.44 -6.23
C PRO A 1439 -15.28 43.76 -5.78
N LEU A 1440 -15.85 44.53 -6.71
CA LEU A 1440 -16.53 45.79 -6.42
C LEU A 1440 -18.04 45.62 -6.18
N THR A 1441 -18.61 44.45 -6.48
CA THR A 1441 -20.05 44.20 -6.33
C THR A 1441 -20.31 42.85 -5.66
N LYS A 1442 -21.48 42.70 -5.03
CA LYS A 1442 -21.95 41.40 -4.49
C LYS A 1442 -23.11 40.82 -5.31
N GLU A 1443 -23.17 41.17 -6.59
CA GLU A 1443 -24.23 40.73 -7.50
C GLU A 1443 -24.16 39.20 -7.70
N PRO A 1444 -25.27 38.45 -7.47
CA PRO A 1444 -25.31 37.01 -7.68
C PRO A 1444 -25.01 36.60 -9.12
N LYS A 1445 -24.44 35.40 -9.32
CA LYS A 1445 -24.11 34.87 -10.67
C LYS A 1445 -25.31 34.83 -11.62
N LEU A 1446 -26.49 34.44 -11.15
CA LEU A 1446 -27.70 34.36 -11.98
C LEU A 1446 -28.13 35.71 -12.54
N ASP A 1447 -28.09 36.75 -11.72
CA ASP A 1447 -28.48 38.10 -12.14
C ASP A 1447 -27.49 38.65 -13.17
N ARG A 1448 -26.19 38.38 -12.97
CA ARG A 1448 -25.14 38.71 -13.94
C ARG A 1448 -25.34 38.00 -15.27
N ALA A 1449 -25.61 36.70 -15.25
CA ALA A 1449 -25.83 35.92 -16.48
C ALA A 1449 -26.96 36.52 -17.33
N ARG A 1450 -28.11 36.79 -16.70
CA ARG A 1450 -29.28 37.41 -17.38
C ARG A 1450 -29.00 38.81 -17.91
N ARG A 1451 -28.22 39.61 -17.17
CA ARG A 1451 -27.89 40.98 -17.55
C ARG A 1451 -26.85 41.05 -18.67
N GLN A 1452 -25.81 40.23 -18.60
CA GLN A 1452 -24.67 40.30 -19.50
C GLN A 1452 -24.95 39.59 -20.84
N ILE A 1453 -25.74 38.51 -20.83
CA ILE A 1453 -25.84 37.61 -21.98
C ILE A 1453 -27.30 37.35 -22.34
N PRO A 1454 -27.85 38.04 -23.35
CA PRO A 1454 -29.27 37.94 -23.70
C PRO A 1454 -29.71 36.52 -24.10
N GLU A 1455 -28.86 35.75 -24.77
CA GLU A 1455 -29.22 34.37 -25.15
C GLU A 1455 -29.22 33.38 -23.98
N TRP A 1456 -28.68 33.75 -22.81
CA TRP A 1456 -28.67 32.87 -21.63
C TRP A 1456 -30.09 32.46 -21.23
N THR A 1457 -31.04 33.40 -21.23
CA THR A 1457 -32.44 33.10 -20.90
C THR A 1457 -33.10 32.21 -21.96
N VAL A 1458 -32.69 32.33 -23.23
CA VAL A 1458 -33.21 31.49 -24.31
C VAL A 1458 -32.81 30.03 -24.10
N TYR A 1459 -31.53 29.77 -23.82
CA TYR A 1459 -31.05 28.41 -23.55
C TYR A 1459 -31.67 27.82 -22.27
N ASP A 1460 -31.76 28.63 -21.21
CA ASP A 1460 -32.38 28.24 -19.94
C ASP A 1460 -33.87 27.85 -20.11
N GLU A 1461 -34.63 28.62 -20.90
CA GLU A 1461 -36.03 28.30 -21.24
C GLU A 1461 -36.17 27.04 -22.09
N GLU A 1462 -35.27 26.83 -23.07
CA GLU A 1462 -35.24 25.61 -23.88
C GLU A 1462 -34.98 24.37 -23.00
N ILE A 1463 -33.98 24.42 -22.13
CA ILE A 1463 -33.65 23.32 -21.19
C ILE A 1463 -34.84 23.05 -20.26
N ALA A 1464 -35.46 24.11 -19.72
CA ALA A 1464 -36.65 23.97 -18.87
C ALA A 1464 -37.84 23.37 -19.62
N ALA A 1465 -37.99 23.62 -20.92
CA ALA A 1465 -39.00 22.97 -21.75
C ALA A 1465 -38.71 21.47 -21.91
N VAL A 1466 -37.46 21.07 -22.15
CA VAL A 1466 -37.06 19.65 -22.21
C VAL A 1466 -37.35 18.95 -20.88
N GLN A 1467 -36.95 19.56 -19.75
CA GLN A 1467 -37.22 19.01 -18.41
C GLN A 1467 -38.72 18.78 -18.16
N ARG A 1468 -39.58 19.76 -18.51
CA ARG A 1468 -41.04 19.62 -18.39
C ARG A 1468 -41.55 18.45 -19.22
N ARG A 1469 -41.11 18.30 -20.47
CA ARG A 1469 -41.50 17.16 -21.33
C ARG A 1469 -41.11 15.81 -20.74
N VAL A 1470 -39.92 15.71 -20.14
CA VAL A 1470 -39.45 14.48 -19.47
C VAL A 1470 -40.31 14.14 -18.25
N LEU A 1471 -40.66 15.14 -17.44
CA LEU A 1471 -41.52 14.96 -16.26
C LEU A 1471 -42.96 14.55 -16.65
N GLU A 1472 -43.53 15.16 -17.68
CA GLU A 1472 -44.86 14.80 -18.22
C GLU A 1472 -44.86 13.38 -18.80
N GLY A 1473 -43.79 12.99 -19.51
CA GLY A 1473 -43.63 11.65 -20.07
C GLY A 1473 -43.50 10.55 -19.01
N LYS A 1474 -42.91 10.85 -17.83
CA LYS A 1474 -42.87 9.91 -16.69
C LYS A 1474 -44.24 9.69 -16.08
N LYS A 1475 -44.99 10.78 -15.80
CA LYS A 1475 -46.36 10.68 -15.26
C LYS A 1475 -47.31 9.91 -16.17
N GLY A 1476 -47.23 10.14 -17.49
CA GLY A 1476 -48.05 9.42 -18.45
C GLY A 1476 -47.77 7.92 -18.53
N LYS A 1477 -46.56 7.46 -18.15
CA LYS A 1477 -46.25 6.03 -18.04
C LYS A 1477 -46.79 5.42 -16.75
N GLU A 1478 -46.64 6.10 -15.61
CA GLU A 1478 -47.20 5.64 -14.32
C GLU A 1478 -48.74 5.54 -14.36
N ASP A 1479 -49.43 6.55 -14.92
CA ASP A 1479 -50.90 6.52 -15.09
C ASP A 1479 -51.37 5.38 -16.02
N SER A 1480 -50.53 4.97 -16.99
CA SER A 1480 -50.85 3.89 -17.93
C SER A 1480 -50.57 2.48 -17.37
N GLU A 1481 -49.71 2.35 -16.36
CA GLU A 1481 -49.47 1.10 -15.64
C GLU A 1481 -50.51 0.89 -14.51
N GLU A 1482 -50.89 1.93 -13.76
CA GLU A 1482 -52.00 1.84 -12.79
C GLU A 1482 -53.36 1.62 -13.46
N GLY A 1483 -53.57 2.16 -14.67
CA GLY A 1483 -54.77 1.92 -15.47
C GLY A 1483 -54.97 0.45 -15.87
N ARG A 1484 -53.88 -0.31 -16.08
CA ARG A 1484 -53.94 -1.74 -16.46
C ARG A 1484 -54.20 -2.68 -15.29
N GLU A 1485 -53.87 -2.32 -14.05
CA GLU A 1485 -54.23 -3.12 -12.86
C GLU A 1485 -55.69 -2.94 -12.44
N SER A 1486 -56.34 -1.83 -12.82
CA SER A 1486 -57.75 -1.60 -12.47
C SER A 1486 -58.76 -2.34 -13.37
N ASP A 1487 -58.40 -2.67 -14.62
CA ASP A 1487 -59.25 -3.42 -15.56
C ASP A 1487 -59.12 -4.96 -15.41
N GLY A 1488 -58.16 -5.46 -14.63
CA GLY A 1488 -57.97 -6.90 -14.38
C GLY A 1488 -58.89 -7.52 -13.30
N LYS A 1489 -59.69 -6.71 -12.58
CA LYS A 1489 -60.53 -7.19 -11.45
C LYS A 1489 -62.02 -7.37 -11.76
N LYS A 1490 -62.47 -7.19 -13.02
CA LYS A 1490 -63.89 -7.35 -13.41
C LYS A 1490 -64.23 -8.57 -14.27
N GLU A 1491 -63.27 -9.41 -14.67
CA GLU A 1491 -63.54 -10.56 -15.56
C GLU A 1491 -63.45 -11.97 -14.94
N ARG A 1492 -63.23 -12.12 -13.63
CA ARG A 1492 -63.18 -13.44 -12.96
C ARG A 1492 -64.45 -13.86 -12.20
N LYS A 1493 -65.65 -13.57 -12.75
CA LYS A 1493 -66.94 -14.04 -12.17
C LYS A 1493 -67.90 -14.72 -13.15
N LYS A 1494 -67.40 -15.22 -14.28
CA LYS A 1494 -68.11 -16.17 -15.14
C LYS A 1494 -67.13 -17.25 -15.55
N ASP A 1495 -67.20 -18.37 -14.84
CA ASP A 1495 -67.02 -19.75 -15.33
C ASP A 1495 -66.77 -20.66 -14.12
N GLU A 1496 -67.84 -20.83 -13.33
CA GLU A 1496 -68.16 -22.10 -12.67
C GLU A 1496 -69.39 -22.65 -13.41
N LEU A 1497 -69.15 -23.60 -14.33
CA LEU A 1497 -70.10 -24.62 -14.82
C LEU A 1497 -69.31 -25.76 -15.48
#